data_AF-A0A1Q3A095-F1
#
_entry.id   AF-A0A1Q3A095-F1
#
_cell.length_a   1.000
_cell.length_b   1.000
_cell.length_c   1.000
_cell.angle_alpha   90.00
_cell.angle_beta   90.00
_cell.angle_gamma   90.00
#
_symmetry.space_group_name_H-M   'P 1'
#
loop_
_entity.id
_entity.type
_entity.pdbx_description
1 polymer ?
#
loop_
_entity_poly.entity_id
_entity_poly.type
_entity_poly.pdbx_seq_one_letter_code
_entity_poly.pdbx_strand_id
1 'polypeptide(L)'
;MNPSMYDASFVQPCRVRLLVVPVGKWKRSQFLEAVTKLRKYNEVRLVDITPIDSPLFTPQGFPQGRLFFEVITSGHNDALNLFLYDFEPFRKIFVVVGLVNDDSSSEDNLKVLKEKYPTVISHNLIYVGSNVDAGSSQDAQVFRSGDEFESNLETIICDIGRNFLQALSHYYSSYKHVTLRSPGAIGGNAVLKTSLTRQLAHANLPTNSTSSSSSSRKMNSFESTTNSIKRSASLKLAKSLSTSENRSQLRSQGRQHKILGNFQLLAGRYISALHSFTEAVTQLYKVRDHLWLASALDGIAICLLLLSFLNISFQIPYIVMLIIPVQTSNPSADPISPRNSSNGPIRSPRNSSSSLGLSQDVDVENVNLPILIRSISEKILYYYELSLNHHCDYAPQTVYSETLLKTLTFMVTCYSSTKLSPPILEKIIKGSLSSSLGPATMFDSNQLGPIDGKDEILFSKIEIYSFANKIFELQLKEMDLESQTIIYIVLSKVYHSLGFARKRLFVLRLLLVALLANQEKINWDENYLEILDGMIKLYGIEDRTPETSVQDSQASAWLTLQRKCLQLCLMVSRKLKNSECTSRYAVMLLSRYTHLLTQSEQQNLFTSFIQPSMFDGYIQSYWDPFLLRDVKLTRLESDVSGGELPVESEMSVLDKKAKVNPTRSDEVFNPFRQLLAADKVVSEADPTSQNVFLVGDRAMFSCMVQNPFKFEISFTGIQFNSETTKFCELGKSDVNLKRPYYVGPESIRIINLPLELKKATHHEWLNIDSVKISVMGLPAKDFPIALSENRISKPDVENDRFNAGRVQIKILPEQPELQLLRTNNMTDNSWMMLHGTKKRFTITLRNKSLKCPIEHLQFLHSSNIEQSIKPDYWKKMQLDDLYGLETQLEWMKNKCIKFIDPPQRMEPHETCSFDMEVDATATPFHFNGFDLVINYGMNANDKSRVYLKTLHSSYHVTLKRSIEVSSIDIVSLNQDFTSEADHVDWVHYLLKKQETDDNFNINKYLLLLLDVRNSWIDSIKTQLHYEDFESHEYTIESLHTTRVVIPIRKLEYQNYNFKKQLVPRVWQGRQYIQSGLNEEQEIEMRERFWCRQHILSRLSCDWILTTDASIKGTVYFPQFLERFDPKMVSSLYEAKSPYHIDLSIDKRSVTKGECVNAVVKVSPTSISDCTTSPQSPPERLLLNFAIFDSHTAKLLSKSNRRVLFNGTLSRHLIVIKPVETQLQLLPLEKGSYEICVCLSRSDSKDQAIQFNSGLVTFTVI
;
A
#
# COMPACT_ATOMS: atom_id res chain seq x y z
N MET A 1 -0.44 -29.95 -38.79
CA MET A 1 0.98 -30.09 -39.17
C MET A 1 1.75 -30.34 -37.89
N ASN A 2 2.54 -31.40 -37.80
CA ASN A 2 3.33 -31.65 -36.59
C ASN A 2 4.56 -30.72 -36.64
N PRO A 3 4.69 -29.72 -35.75
CA PRO A 3 5.79 -28.73 -35.80
C PRO A 3 7.18 -29.35 -35.59
N SER A 4 7.23 -30.62 -35.18
CA SER A 4 8.42 -31.46 -35.09
C SER A 4 8.98 -31.91 -36.44
N MET A 5 8.21 -31.85 -37.54
CA MET A 5 8.56 -32.54 -38.79
C MET A 5 9.22 -31.68 -39.87
N TYR A 6 9.18 -30.35 -39.77
CA TYR A 6 9.85 -29.49 -40.76
C TYR A 6 11.22 -29.05 -40.25
N ASP A 7 12.25 -29.49 -40.97
CA ASP A 7 13.65 -29.18 -40.74
C ASP A 7 14.18 -28.50 -42.01
N ALA A 8 14.35 -27.19 -41.97
CA ALA A 8 14.96 -26.45 -43.07
C ALA A 8 16.45 -26.87 -43.15
N SER A 9 16.83 -27.59 -44.20
CA SER A 9 18.21 -27.99 -44.45
C SER A 9 18.82 -27.06 -45.49
N PHE A 10 20.08 -26.68 -45.32
CA PHE A 10 20.81 -25.90 -46.33
C PHE A 10 20.86 -26.60 -47.69
N VAL A 11 20.85 -27.93 -47.67
CA VAL A 11 21.01 -28.79 -48.85
C VAL A 11 19.65 -29.32 -49.35
N GLN A 12 18.54 -28.74 -48.89
CA GLN A 12 17.19 -29.13 -49.33
C GLN A 12 17.01 -29.16 -50.86
N PRO A 13 17.61 -28.24 -51.66
CA PRO A 13 17.53 -28.30 -53.13
C PRO A 13 18.15 -29.53 -53.81
N CYS A 14 18.94 -30.35 -53.10
CA CYS A 14 19.45 -31.61 -53.66
C CYS A 14 18.51 -32.81 -53.44
N ARG A 15 17.46 -32.65 -52.62
CA ARG A 15 16.56 -33.74 -52.23
C ARG A 15 15.43 -33.90 -53.25
N VAL A 16 15.19 -35.13 -53.68
CA VAL A 16 14.11 -35.51 -54.59
C VAL A 16 12.84 -35.74 -53.78
N ARG A 17 11.80 -34.93 -54.02
CA ARG A 17 10.50 -35.10 -53.36
C ARG A 17 9.78 -36.37 -53.82
N LEU A 18 9.53 -37.26 -52.86
CA LEU A 18 8.87 -38.54 -53.04
C LEU A 18 7.55 -38.54 -52.24
N LEU A 19 6.42 -38.56 -52.94
CA LEU A 19 5.09 -38.60 -52.33
C LEU A 19 4.64 -40.03 -52.07
N VAL A 20 4.38 -40.35 -50.82
CA VAL A 20 3.83 -41.66 -50.41
C VAL A 20 2.33 -41.55 -50.22
N VAL A 21 1.59 -42.39 -50.94
CA VAL A 21 0.12 -42.40 -50.95
C VAL A 21 -0.39 -43.75 -50.46
N PRO A 22 -1.38 -43.78 -49.54
CA PRO A 22 -2.02 -45.03 -49.15
C PRO A 22 -2.92 -45.54 -50.29
N VAL A 23 -2.74 -46.80 -50.66
CA VAL A 23 -3.58 -47.54 -51.61
C VAL A 23 -4.19 -48.74 -50.86
N GLY A 24 -5.52 -48.86 -50.87
CA GLY A 24 -6.25 -49.84 -50.06
C GLY A 24 -6.70 -49.32 -48.69
N LYS A 25 -7.09 -50.23 -47.78
CA LYS A 25 -7.69 -49.88 -46.47
C LYS A 25 -6.65 -49.72 -45.36
N TRP A 26 -6.00 -48.57 -45.31
CA TRP A 26 -5.01 -48.26 -44.26
C TRP A 26 -5.64 -47.69 -42.98
N LYS A 27 -5.24 -48.20 -41.79
CA LYS A 27 -5.36 -47.45 -40.53
C LYS A 27 -4.27 -46.38 -40.48
N ARG A 28 -4.59 -45.16 -40.03
CA ARG A 28 -3.65 -44.01 -40.00
C ARG A 28 -2.35 -44.30 -39.25
N SER A 29 -2.41 -45.01 -38.11
CA SER A 29 -1.22 -45.37 -37.32
C SER A 29 -0.30 -46.33 -38.08
N GLN A 30 -0.86 -47.38 -38.69
CA GLN A 30 -0.11 -48.38 -39.47
C GLN A 30 0.55 -47.77 -40.71
N PHE A 31 -0.16 -46.88 -41.41
CA PHE A 31 0.39 -46.16 -42.56
C PHE A 31 1.57 -45.26 -42.16
N LEU A 32 1.42 -44.50 -41.07
CA LEU A 32 2.49 -43.64 -40.57
C LEU A 32 3.70 -44.45 -40.08
N GLU A 33 3.50 -45.62 -39.49
CA GLU A 33 4.59 -46.52 -39.12
C GLU A 33 5.36 -47.03 -40.34
N ALA A 34 4.65 -47.50 -41.37
CA ALA A 34 5.26 -47.93 -42.64
C ALA A 34 6.05 -46.80 -43.33
N VAL A 35 5.49 -45.59 -43.35
CA VAL A 35 6.20 -44.40 -43.87
C VAL A 35 7.44 -44.06 -43.03
N THR A 36 7.37 -44.25 -41.70
CA THR A 36 8.51 -43.98 -40.82
C THR A 36 9.65 -44.97 -41.06
N LYS A 37 9.34 -46.23 -41.37
CA LYS A 37 10.32 -47.24 -41.82
C LYS A 37 10.96 -46.84 -43.15
N LEU A 38 10.17 -46.39 -44.13
CA LEU A 38 10.67 -45.93 -45.43
C LEU A 38 11.59 -44.71 -45.29
N ARG A 39 11.29 -43.78 -44.38
CA ARG A 39 12.14 -42.61 -44.08
C ARG A 39 13.53 -42.94 -43.57
N LYS A 40 13.76 -44.14 -42.99
CA LYS A 40 15.10 -44.56 -42.54
C LYS A 40 16.07 -44.71 -43.71
N TYR A 41 15.57 -45.06 -44.89
CA TYR A 41 16.35 -45.33 -46.11
C TYR A 41 16.19 -44.18 -47.13
N ASN A 42 16.50 -42.96 -46.72
CA ASN A 42 16.35 -41.77 -47.56
C ASN A 42 17.61 -41.41 -48.38
N GLU A 43 18.69 -42.19 -48.25
CA GLU A 43 19.97 -41.96 -48.89
C GLU A 43 20.36 -43.20 -49.72
N VAL A 44 20.67 -42.99 -51.00
CA VAL A 44 21.08 -44.04 -51.94
C VAL A 44 22.42 -43.68 -52.56
N ARG A 45 23.39 -44.59 -52.56
CA ARG A 45 24.68 -44.38 -53.25
C ARG A 45 24.53 -44.71 -54.73
N LEU A 46 25.14 -43.92 -55.61
CA LEU A 46 25.02 -44.13 -57.06
C LEU A 46 25.69 -45.44 -57.52
N VAL A 47 26.67 -45.99 -56.78
CA VAL A 47 27.26 -47.32 -57.04
C VAL A 47 26.25 -48.44 -56.92
N ASP A 48 25.29 -48.31 -55.99
CA ASP A 48 24.31 -49.35 -55.69
C ASP A 48 23.15 -49.35 -56.73
N ILE A 49 23.08 -48.32 -57.58
CA ILE A 49 22.10 -48.21 -58.66
C ILE A 49 22.64 -48.89 -59.94
N THR A 50 21.83 -49.77 -60.51
CA THR A 50 22.14 -50.47 -61.74
C THR A 50 22.31 -49.49 -62.94
N PRO A 51 23.25 -49.74 -63.88
CA PRO A 51 23.56 -48.82 -64.98
C PRO A 51 22.35 -48.45 -65.88
N ILE A 52 22.32 -47.21 -66.35
CA ILE A 52 21.26 -46.63 -67.19
C ILE A 52 21.85 -46.02 -68.46
N ASP A 53 21.19 -46.20 -69.60
CA ASP A 53 21.55 -45.61 -70.90
C ASP A 53 21.15 -44.12 -70.96
N SER A 54 21.84 -43.27 -70.21
CA SER A 54 21.70 -41.81 -70.30
C SER A 54 23.05 -41.12 -70.15
N PRO A 55 23.50 -40.29 -71.11
CA PRO A 55 24.83 -39.66 -71.05
C PRO A 55 24.96 -38.59 -69.95
N LEU A 56 23.85 -37.95 -69.56
CA LEU A 56 23.87 -36.83 -68.60
C LEU A 56 23.69 -37.28 -67.15
N PHE A 57 22.95 -38.37 -66.92
CA PHE A 57 22.54 -38.82 -65.58
C PHE A 57 22.97 -40.25 -65.26
N THR A 58 24.04 -40.77 -65.88
CA THR A 58 24.56 -42.11 -65.59
C THR A 58 25.04 -42.21 -64.13
N PRO A 59 24.54 -43.18 -63.34
CA PRO A 59 25.03 -43.41 -61.97
C PRO A 59 26.54 -43.70 -61.92
N GLN A 60 27.03 -44.51 -62.86
CA GLN A 60 28.44 -44.92 -62.97
C GLN A 60 29.38 -43.75 -63.34
N GLY A 61 28.84 -42.63 -63.84
CA GLY A 61 29.63 -41.44 -64.17
C GLY A 61 30.10 -40.64 -62.96
N PHE A 62 29.63 -40.97 -61.75
CA PHE A 62 30.12 -40.43 -60.49
C PHE A 62 29.74 -41.38 -59.32
N PRO A 63 30.49 -42.48 -59.11
CA PRO A 63 30.10 -43.54 -58.17
C PRO A 63 29.96 -43.04 -56.71
N GLN A 64 30.77 -42.07 -56.29
CA GLN A 64 30.72 -41.50 -54.94
C GLN A 64 29.47 -40.61 -54.69
N GLY A 65 28.68 -40.34 -55.72
CA GLY A 65 27.48 -39.52 -55.60
C GLY A 65 26.40 -40.19 -54.75
N ARG A 66 25.54 -39.35 -54.17
CA ARG A 66 24.41 -39.78 -53.34
C ARG A 66 23.12 -39.16 -53.85
N LEU A 67 22.06 -39.94 -53.84
CA LEU A 67 20.71 -39.49 -54.12
C LEU A 67 19.93 -39.43 -52.81
N PHE A 68 19.30 -38.29 -52.55
CA PHE A 68 18.54 -38.06 -51.32
C PHE A 68 17.05 -37.97 -51.62
N PHE A 69 16.23 -38.80 -50.97
CA PHE A 69 14.78 -38.77 -51.09
C PHE A 69 14.13 -38.02 -49.92
N GLU A 70 13.28 -37.04 -50.22
CA GLU A 70 12.43 -36.36 -49.24
C GLU A 70 11.03 -36.98 -49.26
N VAL A 71 10.76 -37.85 -48.28
CA VAL A 71 9.51 -38.63 -48.18
C VAL A 71 8.39 -37.78 -47.57
N ILE A 72 7.44 -37.35 -48.41
CA ILE A 72 6.26 -36.55 -48.04
C ILE A 72 4.97 -37.37 -48.10
N THR A 73 4.00 -37.05 -47.24
CA THR A 73 2.70 -37.77 -47.15
C THR A 73 1.49 -36.90 -47.49
N SER A 74 1.71 -35.63 -47.85
CA SER A 74 0.65 -34.66 -48.17
C SER A 74 1.06 -33.82 -49.37
N GLY A 75 0.28 -33.88 -50.45
CA GLY A 75 0.53 -33.14 -51.70
C GLY A 75 -0.12 -31.76 -51.80
N HIS A 76 -0.52 -31.13 -50.68
CA HIS A 76 -1.32 -29.88 -50.70
C HIS A 76 -0.58 -28.67 -51.31
N ASN A 77 0.74 -28.73 -51.48
CA ASN A 77 1.58 -27.59 -51.84
C ASN A 77 1.89 -27.46 -53.35
N ASP A 78 1.44 -28.40 -54.20
CA ASP A 78 1.81 -28.41 -55.62
C ASP A 78 1.11 -27.33 -56.45
N ALA A 79 -0.15 -27.00 -56.14
CA ALA A 79 -0.92 -26.04 -56.92
C ALA A 79 -0.40 -24.59 -56.76
N LEU A 80 0.04 -24.23 -55.55
CA LEU A 80 0.57 -22.89 -55.24
C LEU A 80 2.02 -22.70 -55.72
N ASN A 81 2.79 -23.79 -55.89
CA ASN A 81 4.20 -23.72 -56.29
C ASN A 81 4.45 -24.00 -57.77
N LEU A 82 3.40 -24.23 -58.58
CA LEU A 82 3.53 -24.56 -60.01
C LEU A 82 4.35 -23.51 -60.78
N PHE A 83 4.18 -22.23 -60.46
CA PHE A 83 4.91 -21.13 -61.11
C PHE A 83 6.42 -21.12 -60.77
N LEU A 84 6.85 -21.87 -59.75
CA LEU A 84 8.24 -22.00 -59.34
C LEU A 84 8.94 -23.20 -59.96
N TYR A 85 8.27 -24.20 -60.54
CA TYR A 85 8.95 -25.42 -61.01
C TYR A 85 9.99 -25.19 -62.11
N ASP A 86 9.75 -24.22 -62.98
CA ASP A 86 10.72 -23.85 -64.03
C ASP A 86 11.89 -23.03 -63.48
N PHE A 87 11.76 -22.47 -62.28
CA PHE A 87 12.81 -21.72 -61.60
C PHE A 87 13.56 -22.56 -60.56
N GLU A 88 12.87 -23.31 -59.72
CA GLU A 88 13.37 -24.21 -58.68
C GLU A 88 12.78 -25.62 -58.85
N PRO A 89 13.34 -26.45 -59.75
CA PRO A 89 12.79 -27.76 -60.10
C PRO A 89 12.66 -28.72 -58.92
N PHE A 90 13.53 -28.60 -57.92
CA PHE A 90 13.52 -29.44 -56.72
C PHE A 90 12.24 -29.32 -55.87
N ARG A 91 11.41 -28.28 -56.08
CA ARG A 91 10.10 -28.16 -55.43
C ARG A 91 9.05 -29.13 -55.99
N LYS A 92 9.26 -29.64 -57.20
CA LYS A 92 8.33 -30.55 -57.87
C LYS A 92 8.38 -31.94 -57.23
N ILE A 93 7.23 -32.58 -57.09
CA ILE A 93 7.14 -34.00 -56.76
C ILE A 93 7.54 -34.81 -57.99
N PHE A 94 8.68 -35.50 -57.93
CA PHE A 94 9.20 -36.29 -59.06
C PHE A 94 8.82 -37.77 -58.98
N VAL A 95 8.65 -38.29 -57.76
CA VAL A 95 8.36 -39.71 -57.52
C VAL A 95 7.10 -39.83 -56.69
N VAL A 96 6.19 -40.72 -57.10
CA VAL A 96 5.05 -41.15 -56.28
C VAL A 96 5.18 -42.64 -55.99
N VAL A 97 5.00 -43.01 -54.73
CA VAL A 97 5.00 -44.39 -54.25
C VAL A 97 3.65 -44.69 -53.63
N GLY A 98 2.90 -45.62 -54.22
CA GLY A 98 1.68 -46.16 -53.63
C GLY A 98 2.00 -47.33 -52.70
N LEU A 99 1.71 -47.19 -51.40
CA LEU A 99 1.82 -48.31 -50.45
C LEU A 99 0.51 -49.09 -50.46
N VAL A 100 0.56 -50.35 -50.88
CA VAL A 100 -0.60 -51.22 -51.03
C VAL A 100 -0.62 -52.24 -49.87
N ASN A 101 -1.74 -52.30 -49.15
CA ASN A 101 -1.96 -53.22 -48.02
C ASN A 101 -2.96 -54.36 -48.34
N ASP A 102 -3.53 -54.37 -49.55
CA ASP A 102 -4.57 -55.31 -49.98
C ASP A 102 -4.12 -56.04 -51.26
N ASP A 103 -4.64 -57.24 -51.55
CA ASP A 103 -4.25 -58.09 -52.70
C ASP A 103 -4.80 -57.62 -54.08
N SER A 104 -5.08 -56.33 -54.21
CA SER A 104 -5.58 -55.68 -55.43
C SER A 104 -4.61 -55.76 -56.61
N SER A 105 -5.12 -55.78 -57.85
CA SER A 105 -4.34 -55.92 -59.09
C SER A 105 -3.30 -54.80 -59.27
N SER A 106 -2.08 -55.17 -59.65
CA SER A 106 -0.96 -54.22 -59.84
C SER A 106 -1.16 -53.26 -61.01
N GLU A 107 -1.73 -53.72 -62.12
CA GLU A 107 -1.94 -52.91 -63.32
C GLU A 107 -3.00 -51.82 -63.11
N ASP A 108 -4.10 -52.13 -62.43
CA ASP A 108 -5.19 -51.17 -62.20
C ASP A 108 -4.80 -50.12 -61.18
N ASN A 109 -4.14 -50.52 -60.09
CA ASN A 109 -3.59 -49.59 -59.11
C ASN A 109 -2.58 -48.61 -59.73
N LEU A 110 -1.76 -49.10 -60.67
CA LEU A 110 -0.76 -48.28 -61.35
C LEU A 110 -1.41 -47.31 -62.35
N LYS A 111 -2.48 -47.73 -63.07
CA LYS A 111 -3.30 -46.83 -63.89
C LYS A 111 -3.97 -45.74 -63.06
N VAL A 112 -4.62 -46.10 -61.95
CA VAL A 112 -5.25 -45.15 -61.03
C VAL A 112 -4.24 -44.15 -60.47
N LEU A 113 -3.03 -44.60 -60.14
CA LEU A 113 -1.99 -43.75 -59.62
C LEU A 113 -1.44 -42.78 -60.68
N LYS A 114 -1.31 -43.22 -61.95
CA LYS A 114 -0.98 -42.35 -63.09
C LYS A 114 -2.08 -41.34 -63.42
N GLU A 115 -3.35 -41.74 -63.34
CA GLU A 115 -4.50 -40.85 -63.54
C GLU A 115 -4.61 -39.78 -62.45
N LYS A 116 -4.37 -40.14 -61.18
CA LYS A 116 -4.43 -39.20 -60.06
C LYS A 116 -3.25 -38.23 -60.02
N TYR A 117 -2.08 -38.63 -60.48
CA TYR A 117 -0.85 -37.81 -60.45
C TYR A 117 -0.16 -37.73 -61.81
N PRO A 118 -0.76 -37.06 -62.80
CA PRO A 118 -0.24 -37.01 -64.18
C PRO A 118 1.02 -36.17 -64.35
N THR A 119 1.31 -35.26 -63.41
CA THR A 119 2.45 -34.32 -63.48
C THR A 119 3.78 -34.94 -63.01
N VAL A 120 3.72 -36.09 -62.33
CA VAL A 120 4.84 -36.81 -61.74
C VAL A 120 5.51 -37.70 -62.79
N ILE A 121 6.84 -37.82 -62.73
CA ILE A 121 7.60 -38.52 -63.79
C ILE A 121 7.87 -40.00 -63.48
N SER A 122 7.87 -40.41 -62.21
CA SER A 122 8.13 -41.78 -61.76
C SER A 122 7.01 -42.25 -60.84
N HIS A 123 6.28 -43.28 -61.27
CA HIS A 123 5.16 -43.89 -60.54
C HIS A 123 5.56 -45.31 -60.13
N ASN A 124 5.53 -45.61 -58.83
CA ASN A 124 5.94 -46.90 -58.29
C ASN A 124 4.91 -47.42 -57.27
N LEU A 125 4.79 -48.74 -57.13
CA LEU A 125 3.94 -49.40 -56.13
C LEU A 125 4.77 -50.31 -55.23
N ILE A 126 4.49 -50.31 -53.93
CA ILE A 126 5.09 -51.23 -52.96
C ILE A 126 3.97 -51.99 -52.25
N TYR A 127 3.96 -53.31 -52.39
CA TYR A 127 3.03 -54.22 -51.71
C TYR A 127 3.59 -54.68 -50.36
N VAL A 128 2.79 -54.49 -49.30
CA VAL A 128 3.10 -54.80 -47.90
C VAL A 128 2.17 -55.92 -47.44
N GLY A 129 2.46 -57.18 -47.80
CA GLY A 129 1.60 -58.34 -47.51
C GLY A 129 2.21 -59.69 -47.88
N SER A 130 1.71 -60.77 -47.26
CA SER A 130 2.36 -62.10 -47.18
C SER A 130 1.83 -63.19 -48.13
N ASN A 131 0.82 -62.95 -48.98
CA ASN A 131 0.25 -64.02 -49.83
C ASN A 131 -0.05 -63.55 -51.26
N VAL A 132 0.94 -63.58 -52.16
CA VAL A 132 0.69 -63.83 -53.59
C VAL A 132 1.88 -64.57 -54.18
N ASP A 133 1.61 -65.74 -54.76
CA ASP A 133 2.54 -66.62 -55.46
C ASP A 133 3.37 -65.90 -56.54
N ALA A 134 4.53 -66.50 -56.84
CA ALA A 134 5.53 -66.13 -57.84
C ALA A 134 5.02 -66.18 -59.30
N GLY A 135 3.98 -65.40 -59.62
CA GLY A 135 3.46 -65.18 -60.95
C GLY A 135 4.00 -63.89 -61.58
N SER A 136 4.74 -64.03 -62.66
CA SER A 136 5.40 -63.01 -63.48
C SER A 136 4.55 -61.77 -63.81
N SER A 137 4.86 -60.63 -63.18
CA SER A 137 4.66 -59.31 -63.77
C SER A 137 6.04 -58.65 -63.88
N GLN A 138 6.65 -58.70 -65.07
CA GLN A 138 7.97 -58.12 -65.39
C GLN A 138 7.93 -56.57 -65.45
N ASP A 139 7.06 -55.94 -64.68
CA ASP A 139 6.96 -54.48 -64.65
C ASP A 139 7.96 -53.92 -63.64
N ALA A 140 8.96 -53.21 -64.16
CA ALA A 140 10.02 -52.56 -63.37
C ALA A 140 9.52 -51.53 -62.33
N GLN A 141 8.22 -51.24 -62.27
CA GLN A 141 7.57 -50.21 -61.45
C GLN A 141 6.81 -50.78 -60.23
N VAL A 142 6.74 -52.10 -60.08
CA VAL A 142 5.99 -52.78 -59.02
C VAL A 142 6.92 -53.60 -58.13
N PHE A 143 6.99 -53.23 -56.86
CA PHE A 143 7.86 -53.84 -55.86
C PHE A 143 7.05 -54.60 -54.80
N ARG A 144 7.57 -55.72 -54.32
CA ARG A 144 6.96 -56.55 -53.27
C ARG A 144 7.95 -56.73 -52.14
N SER A 145 7.53 -56.39 -50.91
CA SER A 145 8.46 -56.31 -49.79
C SER A 145 8.64 -57.63 -49.01
N GLY A 146 7.76 -58.62 -49.20
CA GLY A 146 7.83 -59.92 -48.50
C GLY A 146 7.64 -59.83 -46.97
N ASP A 147 7.90 -60.94 -46.26
CA ASP A 147 7.78 -61.06 -44.79
C ASP A 147 8.79 -60.17 -44.02
N GLU A 148 9.93 -59.83 -44.64
CA GLU A 148 10.93 -58.91 -44.08
C GLU A 148 10.86 -57.51 -44.74
N PHE A 149 9.92 -56.70 -44.27
CA PHE A 149 9.72 -55.34 -44.82
C PHE A 149 10.96 -54.44 -44.70
N GLU A 150 11.84 -54.61 -43.69
CA GLU A 150 12.97 -53.69 -43.49
C GLU A 150 14.21 -54.02 -44.35
N SER A 151 14.53 -55.30 -44.61
CA SER A 151 15.73 -55.70 -45.35
C SER A 151 15.63 -55.42 -46.86
N ASN A 152 14.42 -55.56 -47.43
CA ASN A 152 14.17 -55.35 -48.86
C ASN A 152 13.99 -53.87 -49.25
N LEU A 153 13.77 -52.96 -48.30
CA LEU A 153 13.51 -51.55 -48.61
C LEU A 153 14.71 -50.84 -49.24
N GLU A 154 15.94 -51.18 -48.83
CA GLU A 154 17.15 -50.57 -49.39
C GLU A 154 17.27 -50.86 -50.89
N THR A 155 17.09 -52.12 -51.28
CA THR A 155 17.10 -52.57 -52.69
C THR A 155 15.95 -51.97 -53.48
N ILE A 156 14.72 -51.97 -52.93
CA ILE A 156 13.55 -51.35 -53.56
C ILE A 156 13.78 -49.86 -53.82
N ILE A 157 14.39 -49.13 -52.89
CA ILE A 157 14.66 -47.70 -53.04
C ILE A 157 15.78 -47.45 -54.06
N CYS A 158 16.79 -48.32 -54.18
CA CYS A 158 17.77 -48.28 -55.27
C CYS A 158 17.11 -48.43 -56.65
N ASP A 159 16.15 -49.36 -56.80
CA ASP A 159 15.41 -49.56 -58.04
C ASP A 159 14.45 -48.40 -58.36
N ILE A 160 13.79 -47.82 -57.34
CA ILE A 160 13.03 -46.57 -57.49
C ILE A 160 13.96 -45.44 -57.96
N GLY A 161 15.19 -45.37 -57.44
CA GLY A 161 16.25 -44.47 -57.88
C GLY A 161 16.60 -44.65 -59.36
N ARG A 162 16.73 -45.91 -59.83
CA ARG A 162 16.94 -46.23 -61.25
C ARG A 162 15.80 -45.70 -62.12
N ASN A 163 14.55 -46.01 -61.76
CA ASN A 163 13.35 -45.56 -62.49
C ASN A 163 13.28 -44.03 -62.55
N PHE A 164 13.59 -43.35 -61.44
CA PHE A 164 13.63 -41.89 -61.40
C PHE A 164 14.69 -41.31 -62.34
N LEU A 165 15.93 -41.80 -62.32
CA LEU A 165 17.00 -41.28 -63.17
C LEU A 165 16.74 -41.48 -64.67
N GLN A 166 16.15 -42.62 -65.04
CA GLN A 166 15.70 -42.87 -66.42
C GLN A 166 14.59 -41.88 -66.83
N ALA A 167 13.57 -41.72 -65.99
CA ALA A 167 12.48 -40.76 -66.23
C ALA A 167 13.00 -39.31 -66.28
N LEU A 168 13.99 -38.96 -65.45
CA LEU A 168 14.60 -37.64 -65.40
C LEU A 168 15.33 -37.29 -66.71
N SER A 169 16.00 -38.26 -67.33
CA SER A 169 16.65 -38.11 -68.64
C SER A 169 15.63 -37.73 -69.73
N HIS A 170 14.49 -38.42 -69.76
CA HIS A 170 13.40 -38.09 -70.67
C HIS A 170 12.78 -36.73 -70.35
N TYR A 171 12.56 -36.43 -69.06
CA TYR A 171 12.01 -35.15 -68.63
C TYR A 171 12.91 -33.97 -68.99
N TYR A 172 14.23 -34.08 -68.83
CA TYR A 172 15.15 -32.99 -69.21
C TYR A 172 15.15 -32.73 -70.73
N SER A 173 14.90 -33.74 -71.56
CA SER A 173 14.84 -33.55 -73.01
C SER A 173 13.77 -32.54 -73.45
N SER A 174 12.66 -32.42 -72.70
CA SER A 174 11.63 -31.41 -72.97
C SER A 174 12.09 -29.99 -72.66
N TYR A 175 13.09 -29.79 -71.80
CA TYR A 175 13.61 -28.47 -71.43
C TYR A 175 14.67 -27.92 -72.40
N LYS A 176 15.25 -28.75 -73.27
CA LYS A 176 16.31 -28.33 -74.21
C LYS A 176 15.85 -27.26 -75.21
N HIS A 177 14.58 -27.26 -75.58
CA HIS A 177 14.03 -26.38 -76.61
C HIS A 177 12.97 -25.40 -76.08
N VAL A 178 12.75 -25.37 -74.76
CA VAL A 178 11.73 -24.52 -74.11
C VAL A 178 12.35 -23.21 -73.60
N THR A 179 11.62 -22.10 -73.77
CA THR A 179 12.00 -20.79 -73.25
C THR A 179 11.61 -20.64 -71.77
N LEU A 180 12.62 -20.58 -70.90
CA LEU A 180 12.43 -20.47 -69.45
C LEU A 180 12.00 -19.05 -69.05
N ARG A 181 10.79 -18.94 -68.48
CA ARG A 181 10.24 -17.69 -67.95
C ARG A 181 10.45 -17.58 -66.44
N SER A 182 10.50 -16.35 -65.95
CA SER A 182 10.67 -16.10 -64.51
C SER A 182 9.35 -16.26 -63.75
N PRO A 183 9.40 -16.58 -62.44
CA PRO A 183 8.23 -16.79 -61.59
C PRO A 183 7.15 -15.69 -61.71
N GLY A 184 7.55 -14.41 -61.69
CA GLY A 184 6.62 -13.28 -61.82
C GLY A 184 5.91 -13.18 -63.17
N ALA A 185 6.50 -13.73 -64.24
CA ALA A 185 5.87 -13.82 -65.55
C ALA A 185 4.88 -15.00 -65.67
N ILE A 186 5.12 -16.09 -64.93
CA ILE A 186 4.29 -17.30 -64.97
C ILE A 186 3.07 -17.16 -64.05
N GLY A 187 3.27 -16.71 -62.81
CA GLY A 187 2.18 -16.60 -61.83
C GLY A 187 1.51 -15.22 -61.76
N GLY A 188 2.05 -14.20 -62.44
CA GLY A 188 1.45 -12.86 -62.49
C GLY A 188 1.19 -12.27 -61.10
N ASN A 189 -0.05 -11.80 -60.87
CA ASN A 189 -0.46 -11.20 -59.59
C ASN A 189 -0.62 -12.21 -58.44
N ALA A 190 -0.63 -13.52 -58.72
CA ALA A 190 -0.69 -14.55 -57.67
C ALA A 190 0.66 -14.74 -56.96
N VAL A 191 1.75 -14.25 -57.55
CA VAL A 191 3.09 -14.33 -56.95
C VAL A 191 3.31 -13.13 -56.05
N LEU A 192 3.52 -13.41 -54.77
CA LEU A 192 3.83 -12.36 -53.81
C LEU A 192 5.28 -11.89 -53.98
N LYS A 193 5.43 -10.64 -54.43
CA LYS A 193 6.72 -9.97 -54.55
C LYS A 193 7.30 -9.67 -53.17
N THR A 194 8.59 -9.94 -52.97
CA THR A 194 9.25 -9.65 -51.69
C THR A 194 9.13 -8.17 -51.34
N SER A 195 8.57 -7.89 -50.16
CA SER A 195 8.40 -6.54 -49.61
C SER A 195 9.22 -6.38 -48.32
N LEU A 196 10.14 -5.42 -48.31
CA LEU A 196 11.01 -5.12 -47.17
C LEU A 196 10.53 -3.83 -46.48
N THR A 197 10.33 -3.91 -45.17
CA THR A 197 9.83 -2.80 -44.33
C THR A 197 10.78 -1.58 -44.30
N ARG A 198 12.05 -1.75 -44.73
CA ARG A 198 13.11 -0.73 -44.70
C ARG A 198 12.93 0.42 -45.73
N GLN A 199 12.05 0.31 -46.72
CA GLN A 199 11.93 1.35 -47.79
C GLN A 199 11.09 2.60 -47.41
N LEU A 200 11.31 3.20 -46.23
CA LEU A 200 10.75 4.50 -45.85
C LEU A 200 11.76 5.45 -45.18
N ALA A 201 13.02 5.47 -45.63
CA ALA A 201 14.03 6.39 -45.06
C ALA A 201 14.58 7.46 -46.03
N HIS A 202 14.32 7.41 -47.34
CA HIS A 202 14.81 8.41 -48.28
C HIS A 202 13.77 8.86 -49.32
N ALA A 203 12.68 9.45 -48.83
CA ALA A 203 11.88 10.44 -49.55
C ALA A 203 10.85 11.04 -48.57
N ASN A 204 11.21 12.09 -47.85
CA ASN A 204 10.24 12.94 -47.12
C ASN A 204 10.79 14.37 -47.02
N LEU A 205 10.48 15.19 -48.03
CA LEU A 205 10.08 16.57 -47.77
C LEU A 205 8.56 16.55 -47.54
N PRO A 206 8.02 17.29 -46.55
CA PRO A 206 6.62 17.17 -46.20
C PRO A 206 5.78 18.10 -47.08
N THR A 207 4.76 17.56 -47.74
CA THR A 207 3.60 18.35 -48.17
C THR A 207 2.32 17.69 -47.67
N ASN A 208 1.56 18.46 -46.91
CA ASN A 208 0.24 18.14 -46.40
C ASN A 208 -0.72 17.78 -47.54
N SER A 209 -1.51 16.71 -47.38
CA SER A 209 -2.97 16.77 -47.50
C SER A 209 -3.62 15.41 -47.27
N THR A 210 -4.82 15.51 -46.72
CA THR A 210 -5.75 14.49 -46.28
C THR A 210 -6.45 13.73 -47.42
N SER A 211 -6.85 12.50 -47.07
CA SER A 211 -8.06 11.77 -47.48
C SER A 211 -8.18 11.12 -48.87
N SER A 212 -8.58 9.84 -48.80
CA SER A 212 -9.61 9.14 -49.59
C SER A 212 -9.25 8.36 -50.88
N SER A 213 -9.61 7.08 -50.80
CA SER A 213 -10.25 6.24 -51.83
C SER A 213 -9.45 5.64 -53.00
N SER A 214 -9.65 4.32 -53.14
CA SER A 214 -9.68 3.49 -54.35
C SER A 214 -9.22 4.10 -55.69
N SER A 215 -8.19 3.50 -56.29
CA SER A 215 -8.19 3.28 -57.75
C SER A 215 -7.22 2.17 -58.16
N SER A 216 -7.77 1.28 -58.98
CA SER A 216 -7.10 0.28 -59.81
C SER A 216 -5.89 0.85 -60.55
N ARG A 217 -4.69 0.30 -60.35
CA ARG A 217 -3.55 0.57 -61.22
C ARG A 217 -3.64 -0.32 -62.45
N LYS A 218 -4.04 0.29 -63.57
CA LYS A 218 -3.94 -0.26 -64.92
C LYS A 218 -2.48 -0.55 -65.27
N MET A 219 -2.31 -1.64 -65.99
CA MET A 219 -1.08 -2.20 -66.52
C MET A 219 -0.51 -1.32 -67.64
N ASN A 220 0.82 -1.22 -67.73
CA ASN A 220 1.51 -1.00 -68.99
C ASN A 220 2.02 -2.37 -69.49
N SER A 221 1.24 -3.00 -70.34
CA SER A 221 1.70 -4.10 -71.19
C SER A 221 2.42 -3.51 -72.40
N PHE A 222 3.73 -3.63 -72.46
CA PHE A 222 4.51 -3.31 -73.66
C PHE A 222 5.37 -4.50 -74.04
N GLU A 223 4.73 -5.64 -74.29
CA GLU A 223 5.39 -6.80 -74.90
C GLU A 223 4.34 -7.73 -75.52
N SER A 224 3.68 -7.27 -76.59
CA SER A 224 2.97 -8.11 -77.57
C SER A 224 2.62 -7.25 -78.78
N THR A 225 2.58 -7.88 -79.96
CA THR A 225 2.25 -7.34 -81.28
C THR A 225 3.32 -6.51 -82.00
N THR A 226 4.26 -7.23 -82.58
CA THR A 226 4.78 -6.94 -83.92
C THR A 226 3.63 -6.82 -84.92
N ASN A 227 3.46 -5.65 -85.58
CA ASN A 227 2.98 -5.48 -86.97
C ASN A 227 2.56 -4.03 -87.23
N SER A 228 3.53 -3.14 -87.51
CA SER A 228 3.37 -2.06 -88.49
C SER A 228 4.68 -1.29 -88.63
N ILE A 229 5.48 -1.70 -89.62
CA ILE A 229 6.71 -1.02 -90.01
C ILE A 229 6.34 0.24 -90.80
N LYS A 230 6.82 1.41 -90.36
CA LYS A 230 7.11 2.54 -91.27
C LYS A 230 8.61 2.60 -91.52
N ARG A 231 8.97 2.63 -92.81
CA ARG A 231 10.31 2.48 -93.38
C ARG A 231 11.18 3.71 -93.08
N SER A 232 11.98 3.69 -92.02
CA SER A 232 13.16 4.58 -91.90
C SER A 232 14.15 4.25 -90.77
N ALA A 233 13.95 3.17 -90.00
CA ALA A 233 14.80 2.83 -88.85
C ALA A 233 15.73 1.62 -89.08
N SER A 234 16.18 1.37 -90.30
CA SER A 234 16.68 0.03 -90.68
C SER A 234 18.15 -0.29 -90.37
N LEU A 235 19.03 0.68 -90.09
CA LEU A 235 20.47 0.40 -89.87
C LEU A 235 20.97 0.54 -88.42
N LYS A 236 20.43 1.47 -87.63
CA LYS A 236 20.77 1.58 -86.20
C LYS A 236 20.06 0.52 -85.36
N LEU A 237 18.84 0.16 -85.73
CA LEU A 237 18.08 -0.90 -85.08
C LEU A 237 18.70 -2.28 -85.33
N ALA A 238 19.30 -2.54 -86.50
CA ALA A 238 19.94 -3.82 -86.82
C ALA A 238 21.19 -4.11 -85.96
N LYS A 239 21.93 -3.08 -85.54
CA LYS A 239 23.12 -3.21 -84.67
C LYS A 239 22.77 -3.35 -83.19
N SER A 240 21.63 -2.77 -82.76
CA SER A 240 21.04 -3.03 -81.44
C SER A 240 20.28 -4.35 -81.40
N LEU A 241 19.65 -4.77 -82.50
CA LEU A 241 18.99 -6.09 -82.59
C LEU A 241 20.01 -7.22 -82.53
N SER A 242 21.12 -7.15 -83.29
CA SER A 242 22.14 -8.20 -83.28
C SER A 242 22.88 -8.34 -81.95
N THR A 243 23.03 -7.25 -81.17
CA THR A 243 23.57 -7.30 -79.80
C THR A 243 22.53 -7.73 -78.77
N SER A 244 21.24 -7.43 -78.98
CA SER A 244 20.14 -7.89 -78.14
C SER A 244 19.78 -9.36 -78.36
N GLU A 245 19.91 -9.89 -79.57
CA GLU A 245 19.75 -11.31 -79.91
C GLU A 245 20.85 -12.13 -79.25
N ASN A 246 22.12 -11.69 -79.33
CA ASN A 246 23.22 -12.33 -78.61
C ASN A 246 23.02 -12.29 -77.08
N ARG A 247 22.53 -11.17 -76.52
CA ARG A 247 22.27 -11.05 -75.08
C ARG A 247 21.09 -11.91 -74.60
N SER A 248 20.01 -12.01 -75.40
CA SER A 248 18.85 -12.85 -75.09
C SER A 248 19.15 -14.35 -75.29
N GLN A 249 19.96 -14.70 -76.28
CA GLN A 249 20.50 -16.06 -76.45
C GLN A 249 21.37 -16.46 -75.26
N LEU A 250 22.35 -15.61 -74.86
CA LEU A 250 23.16 -15.84 -73.66
C LEU A 250 22.32 -15.92 -72.38
N ARG A 251 21.24 -15.13 -72.29
CA ARG A 251 20.28 -15.22 -71.18
C ARG A 251 19.60 -16.60 -71.15
N SER A 252 19.10 -17.05 -72.30
CA SER A 252 18.40 -18.33 -72.43
C SER A 252 19.33 -19.52 -72.14
N GLN A 253 20.56 -19.48 -72.66
CA GLN A 253 21.60 -20.48 -72.39
C GLN A 253 21.96 -20.49 -70.90
N GLY A 254 22.17 -19.32 -70.28
CA GLY A 254 22.50 -19.23 -68.86
C GLY A 254 21.40 -19.82 -67.96
N ARG A 255 20.12 -19.56 -68.28
CA ARG A 255 18.98 -20.18 -67.59
C ARG A 255 18.91 -21.69 -67.82
N GLN A 256 19.20 -22.17 -69.03
CA GLN A 256 19.24 -23.60 -69.35
C GLN A 256 20.36 -24.34 -68.60
N HIS A 257 21.57 -23.78 -68.55
CA HIS A 257 22.69 -24.33 -67.76
C HIS A 257 22.35 -24.37 -66.28
N LYS A 258 21.67 -23.34 -65.74
CA LYS A 258 21.18 -23.32 -64.36
C LYS A 258 20.21 -24.48 -64.08
N ILE A 259 19.26 -24.74 -64.97
CA ILE A 259 18.29 -25.83 -64.82
C ILE A 259 18.95 -27.20 -64.97
N LEU A 260 19.87 -27.36 -65.92
CA LEU A 260 20.69 -28.55 -66.05
C LEU A 260 21.47 -28.83 -64.76
N GLY A 261 22.07 -27.80 -64.16
CA GLY A 261 22.74 -27.89 -62.87
C GLY A 261 21.84 -28.41 -61.75
N ASN A 262 20.58 -27.94 -61.67
CA ASN A 262 19.63 -28.44 -60.67
C ASN A 262 19.27 -29.91 -60.89
N PHE A 263 19.07 -30.35 -62.13
CA PHE A 263 18.78 -31.76 -62.40
C PHE A 263 19.99 -32.67 -62.14
N GLN A 264 21.21 -32.21 -62.46
CA GLN A 264 22.43 -32.94 -62.11
C GLN A 264 22.64 -33.01 -60.59
N LEU A 265 22.27 -31.96 -59.86
CA LEU A 265 22.28 -31.92 -58.40
C LEU A 265 21.29 -32.95 -57.81
N LEU A 266 20.04 -33.00 -58.30
CA LEU A 266 19.03 -33.99 -57.91
C LEU A 266 19.42 -35.43 -58.28
N ALA A 267 20.18 -35.60 -59.36
CA ALA A 267 20.71 -36.91 -59.79
C ALA A 267 21.93 -37.38 -58.98
N GLY A 268 22.39 -36.61 -57.99
CA GLY A 268 23.56 -36.97 -57.17
C GLY A 268 24.92 -36.71 -57.84
N ARG A 269 24.96 -36.06 -59.01
CA ARG A 269 26.19 -35.77 -59.78
C ARG A 269 26.73 -34.37 -59.49
N TYR A 270 27.30 -34.19 -58.31
CA TYR A 270 27.66 -32.86 -57.78
C TYR A 270 28.78 -32.15 -58.56
N ILE A 271 29.77 -32.88 -59.09
CA ILE A 271 30.87 -32.30 -59.88
C ILE A 271 30.34 -31.73 -61.21
N SER A 272 29.51 -32.51 -61.91
CA SER A 272 28.89 -32.05 -63.15
C SER A 272 27.94 -30.88 -62.91
N ALA A 273 27.19 -30.91 -61.79
CA ALA A 273 26.31 -29.82 -61.38
C ALA A 273 27.11 -28.53 -61.12
N LEU A 274 28.24 -28.62 -60.41
CA LEU A 274 29.13 -27.48 -60.15
C LEU A 274 29.58 -26.82 -61.46
N HIS A 275 30.00 -27.60 -62.46
CA HIS A 275 30.37 -27.09 -63.78
C HIS A 275 29.21 -26.41 -64.51
N SER A 276 28.03 -27.02 -64.53
CA SER A 276 26.85 -26.40 -65.16
C SER A 276 26.43 -25.11 -64.47
N PHE A 277 26.53 -25.03 -63.14
CA PHE A 277 26.24 -23.81 -62.39
C PHE A 277 27.29 -22.72 -62.63
N THR A 278 28.57 -23.05 -62.78
CA THR A 278 29.60 -22.04 -63.08
C THR A 278 29.42 -21.45 -64.46
N GLU A 279 29.12 -22.27 -65.47
CA GLU A 279 28.74 -21.81 -66.80
C GLU A 279 27.51 -20.89 -66.73
N ALA A 280 26.48 -21.27 -65.98
CA ALA A 280 25.30 -20.43 -65.76
C ALA A 280 25.65 -19.08 -65.14
N VAL A 281 26.43 -19.04 -64.05
CA VAL A 281 26.84 -17.81 -63.37
C VAL A 281 27.65 -16.91 -64.32
N THR A 282 28.60 -17.46 -65.09
CA THR A 282 29.41 -16.65 -66.01
C THR A 282 28.58 -16.00 -67.12
N GLN A 283 27.57 -16.69 -67.64
CA GLN A 283 26.67 -16.18 -68.67
C GLN A 283 25.67 -15.17 -68.10
N LEU A 284 25.03 -15.49 -66.95
CA LEU A 284 24.02 -14.64 -66.31
C LEU A 284 24.62 -13.36 -65.70
N TYR A 285 25.86 -13.42 -65.20
CA TYR A 285 26.58 -12.25 -64.69
C TYR A 285 26.85 -11.22 -65.80
N LYS A 286 27.27 -11.69 -66.99
CA LYS A 286 27.46 -10.82 -68.18
C LYS A 286 26.15 -10.15 -68.62
N VAL A 287 25.04 -10.87 -68.54
CA VAL A 287 23.71 -10.40 -68.97
C VAL A 287 22.99 -9.56 -67.91
N ARG A 288 23.46 -9.58 -66.64
CA ARG A 288 22.82 -8.95 -65.46
C ARG A 288 21.41 -9.48 -65.17
N ASP A 289 21.20 -10.79 -65.31
CA ASP A 289 19.96 -11.45 -64.89
C ASP A 289 20.05 -11.82 -63.40
N HIS A 290 19.77 -10.85 -62.53
CA HIS A 290 20.04 -10.94 -61.08
C HIS A 290 19.29 -12.07 -60.37
N LEU A 291 18.03 -12.35 -60.75
CA LEU A 291 17.21 -13.39 -60.13
C LEU A 291 17.80 -14.80 -60.35
N TRP A 292 18.11 -15.11 -61.60
CA TRP A 292 18.65 -16.41 -61.98
C TRP A 292 20.12 -16.57 -61.58
N LEU A 293 20.89 -15.47 -61.60
CA LEU A 293 22.26 -15.42 -61.09
C LEU A 293 22.31 -15.80 -59.61
N ALA A 294 21.44 -15.23 -58.79
CA ALA A 294 21.35 -15.52 -57.36
C ALA A 294 21.04 -17.01 -57.10
N SER A 295 20.08 -17.59 -57.83
CA SER A 295 19.76 -19.02 -57.70
C SER A 295 20.85 -19.95 -58.24
N ALA A 296 21.65 -19.53 -59.24
CA ALA A 296 22.79 -20.30 -59.70
C ALA A 296 23.95 -20.29 -58.68
N LEU A 297 24.21 -19.14 -58.02
CA LEU A 297 25.18 -19.03 -56.92
C LEU A 297 24.79 -19.91 -55.72
N ASP A 298 23.49 -20.03 -55.44
CA ASP A 298 22.95 -20.93 -54.42
C ASP A 298 23.27 -22.40 -54.71
N GLY A 299 23.09 -22.82 -55.98
CA GLY A 299 23.47 -24.15 -56.45
C GLY A 299 24.97 -24.43 -56.29
N ILE A 300 25.83 -23.43 -56.54
CA ILE A 300 27.27 -23.56 -56.29
C ILE A 300 27.53 -23.81 -54.80
N ALA A 301 26.98 -22.99 -53.89
CA ALA A 301 27.19 -23.14 -52.45
C ALA A 301 26.81 -24.54 -51.94
N ILE A 302 25.71 -25.10 -52.43
CA ILE A 302 25.25 -26.45 -52.10
C ILE A 302 26.22 -27.52 -52.63
N CYS A 303 26.72 -27.36 -53.86
CA CYS A 303 27.70 -28.29 -54.43
C CYS A 303 29.01 -28.31 -53.63
N LEU A 304 29.53 -27.15 -53.21
CA LEU A 304 30.75 -27.08 -52.40
C LEU A 304 30.58 -27.83 -51.06
N LEU A 305 29.40 -27.69 -50.42
CA LEU A 305 29.09 -28.38 -49.17
C LEU A 305 28.97 -29.90 -49.36
N LEU A 306 28.28 -30.35 -50.40
CA LEU A 306 28.11 -31.77 -50.72
C LEU A 306 29.41 -32.45 -51.11
N LEU A 307 30.28 -31.79 -51.88
CA LEU A 307 31.60 -32.32 -52.24
C LEU A 307 32.50 -32.41 -51.00
N SER A 308 32.41 -31.43 -50.10
CA SER A 308 33.10 -31.48 -48.79
C SER A 308 32.58 -32.62 -47.92
N PHE A 309 31.29 -32.92 -47.94
CA PHE A 309 30.71 -34.07 -47.22
C PHE A 309 31.19 -35.42 -47.75
N LEU A 310 31.37 -35.54 -49.07
CA LEU A 310 31.92 -36.75 -49.68
C LEU A 310 33.45 -36.88 -49.53
N ASN A 311 34.12 -35.90 -48.90
CA ASN A 311 35.59 -35.80 -48.80
C ASN A 311 36.29 -35.84 -50.17
N ILE A 312 35.68 -35.23 -51.19
CA ILE A 312 36.24 -35.15 -52.53
C ILE A 312 36.94 -33.80 -52.67
N SER A 313 38.18 -33.77 -53.14
CA SER A 313 38.89 -32.54 -53.45
C SER A 313 38.25 -31.84 -54.65
N PHE A 314 37.94 -30.55 -54.52
CA PHE A 314 37.42 -29.71 -55.61
C PHE A 314 38.12 -28.35 -55.61
N GLN A 315 37.98 -27.61 -56.71
CA GLN A 315 38.50 -26.26 -56.85
C GLN A 315 37.36 -25.24 -56.80
N ILE A 316 37.61 -24.08 -56.17
CA ILE A 316 36.59 -23.03 -56.11
C ILE A 316 36.61 -22.25 -57.43
N PRO A 317 35.49 -22.16 -58.17
CA PRO A 317 35.46 -21.52 -59.48
C PRO A 317 35.85 -20.04 -59.43
N TYR A 318 36.75 -19.60 -60.33
CA TYR A 318 37.23 -18.22 -60.40
C TYR A 318 36.12 -17.15 -60.44
N ILE A 319 34.99 -17.43 -61.09
CA ILE A 319 33.85 -16.49 -61.14
C ILE A 319 33.29 -16.17 -59.75
N VAL A 320 33.37 -17.09 -58.80
CA VAL A 320 32.95 -16.87 -57.40
C VAL A 320 33.92 -15.93 -56.70
N MET A 321 35.24 -16.09 -56.93
CA MET A 321 36.29 -15.18 -56.43
C MET A 321 36.16 -13.76 -56.98
N LEU A 322 35.65 -13.60 -58.21
CA LEU A 322 35.45 -12.29 -58.81
C LEU A 322 34.23 -11.56 -58.21
N ILE A 323 33.19 -12.30 -57.82
CA ILE A 323 31.94 -11.74 -57.28
C ILE A 323 32.03 -11.51 -55.76
N ILE A 324 32.83 -12.31 -55.06
CA ILE A 324 32.96 -12.32 -53.60
C ILE A 324 34.42 -12.09 -53.20
N PRO A 325 34.72 -11.13 -52.31
CA PRO A 325 36.08 -10.95 -51.79
C PRO A 325 36.43 -12.16 -50.90
N VAL A 326 37.34 -13.02 -51.37
CA VAL A 326 37.78 -14.19 -50.60
C VAL A 326 39.06 -13.88 -49.85
N GLN A 327 39.04 -14.11 -48.54
CA GLN A 327 40.22 -14.01 -47.68
C GLN A 327 40.97 -15.35 -47.75
N THR A 328 42.09 -15.39 -48.47
CA THR A 328 42.99 -16.56 -48.51
C THR A 328 43.92 -16.53 -47.29
N SER A 329 44.21 -17.69 -46.69
CA SER A 329 45.00 -17.80 -45.45
C SER A 329 46.50 -17.44 -45.58
N ASN A 330 46.99 -17.09 -46.78
CA ASN A 330 48.36 -16.58 -47.01
C ASN A 330 48.34 -15.25 -47.79
N PRO A 331 48.68 -14.11 -47.18
CA PRO A 331 48.91 -12.85 -47.87
C PRO A 331 50.41 -12.67 -48.13
N SER A 332 50.97 -13.42 -49.08
CA SER A 332 52.37 -13.21 -49.53
C SER A 332 52.51 -13.44 -51.03
N ALA A 333 51.72 -12.69 -51.80
CA ALA A 333 52.03 -12.39 -53.19
C ALA A 333 51.47 -11.00 -53.51
N ASP A 334 52.32 -9.98 -53.46
CA ASP A 334 51.99 -8.61 -53.82
C ASP A 334 51.48 -8.53 -55.27
N PRO A 335 50.26 -8.04 -55.54
CA PRO A 335 49.92 -7.60 -56.87
C PRO A 335 50.52 -6.20 -57.06
N ILE A 336 51.63 -6.15 -57.81
CA ILE A 336 52.25 -4.91 -58.29
C ILE A 336 51.18 -4.09 -59.03
N SER A 337 50.79 -2.98 -58.41
CA SER A 337 49.88 -1.99 -58.99
C SER A 337 50.53 -1.30 -60.20
N PRO A 338 49.81 -1.03 -61.30
CA PRO A 338 50.34 -0.17 -62.36
C PRO A 338 50.24 1.28 -61.89
N ARG A 339 51.39 1.88 -61.57
CA ARG A 339 51.52 3.30 -61.23
C ARG A 339 51.65 4.09 -62.53
N ASN A 340 50.76 5.06 -62.72
CA ASN A 340 50.86 6.11 -63.73
C ASN A 340 52.21 6.83 -63.64
N SER A 341 53.01 6.78 -64.71
CA SER A 341 53.93 7.85 -65.07
C SER A 341 54.03 7.96 -66.59
N SER A 342 53.97 9.20 -67.05
CA SER A 342 54.06 9.66 -68.43
C SER A 342 55.46 9.44 -69.01
N ASN A 343 55.54 8.72 -70.14
CA ASN A 343 56.32 9.06 -71.33
C ASN A 343 56.02 8.03 -72.44
N GLY A 344 55.82 8.49 -73.68
CA GLY A 344 55.38 7.69 -74.84
C GLY A 344 56.39 6.62 -75.33
N PRO A 345 56.17 5.94 -76.49
CA PRO A 345 55.38 6.40 -77.63
C PRO A 345 54.28 5.43 -78.13
N ILE A 346 53.43 6.04 -78.94
CA ILE A 346 52.35 5.52 -79.79
C ILE A 346 52.76 4.26 -80.59
N ARG A 347 51.93 3.20 -80.53
CA ARG A 347 51.62 2.35 -81.69
C ARG A 347 50.14 1.97 -81.70
N SER A 348 49.59 2.01 -82.91
CA SER A 348 48.19 1.98 -83.33
C SER A 348 47.41 0.70 -82.97
N PRO A 349 46.06 0.75 -83.00
CA PRO A 349 45.21 -0.37 -82.60
C PRO A 349 45.14 -1.40 -83.74
N ARG A 350 45.49 -2.65 -83.46
CA ARG A 350 45.17 -3.77 -84.37
C ARG A 350 44.38 -4.83 -83.62
N ASN A 351 43.15 -4.95 -84.09
CA ASN A 351 42.12 -5.91 -83.72
C ASN A 351 42.65 -7.34 -83.83
N SER A 352 42.59 -8.11 -82.75
CA SER A 352 42.54 -9.57 -82.76
C SER A 352 41.97 -10.07 -81.43
N SER A 353 40.87 -10.81 -81.55
CA SER A 353 40.26 -11.66 -80.54
C SER A 353 41.31 -12.48 -79.78
N SER A 354 41.42 -12.27 -78.46
CA SER A 354 42.05 -13.22 -77.56
C SER A 354 41.03 -13.69 -76.50
N SER A 355 40.77 -14.99 -76.55
CA SER A 355 40.22 -15.79 -75.46
C SER A 355 40.92 -15.44 -74.14
N LEU A 356 40.14 -15.11 -73.10
CA LEU A 356 40.68 -15.01 -71.74
C LEU A 356 41.36 -16.34 -71.39
N GLY A 357 42.66 -16.27 -71.12
CA GLY A 357 43.41 -17.35 -70.49
C GLY A 357 42.89 -17.57 -69.06
N LEU A 358 42.36 -18.77 -68.83
CA LEU A 358 42.02 -19.34 -67.54
C LEU A 358 43.28 -19.95 -66.91
N SER A 359 43.68 -19.51 -65.72
CA SER A 359 44.37 -20.32 -64.70
C SER A 359 44.73 -19.47 -63.48
N GLN A 360 43.86 -19.47 -62.49
CA GLN A 360 44.13 -19.18 -61.08
C GLN A 360 42.98 -19.79 -60.27
N ASP A 361 42.91 -21.13 -60.23
CA ASP A 361 42.00 -21.87 -59.36
C ASP A 361 42.70 -22.11 -58.01
N VAL A 362 42.01 -21.85 -56.90
CA VAL A 362 42.54 -22.00 -55.53
C VAL A 362 41.96 -23.28 -54.90
N ASP A 363 42.83 -24.09 -54.29
CA ASP A 363 42.44 -25.31 -53.58
C ASP A 363 41.64 -24.98 -52.30
N VAL A 364 40.59 -25.78 -52.04
CA VAL A 364 39.64 -25.60 -50.92
C VAL A 364 40.31 -25.61 -49.55
N GLU A 365 41.44 -26.31 -49.41
CA GLU A 365 42.20 -26.41 -48.16
C GLU A 365 42.70 -25.06 -47.63
N ASN A 366 42.81 -24.05 -48.51
CA ASN A 366 43.31 -22.71 -48.19
C ASN A 366 42.21 -21.68 -47.86
N VAL A 367 40.93 -22.10 -47.85
CA VAL A 367 39.78 -21.20 -47.68
C VAL A 367 38.87 -21.67 -46.55
N ASN A 368 38.45 -20.75 -45.68
CA ASN A 368 37.42 -21.03 -44.68
C ASN A 368 36.04 -21.16 -45.34
N LEU A 369 35.70 -22.39 -45.73
CA LEU A 369 34.48 -22.74 -46.48
C LEU A 369 33.18 -22.23 -45.81
N PRO A 370 32.97 -22.36 -44.49
CA PRO A 370 31.80 -21.77 -43.82
C PRO A 370 31.62 -20.26 -44.01
N ILE A 371 32.69 -19.48 -43.90
CA ILE A 371 32.65 -18.02 -44.08
C ILE A 371 32.34 -17.69 -45.55
N LEU A 372 32.92 -18.45 -46.48
CA LEU A 372 32.65 -18.31 -47.91
C LEU A 372 31.18 -18.59 -48.24
N ILE A 373 30.60 -19.69 -47.74
CA ILE A 373 29.18 -20.04 -47.95
C ILE A 373 28.26 -18.93 -47.45
N ARG A 374 28.56 -18.36 -46.29
CA ARG A 374 27.79 -17.22 -45.79
C ARG A 374 27.95 -15.98 -46.68
N SER A 375 29.15 -15.70 -47.15
CA SER A 375 29.43 -14.54 -48.01
C SER A 375 28.72 -14.68 -49.36
N ILE A 376 28.66 -15.91 -49.91
CA ILE A 376 27.82 -16.27 -51.06
C ILE A 376 26.36 -15.99 -50.74
N SER A 377 25.87 -16.44 -49.58
CA SER A 377 24.47 -16.25 -49.15
C SER A 377 24.08 -14.78 -49.01
N GLU A 378 24.97 -13.93 -48.48
CA GLU A 378 24.75 -12.48 -48.42
C GLU A 378 24.70 -11.84 -49.82
N LYS A 379 25.54 -12.30 -50.75
CA LYS A 379 25.48 -11.87 -52.16
C LYS A 379 24.21 -12.36 -52.87
N ILE A 380 23.72 -13.56 -52.57
CA ILE A 380 22.45 -14.07 -53.09
C ILE A 380 21.30 -13.13 -52.68
N LEU A 381 21.22 -12.78 -51.39
CA LEU A 381 20.21 -11.85 -50.88
C LEU A 381 20.32 -10.47 -51.53
N TYR A 382 21.54 -9.95 -51.71
CA TYR A 382 21.80 -8.69 -52.42
C TYR A 382 21.28 -8.72 -53.87
N TYR A 383 21.52 -9.79 -54.62
CA TYR A 383 21.01 -9.91 -55.99
C TYR A 383 19.50 -10.10 -56.04
N TYR A 384 18.89 -10.79 -55.06
CA TYR A 384 17.45 -10.82 -54.93
C TYR A 384 16.86 -9.45 -54.65
N GLU A 385 17.47 -8.64 -53.79
CA GLU A 385 17.06 -7.25 -53.55
C GLU A 385 17.15 -6.38 -54.81
N LEU A 386 18.23 -6.51 -55.60
CA LEU A 386 18.34 -5.83 -56.90
C LEU A 386 17.26 -6.26 -57.89
N SER A 387 16.83 -7.53 -57.84
CA SER A 387 15.76 -8.07 -58.70
C SER A 387 14.39 -7.43 -58.43
N LEU A 388 14.17 -6.87 -57.23
CA LEU A 388 12.90 -6.23 -56.86
C LEU A 388 12.59 -4.98 -57.69
N ASN A 389 13.57 -4.40 -58.38
CA ASN A 389 13.31 -3.26 -59.27
C ASN A 389 12.65 -3.67 -60.61
N HIS A 390 12.63 -4.97 -60.93
CA HIS A 390 12.05 -5.48 -62.17
C HIS A 390 10.57 -5.90 -62.01
N HIS A 391 9.81 -5.86 -63.10
CA HIS A 391 8.37 -6.17 -63.12
C HIS A 391 8.06 -7.67 -63.18
N CYS A 392 8.84 -8.44 -63.93
CA CYS A 392 8.61 -9.89 -64.15
C CYS A 392 9.72 -10.77 -63.56
N ASP A 393 10.94 -10.23 -63.45
CA ASP A 393 12.14 -10.92 -62.96
C ASP A 393 12.48 -10.52 -61.52
N TYR A 394 11.52 -10.66 -60.60
CA TYR A 394 11.72 -10.37 -59.18
C TYR A 394 11.72 -11.65 -58.34
N ALA A 395 12.40 -11.62 -57.20
CA ALA A 395 12.40 -12.70 -56.22
C ALA A 395 11.05 -12.81 -55.50
N PRO A 396 10.34 -13.96 -55.59
CA PRO A 396 9.16 -14.22 -54.78
C PRO A 396 9.51 -14.27 -53.29
N GLN A 397 8.60 -13.82 -52.43
CA GLN A 397 8.87 -13.77 -50.99
C GLN A 397 9.12 -15.15 -50.37
N THR A 398 8.49 -16.20 -50.91
CA THR A 398 8.74 -17.59 -50.50
C THR A 398 10.21 -17.97 -50.70
N VAL A 399 10.75 -17.74 -51.91
CA VAL A 399 12.16 -18.01 -52.26
C VAL A 399 13.13 -17.20 -51.39
N TYR A 400 12.84 -15.92 -51.17
CA TYR A 400 13.68 -15.05 -50.35
C TYR A 400 13.70 -15.52 -48.88
N SER A 401 12.52 -15.83 -48.32
CA SER A 401 12.39 -16.32 -46.94
C SER A 401 13.06 -17.67 -46.72
N GLU A 402 12.95 -18.61 -47.66
CA GLU A 402 13.58 -19.92 -47.57
C GLU A 402 15.10 -19.82 -47.64
N THR A 403 15.63 -18.91 -48.47
CA THR A 403 17.07 -18.64 -48.53
C THR A 403 17.60 -18.04 -47.22
N LEU A 404 16.83 -17.17 -46.56
CA LEU A 404 17.15 -16.70 -45.22
C LEU A 404 17.14 -17.83 -44.20
N LEU A 405 16.07 -18.64 -44.18
CA LEU A 405 15.92 -19.74 -43.22
C LEU A 405 17.05 -20.76 -43.35
N LYS A 406 17.36 -21.22 -44.58
CA LYS A 406 18.39 -22.24 -44.81
C LYS A 406 19.79 -21.75 -44.44
N THR A 407 20.10 -20.47 -44.73
CA THR A 407 21.37 -19.85 -44.34
C THR A 407 21.47 -19.74 -42.82
N LEU A 408 20.37 -19.38 -42.16
CA LEU A 408 20.29 -19.25 -40.73
C LEU A 408 20.42 -20.60 -40.02
N THR A 409 19.79 -21.66 -40.52
CA THR A 409 19.98 -23.02 -40.00
C THR A 409 21.42 -23.49 -40.17
N PHE A 410 22.06 -23.17 -41.30
CA PHE A 410 23.48 -23.46 -41.54
C PHE A 410 24.40 -22.74 -40.52
N MET A 411 24.20 -21.44 -40.30
CA MET A 411 24.99 -20.68 -39.32
C MET A 411 24.85 -21.25 -37.90
N VAL A 412 23.64 -21.67 -37.52
CA VAL A 412 23.35 -22.27 -36.20
C VAL A 412 23.97 -23.65 -36.05
N THR A 413 23.97 -24.48 -37.09
CA THR A 413 24.64 -25.78 -37.03
C THR A 413 26.17 -25.65 -36.95
N CYS A 414 26.74 -24.61 -37.56
CA CYS A 414 28.17 -24.30 -37.50
C CYS A 414 28.58 -23.60 -36.17
N TYR A 415 27.63 -23.03 -35.42
CA TYR A 415 27.88 -22.36 -34.13
C TYR A 415 28.54 -23.29 -33.09
N SER A 416 28.22 -24.58 -33.12
CA SER A 416 28.72 -25.55 -32.14
C SER A 416 30.18 -26.01 -32.38
N SER A 417 30.90 -25.40 -33.32
CA SER A 417 32.26 -25.84 -33.68
C SER A 417 33.16 -24.75 -34.26
N THR A 418 34.46 -25.00 -34.18
CA THR A 418 35.53 -24.13 -34.69
C THR A 418 35.99 -24.53 -36.09
N LYS A 419 35.75 -25.80 -36.50
CA LYS A 419 36.02 -26.33 -37.86
C LYS A 419 34.87 -27.20 -38.35
N LEU A 420 34.71 -27.28 -39.68
CA LEU A 420 33.71 -28.11 -40.35
C LEU A 420 34.10 -29.60 -40.23
N SER A 421 33.67 -30.25 -39.14
CA SER A 421 33.93 -31.66 -38.90
C SER A 421 32.89 -32.57 -39.59
N PRO A 422 33.22 -33.84 -39.91
CA PRO A 422 32.28 -34.80 -40.50
C PRO A 422 30.93 -34.93 -39.79
N PRO A 423 30.82 -34.98 -38.44
CA PRO A 423 29.52 -35.10 -37.77
C PRO A 423 28.64 -33.84 -37.91
N ILE A 424 29.24 -32.68 -38.18
CA ILE A 424 28.51 -31.42 -38.35
C ILE A 424 28.01 -31.30 -39.79
N LEU A 425 28.83 -31.70 -40.76
CA LEU A 425 28.40 -31.88 -42.15
C LEU A 425 27.22 -32.85 -42.23
N GLU A 426 27.28 -33.96 -41.51
CA GLU A 426 26.19 -34.92 -41.43
C GLU A 426 24.91 -34.30 -40.81
N LYS A 427 25.03 -33.47 -39.76
CA LYS A 427 23.90 -32.73 -39.18
C LYS A 427 23.31 -31.71 -40.16
N ILE A 428 24.14 -30.97 -40.91
CA ILE A 428 23.70 -30.00 -41.93
C ILE A 428 22.91 -30.72 -43.02
N ILE A 429 23.42 -31.87 -43.48
CA ILE A 429 22.82 -32.64 -44.56
C ILE A 429 21.55 -33.34 -44.12
N LYS A 430 21.52 -33.94 -42.93
CA LYS A 430 20.31 -34.56 -42.38
C LYS A 430 19.25 -33.52 -41.98
N GLY A 431 19.65 -32.29 -41.65
CA GLY A 431 18.75 -31.16 -41.36
C GLY A 431 18.27 -31.08 -39.90
N SER A 432 18.74 -31.96 -39.02
CA SER A 432 18.23 -32.06 -37.64
C SER A 432 18.82 -30.96 -36.75
N LEU A 433 18.06 -29.88 -36.53
CA LEU A 433 18.22 -29.03 -35.35
C LEU A 433 17.58 -29.78 -34.17
N SER A 434 18.40 -30.42 -33.33
CA SER A 434 17.98 -31.30 -32.22
C SER A 434 16.67 -30.84 -31.56
N SER A 435 15.65 -31.67 -31.74
CA SER A 435 14.26 -31.45 -31.35
C SER A 435 13.94 -32.12 -30.01
N SER A 436 14.56 -31.68 -28.90
CA SER A 436 13.91 -31.89 -27.60
C SER A 436 12.93 -30.74 -27.37
N LEU A 437 11.66 -30.94 -27.74
CA LEU A 437 10.57 -30.21 -27.11
C LEU A 437 10.53 -30.68 -25.65
N GLY A 438 11.30 -30.01 -24.79
CA GLY A 438 11.24 -30.18 -23.35
C GLY A 438 11.20 -28.81 -22.67
N PRO A 439 10.48 -28.68 -21.54
CA PRO A 439 10.56 -27.50 -20.71
C PRO A 439 11.99 -27.31 -20.20
N ALA A 440 12.37 -26.06 -20.02
CA ALA A 440 13.64 -25.67 -19.45
C ALA A 440 13.81 -26.32 -18.06
N THR A 441 14.60 -27.40 -17.97
CA THR A 441 15.34 -27.67 -16.74
C THR A 441 16.38 -26.57 -16.61
N MET A 442 16.07 -25.63 -15.73
CA MET A 442 17.03 -24.71 -15.15
C MET A 442 18.26 -25.51 -14.68
N PHE A 443 19.44 -25.08 -15.14
CA PHE A 443 20.76 -25.48 -14.66
C PHE A 443 21.14 -26.97 -14.73
N ASP A 444 21.96 -27.29 -15.73
CA ASP A 444 23.28 -27.88 -15.41
C ASP A 444 24.34 -27.24 -16.31
N SER A 445 24.91 -26.15 -15.83
CA SER A 445 25.99 -25.38 -16.46
C SER A 445 27.36 -26.02 -16.27
N ASN A 446 27.43 -27.35 -16.16
CA ASN A 446 28.67 -28.08 -15.82
C ASN A 446 29.07 -29.19 -16.79
N GLN A 447 28.50 -29.25 -18.01
CA GLN A 447 29.00 -30.14 -19.08
C GLN A 447 29.39 -29.42 -20.37
N LEU A 448 29.78 -28.16 -20.29
CA LEU A 448 30.72 -27.56 -21.24
C LEU A 448 31.84 -26.97 -20.42
N GLY A 449 32.92 -27.74 -20.27
CA GLY A 449 34.16 -27.23 -19.71
C GLY A 449 34.58 -25.94 -20.43
N PRO A 450 35.34 -25.06 -19.76
CA PRO A 450 35.86 -23.87 -20.39
C PRO A 450 36.78 -24.32 -21.53
N ILE A 451 36.36 -24.09 -22.77
CA ILE A 451 37.25 -24.22 -23.91
C ILE A 451 38.20 -23.04 -23.81
N ASP A 452 39.46 -23.33 -23.51
CA ASP A 452 40.56 -22.37 -23.46
C ASP A 452 40.50 -21.42 -24.67
N GLY A 453 40.59 -20.12 -24.39
CA GLY A 453 40.38 -19.02 -25.33
C GLY A 453 41.44 -18.87 -26.42
N LYS A 454 41.63 -19.89 -27.27
CA LYS A 454 42.48 -19.82 -28.47
C LYS A 454 41.88 -20.41 -29.75
N ASP A 455 40.62 -20.86 -29.72
CA ASP A 455 39.94 -21.29 -30.94
C ASP A 455 38.90 -20.26 -31.40
N GLU A 456 39.08 -19.72 -32.61
CA GLU A 456 38.14 -18.80 -33.25
C GLU A 456 36.77 -19.48 -33.48
N ILE A 457 35.72 -18.96 -32.85
CA ILE A 457 34.34 -19.39 -33.09
C ILE A 457 33.92 -18.90 -34.50
N LEU A 458 33.44 -19.81 -35.36
CA LEU A 458 33.10 -19.50 -36.76
C LEU A 458 32.01 -18.42 -36.91
N PHE A 459 30.96 -18.49 -36.08
CA PHE A 459 29.87 -17.51 -36.07
C PHE A 459 29.51 -17.16 -34.63
N SER A 460 29.39 -15.88 -34.30
CA SER A 460 29.01 -15.46 -32.95
C SER A 460 27.49 -15.49 -32.72
N LYS A 461 27.03 -15.63 -31.47
CA LYS A 461 25.59 -15.58 -31.14
C LYS A 461 24.93 -14.27 -31.61
N ILE A 462 25.64 -13.15 -31.50
CA ILE A 462 25.15 -11.83 -31.90
C ILE A 462 24.96 -11.73 -33.41
N GLU A 463 25.83 -12.38 -34.17
CA GLU A 463 25.81 -12.38 -35.62
C GLU A 463 24.72 -13.28 -36.20
N ILE A 464 24.49 -14.44 -35.59
CA ILE A 464 23.34 -15.29 -35.92
C ILE A 464 22.04 -14.55 -35.58
N TYR A 465 21.99 -13.86 -34.43
CA TYR A 465 20.83 -13.05 -34.05
C TYR A 465 20.59 -11.87 -35.00
N SER A 466 21.64 -11.15 -35.42
CA SER A 466 21.52 -10.04 -36.36
C SER A 466 21.03 -10.52 -37.73
N PHE A 467 21.50 -11.69 -38.18
CA PHE A 467 21.02 -12.33 -39.40
C PHE A 467 19.56 -12.76 -39.27
N ALA A 468 19.15 -13.33 -38.13
CA ALA A 468 17.76 -13.69 -37.85
C ALA A 468 16.79 -12.50 -37.91
N ASN A 469 17.24 -11.31 -37.53
CA ASN A 469 16.41 -10.11 -37.58
C ASN A 469 16.00 -9.70 -39.00
N LYS A 470 16.75 -10.11 -40.04
CA LYS A 470 16.38 -9.86 -41.45
C LYS A 470 15.03 -10.50 -41.81
N ILE A 471 14.64 -11.60 -41.16
CA ILE A 471 13.34 -12.24 -41.39
C ILE A 471 12.19 -11.33 -40.92
N PHE A 472 12.39 -10.55 -39.85
CA PHE A 472 11.38 -9.60 -39.38
C PHE A 472 11.32 -8.31 -40.21
N GLU A 473 12.25 -8.09 -41.14
CA GLU A 473 12.15 -7.01 -42.12
C GLU A 473 11.08 -7.32 -43.21
N LEU A 474 10.68 -8.59 -43.35
CA LEU A 474 9.67 -9.07 -44.31
C LEU A 474 8.23 -8.87 -43.81
N GLN A 475 7.30 -8.62 -44.74
CA GLN A 475 5.87 -8.59 -44.48
C GLN A 475 5.28 -10.01 -44.44
N LEU A 476 5.53 -10.74 -43.34
CA LEU A 476 5.11 -12.14 -43.19
C LEU A 476 3.59 -12.36 -43.23
N LYS A 477 2.78 -11.35 -42.88
CA LYS A 477 1.32 -11.45 -42.80
C LYS A 477 0.64 -11.76 -44.13
N GLU A 478 1.26 -11.36 -45.24
CA GLU A 478 0.70 -11.55 -46.59
C GLU A 478 1.04 -12.93 -47.19
N MET A 479 1.96 -13.68 -46.56
CA MET A 479 2.29 -15.05 -46.97
C MET A 479 1.20 -16.04 -46.59
N ASP A 480 1.22 -17.23 -47.18
CA ASP A 480 0.36 -18.35 -46.79
C ASP A 480 0.67 -18.85 -45.37
N LEU A 481 -0.34 -19.43 -44.70
CA LEU A 481 -0.22 -19.91 -43.32
C LEU A 481 0.87 -20.98 -43.16
N GLU A 482 1.03 -21.87 -44.15
CA GLU A 482 2.02 -22.95 -44.10
C GLU A 482 3.44 -22.37 -44.08
N SER A 483 3.75 -21.45 -44.99
CA SER A 483 5.03 -20.73 -45.02
C SER A 483 5.28 -19.92 -43.74
N GLN A 484 4.27 -19.19 -43.24
CA GLN A 484 4.38 -18.46 -41.96
C GLN A 484 4.71 -19.40 -40.80
N THR A 485 4.02 -20.54 -40.74
CA THR A 485 4.21 -21.55 -39.69
C THR A 485 5.62 -22.12 -39.72
N ILE A 486 6.12 -22.47 -40.91
CA ILE A 486 7.49 -22.95 -41.12
C ILE A 486 8.51 -21.92 -40.61
N ILE A 487 8.37 -20.65 -41.00
CA ILE A 487 9.28 -19.57 -40.59
C ILE A 487 9.34 -19.46 -39.07
N TYR A 488 8.19 -19.39 -38.39
CA TYR A 488 8.16 -19.25 -36.93
C TYR A 488 8.66 -20.50 -36.19
N ILE A 489 8.39 -21.71 -36.70
CA ILE A 489 8.93 -22.94 -36.11
C ILE A 489 10.46 -22.98 -36.20
N VAL A 490 11.02 -22.67 -37.37
CA VAL A 490 12.48 -22.67 -37.57
C VAL A 490 13.13 -21.61 -36.69
N LEU A 491 12.59 -20.39 -36.62
CA LEU A 491 13.07 -19.34 -35.73
C LEU A 491 12.99 -19.74 -34.25
N SER A 492 11.92 -20.43 -33.84
CA SER A 492 11.79 -20.97 -32.48
C SER A 492 12.88 -22.00 -32.16
N LYS A 493 13.15 -22.94 -33.08
CA LYS A 493 14.24 -23.93 -32.95
C LYS A 493 15.61 -23.25 -32.84
N VAL A 494 15.83 -22.19 -33.61
CA VAL A 494 17.10 -21.44 -33.61
C VAL A 494 17.30 -20.65 -32.32
N TYR A 495 16.27 -19.96 -31.83
CA TYR A 495 16.37 -19.30 -30.54
C TYR A 495 16.50 -20.28 -29.38
N HIS A 496 15.95 -21.48 -29.51
CA HIS A 496 16.17 -22.55 -28.54
C HIS A 496 17.64 -22.99 -28.50
N SER A 497 18.25 -23.31 -29.65
CA SER A 497 19.64 -23.78 -29.72
C SER A 497 20.66 -22.72 -29.27
N LEU A 498 20.35 -21.43 -29.44
CA LEU A 498 21.21 -20.34 -28.94
C LEU A 498 21.03 -20.05 -27.43
N GLY A 499 19.99 -20.60 -26.80
CA GLY A 499 19.61 -20.34 -25.40
C GLY A 499 18.76 -19.09 -25.17
N PHE A 500 18.17 -18.49 -26.21
CA PHE A 500 17.36 -17.28 -26.11
C PHE A 500 15.87 -17.58 -25.80
N ALA A 501 15.59 -18.01 -24.57
CA ALA A 501 14.24 -18.42 -24.14
C ALA A 501 13.15 -17.35 -24.35
N ARG A 502 13.44 -16.07 -24.04
CA ARG A 502 12.45 -14.97 -24.21
C ARG A 502 12.11 -14.73 -25.69
N LYS A 503 13.11 -14.79 -26.58
CA LYS A 503 12.92 -14.59 -28.02
C LYS A 503 12.22 -15.79 -28.66
N ARG A 504 12.51 -17.01 -28.21
CA ARG A 504 11.79 -18.22 -28.58
C ARG A 504 10.29 -18.08 -28.29
N LEU A 505 9.92 -17.72 -27.06
CA LEU A 505 8.51 -17.56 -26.69
C LEU A 505 7.83 -16.39 -27.39
N PHE A 506 8.56 -15.31 -27.69
CA PHE A 506 8.04 -14.23 -28.53
C PHE A 506 7.66 -14.72 -29.94
N VAL A 507 8.51 -15.54 -30.58
CA VAL A 507 8.21 -16.13 -31.89
C VAL A 507 7.05 -17.12 -31.80
N LEU A 508 7.01 -17.96 -30.78
CA LEU A 508 5.90 -18.87 -30.54
C LEU A 508 4.58 -18.12 -30.31
N ARG A 509 4.62 -16.95 -29.65
CA ARG A 509 3.45 -16.06 -29.55
C ARG A 509 3.00 -15.58 -30.93
N LEU A 510 3.91 -15.15 -31.80
CA LEU A 510 3.57 -14.73 -33.17
C LEU A 510 2.96 -15.88 -33.98
N LEU A 511 3.48 -17.10 -33.81
CA LEU A 511 2.90 -18.31 -34.38
C LEU A 511 1.46 -18.52 -33.89
N LEU A 512 1.20 -18.43 -32.58
CA LEU A 512 -0.16 -18.56 -32.04
C LEU A 512 -1.11 -17.48 -32.56
N VAL A 513 -0.65 -16.24 -32.74
CA VAL A 513 -1.45 -15.17 -33.37
C VAL A 513 -1.82 -15.54 -34.81
N ALA A 514 -0.85 -16.02 -35.60
CA ALA A 514 -1.08 -16.41 -36.99
C ALA A 514 -2.03 -17.61 -37.11
N LEU A 515 -1.91 -18.60 -36.21
CA LEU A 515 -2.80 -19.76 -36.15
C LEU A 515 -4.23 -19.36 -35.73
N LEU A 516 -4.39 -18.45 -34.76
CA LEU A 516 -5.71 -17.97 -34.33
C LEU A 516 -6.45 -17.16 -35.41
N ALA A 517 -5.72 -16.44 -36.25
CA ALA A 517 -6.30 -15.62 -37.31
C ALA A 517 -6.99 -16.45 -38.40
N ASN A 518 -6.60 -17.73 -38.57
CA ASN A 518 -7.11 -18.60 -39.63
C ASN A 518 -7.95 -19.73 -39.04
N GLN A 519 -9.27 -19.66 -39.26
CA GLN A 519 -10.24 -20.47 -38.51
C GLN A 519 -10.44 -21.90 -39.06
N GLU A 520 -9.98 -22.22 -40.28
CA GLU A 520 -10.64 -23.30 -41.03
C GLU A 520 -10.07 -24.71 -40.89
N LYS A 521 -8.77 -24.97 -40.61
CA LYS A 521 -8.23 -26.36 -40.61
C LYS A 521 -6.98 -26.59 -39.74
N ILE A 522 -6.97 -26.17 -38.48
CA ILE A 522 -5.84 -26.45 -37.56
C ILE A 522 -6.25 -27.47 -36.51
N ASN A 523 -5.53 -28.59 -36.45
CA ASN A 523 -5.61 -29.53 -35.34
C ASN A 523 -4.80 -28.98 -34.17
N TRP A 524 -5.48 -28.64 -33.09
CA TRP A 524 -4.85 -28.16 -31.86
C TRP A 524 -4.51 -29.37 -30.98
N ASP A 525 -3.21 -29.61 -30.76
CA ASP A 525 -2.68 -30.71 -29.94
C ASP A 525 -2.33 -30.23 -28.51
N GLU A 526 -2.18 -31.15 -27.56
CA GLU A 526 -1.85 -30.83 -26.15
C GLU A 526 -0.49 -30.15 -25.97
N ASN A 527 0.45 -30.34 -26.91
CA ASN A 527 1.77 -29.69 -26.92
C ASN A 527 1.69 -28.15 -26.89
N TYR A 528 0.57 -27.56 -27.30
CA TYR A 528 0.36 -26.12 -27.20
C TYR A 528 0.20 -25.64 -25.75
N LEU A 529 -0.24 -26.49 -24.82
CA LEU A 529 -0.40 -26.15 -23.39
C LEU A 529 0.94 -25.82 -22.74
N GLU A 530 2.00 -26.58 -23.04
CA GLU A 530 3.36 -26.30 -22.54
C GLU A 530 3.87 -24.93 -23.00
N ILE A 531 3.48 -24.50 -24.21
CA ILE A 531 3.82 -23.18 -24.73
C ILE A 531 3.08 -22.09 -23.93
N LEU A 532 1.81 -22.32 -23.60
CA LEU A 532 1.02 -21.38 -22.78
C LEU A 532 1.61 -21.23 -21.37
N ASP A 533 1.95 -22.35 -20.72
CA ASP A 533 2.59 -22.35 -19.39
C ASP A 533 3.96 -21.67 -19.42
N GLY A 534 4.77 -21.97 -20.44
CA GLY A 534 6.06 -21.31 -20.65
C GLY A 534 5.93 -19.80 -20.86
N MET A 535 4.89 -19.35 -21.58
CA MET A 535 4.60 -17.93 -21.73
C MET A 535 4.23 -17.29 -20.39
N ILE A 536 3.37 -17.92 -19.60
CA ILE A 536 2.88 -17.38 -18.32
C ILE A 536 4.03 -17.22 -17.32
N LYS A 537 4.89 -18.24 -17.20
CA LYS A 537 6.07 -18.21 -16.31
C LYS A 537 7.07 -17.16 -16.75
N LEU A 538 7.44 -17.13 -18.04
CA LEU A 538 8.50 -16.24 -18.52
C LEU A 538 8.08 -14.76 -18.58
N TYR A 539 6.80 -14.47 -18.82
CA TYR A 539 6.29 -13.11 -18.73
C TYR A 539 5.98 -12.67 -17.29
N GLY A 540 6.21 -13.52 -16.28
CA GLY A 540 5.98 -13.21 -14.87
C GLY A 540 4.50 -12.92 -14.57
N ILE A 541 3.58 -13.61 -15.27
CA ILE A 541 2.14 -13.41 -15.08
C ILE A 541 1.67 -14.15 -13.82
N GLU A 542 2.27 -15.31 -13.51
CA GLU A 542 1.94 -16.13 -12.34
C GLU A 542 2.47 -15.51 -11.04
N ASP A 543 3.72 -15.04 -11.04
CA ASP A 543 4.41 -14.45 -9.87
C ASP A 543 3.70 -13.20 -9.32
N ARG A 544 3.00 -12.46 -10.18
CA ARG A 544 2.35 -11.21 -9.80
C ARG A 544 1.05 -11.47 -9.08
N THR A 545 0.94 -11.06 -7.83
CA THR A 545 -0.27 -11.24 -6.99
C THR A 545 -0.73 -9.90 -6.43
N PRO A 546 -1.31 -8.98 -7.24
CA PRO A 546 -1.77 -7.68 -6.77
C PRO A 546 -2.88 -7.77 -5.70
N GLU A 547 -3.56 -8.92 -5.64
CA GLU A 547 -4.49 -9.30 -4.57
C GLU A 547 -3.85 -9.32 -3.17
N THR A 548 -2.55 -9.62 -3.05
CA THR A 548 -1.84 -9.82 -1.77
C THR A 548 -0.58 -8.95 -1.62
N SER A 549 0.05 -8.50 -2.70
CA SER A 549 1.30 -7.73 -2.71
C SER A 549 1.10 -6.27 -3.12
N VAL A 550 1.58 -5.34 -2.29
CA VAL A 550 1.51 -3.89 -2.54
C VAL A 550 2.43 -3.47 -3.70
N GLN A 551 3.63 -4.05 -3.79
CA GLN A 551 4.64 -3.71 -4.81
C GLN A 551 4.12 -4.04 -6.22
N ASP A 552 3.45 -5.18 -6.34
CA ASP A 552 2.84 -5.62 -7.59
C ASP A 552 1.66 -4.75 -8.03
N SER A 553 0.96 -4.08 -7.12
CA SER A 553 -0.13 -3.17 -7.52
C SER A 553 0.37 -1.90 -8.23
N GLN A 554 1.62 -1.48 -7.98
CA GLN A 554 2.15 -0.19 -8.43
C GLN A 554 2.93 -0.24 -9.76
N ALA A 555 3.40 -1.43 -10.17
CA ALA A 555 4.22 -1.59 -11.37
C ALA A 555 3.39 -1.54 -12.66
N SER A 556 3.52 -0.45 -13.44
CA SER A 556 2.66 -0.17 -14.60
C SER A 556 3.26 -0.49 -15.99
N ALA A 557 4.60 -0.50 -16.14
CA ALA A 557 5.24 -0.42 -17.46
C ALA A 557 5.09 -1.66 -18.37
N TRP A 558 4.90 -2.87 -17.82
CA TRP A 558 4.87 -4.14 -18.58
C TRP A 558 3.46 -4.78 -18.71
N LEU A 559 2.46 -4.18 -18.07
CA LEU A 559 1.13 -4.74 -17.91
C LEU A 559 0.34 -4.91 -19.21
N THR A 560 0.45 -3.95 -20.13
CA THR A 560 -0.25 -4.01 -21.42
C THR A 560 0.19 -5.21 -22.25
N LEU A 561 1.47 -5.58 -22.18
CA LEU A 561 1.96 -6.77 -22.87
C LEU A 561 1.47 -8.05 -22.19
N GLN A 562 1.58 -8.13 -20.86
CA GLN A 562 1.08 -9.27 -20.08
C GLN A 562 -0.42 -9.50 -20.33
N ARG A 563 -1.23 -8.43 -20.32
CA ARG A 563 -2.66 -8.49 -20.69
C ARG A 563 -2.85 -9.09 -22.09
N LYS A 564 -2.15 -8.59 -23.11
CA LYS A 564 -2.26 -9.12 -24.48
C LYS A 564 -1.83 -10.59 -24.58
N CYS A 565 -0.78 -10.99 -23.84
CA CYS A 565 -0.34 -12.38 -23.77
C CYS A 565 -1.40 -13.27 -23.10
N LEU A 566 -1.98 -12.84 -21.98
CA LEU A 566 -3.00 -13.59 -21.25
C LEU A 566 -4.32 -13.70 -22.04
N GLN A 567 -4.73 -12.64 -22.75
CA GLN A 567 -5.85 -12.68 -23.70
C GLN A 567 -5.61 -13.70 -24.81
N LEU A 568 -4.39 -13.76 -25.34
CA LEU A 568 -4.02 -14.76 -26.34
C LEU A 568 -4.08 -16.18 -25.75
N CYS A 569 -3.57 -16.39 -24.54
CA CYS A 569 -3.63 -17.69 -23.86
C CYS A 569 -5.07 -18.16 -23.64
N LEU A 570 -5.97 -17.24 -23.22
CA LEU A 570 -7.40 -17.49 -23.07
C LEU A 570 -8.07 -17.89 -24.39
N MET A 571 -7.70 -17.23 -25.50
CA MET A 571 -8.28 -17.54 -26.80
C MET A 571 -7.79 -18.88 -27.35
N VAL A 572 -6.53 -19.22 -27.15
CA VAL A 572 -5.96 -20.52 -27.52
C VAL A 572 -6.53 -21.64 -26.65
N SER A 573 -6.66 -21.45 -25.33
CA SER A 573 -7.23 -22.47 -24.42
C SER A 573 -8.68 -22.80 -24.76
N ARG A 574 -9.47 -21.78 -25.17
CA ARG A 574 -10.82 -21.98 -25.69
C ARG A 574 -10.83 -22.86 -26.94
N LYS A 575 -9.87 -22.67 -27.85
CA LYS A 575 -9.75 -23.50 -29.07
C LYS A 575 -9.29 -24.93 -28.76
N LEU A 576 -8.44 -25.10 -27.76
CA LEU A 576 -8.02 -26.40 -27.21
C LEU A 576 -9.14 -27.11 -26.41
N LYS A 577 -10.27 -26.45 -26.17
CA LYS A 577 -11.39 -26.95 -25.34
C LYS A 577 -10.98 -27.34 -23.90
N ASN A 578 -9.91 -26.73 -23.37
CA ASN A 578 -9.51 -26.91 -21.98
C ASN A 578 -10.20 -25.86 -21.11
N SER A 579 -11.26 -26.26 -20.40
CA SER A 579 -12.07 -25.38 -19.54
C SER A 579 -11.34 -24.91 -18.29
N GLU A 580 -10.40 -25.71 -17.76
CA GLU A 580 -9.64 -25.38 -16.55
C GLU A 580 -8.65 -24.22 -16.79
N CYS A 581 -7.83 -24.31 -17.84
CA CYS A 581 -6.93 -23.22 -18.19
C CYS A 581 -7.71 -21.95 -18.57
N THR A 582 -8.86 -22.13 -19.23
CA THR A 582 -9.72 -21.01 -19.66
C THR A 582 -10.30 -20.26 -18.45
N SER A 583 -10.80 -20.97 -17.44
CA SER A 583 -11.32 -20.35 -16.22
C SER A 583 -10.20 -19.66 -15.43
N ARG A 584 -9.05 -20.31 -15.27
CA ARG A 584 -7.86 -19.73 -14.61
C ARG A 584 -7.41 -18.44 -15.29
N TYR A 585 -7.24 -18.43 -16.61
CA TYR A 585 -6.80 -17.24 -17.33
C TYR A 585 -7.83 -16.12 -17.32
N ALA A 586 -9.13 -16.44 -17.38
CA ALA A 586 -10.19 -15.45 -17.28
C ALA A 586 -10.22 -14.77 -15.90
N VAL A 587 -10.09 -15.54 -14.82
CA VAL A 587 -10.00 -15.00 -13.44
C VAL A 587 -8.75 -14.14 -13.28
N MET A 588 -7.58 -14.58 -13.71
CA MET A 588 -6.34 -13.78 -13.65
C MET A 588 -6.45 -12.47 -14.43
N LEU A 589 -7.13 -12.46 -15.57
CA LEU A 589 -7.35 -11.26 -16.37
C LEU A 589 -8.20 -10.24 -15.60
N LEU A 590 -9.22 -10.73 -14.91
CA LEU A 590 -10.19 -9.90 -14.22
C LEU A 590 -9.70 -9.43 -12.85
N SER A 591 -8.92 -10.24 -12.11
CA SER A 591 -8.35 -9.87 -10.81
C SER A 591 -7.08 -9.02 -10.92
N ARG A 592 -6.16 -9.34 -11.85
CA ARG A 592 -4.83 -8.70 -11.91
C ARG A 592 -4.73 -7.52 -12.88
N TYR A 593 -5.59 -7.49 -13.91
CA TYR A 593 -5.50 -6.53 -15.01
C TYR A 593 -6.77 -5.67 -15.18
N THR A 594 -7.62 -5.59 -14.16
CA THR A 594 -8.92 -4.90 -14.18
C THR A 594 -8.84 -3.47 -14.72
N HIS A 595 -7.83 -2.72 -14.28
CA HIS A 595 -7.62 -1.31 -14.63
C HIS A 595 -7.28 -1.08 -16.11
N LEU A 596 -6.85 -2.10 -16.84
CA LEU A 596 -6.57 -2.01 -18.28
C LEU A 596 -7.76 -2.43 -19.15
N LEU A 597 -8.84 -2.95 -18.58
CA LEU A 597 -9.98 -3.49 -19.32
C LEU A 597 -11.07 -2.45 -19.53
N THR A 598 -11.65 -2.44 -20.73
CA THR A 598 -12.83 -1.65 -21.03
C THR A 598 -14.09 -2.32 -20.43
N GLN A 599 -15.18 -1.56 -20.32
CA GLN A 599 -16.45 -2.09 -19.82
C GLN A 599 -16.97 -3.26 -20.67
N SER A 600 -16.92 -3.12 -22.00
CA SER A 600 -17.35 -4.18 -22.93
C SER A 600 -16.48 -5.44 -22.83
N GLU A 601 -15.17 -5.28 -22.63
CA GLU A 601 -14.26 -6.42 -22.43
C GLU A 601 -14.54 -7.15 -21.11
N GLN A 602 -14.75 -6.43 -20.00
CA GLN A 602 -15.09 -7.05 -18.72
C GLN A 602 -16.41 -7.81 -18.79
N GLN A 603 -17.44 -7.21 -19.40
CA GLN A 603 -18.75 -7.83 -19.54
C GLN A 603 -18.71 -9.07 -20.45
N ASN A 604 -17.94 -9.02 -21.55
CA ASN A 604 -17.72 -10.17 -22.43
C ASN A 604 -16.94 -11.28 -21.72
N LEU A 605 -15.90 -10.94 -20.96
CA LEU A 605 -15.12 -11.90 -20.18
C LEU A 605 -15.99 -12.61 -19.14
N PHE A 606 -16.83 -11.84 -18.43
CA PHE A 606 -17.74 -12.36 -17.44
C PHE A 606 -18.77 -13.31 -18.07
N THR A 607 -19.51 -12.85 -19.07
CA THR A 607 -20.62 -13.59 -19.68
C THR A 607 -20.14 -14.81 -20.48
N SER A 608 -19.01 -14.69 -21.19
CA SER A 608 -18.55 -15.74 -22.12
C SER A 608 -17.71 -16.83 -21.48
N PHE A 609 -17.03 -16.53 -20.36
CA PHE A 609 -16.04 -17.44 -19.78
C PHE A 609 -16.29 -17.72 -18.30
N ILE A 610 -16.47 -16.68 -17.49
CA ILE A 610 -16.54 -16.82 -16.03
C ILE A 610 -17.89 -17.41 -15.60
N GLN A 611 -19.00 -16.86 -16.07
CA GLN A 611 -20.34 -17.33 -15.70
C GLN A 611 -20.57 -18.81 -16.08
N PRO A 612 -20.22 -19.30 -17.29
CA PRO A 612 -20.27 -20.73 -17.60
C PRO A 612 -19.37 -21.58 -16.69
N SER A 613 -18.13 -21.12 -16.43
CA SER A 613 -17.17 -21.85 -15.59
C SER A 613 -17.58 -21.96 -14.12
N MET A 614 -18.45 -21.04 -13.64
CA MET A 614 -19.07 -21.14 -12.32
C MET A 614 -20.10 -22.27 -12.26
N PHE A 615 -20.94 -22.41 -13.29
CA PHE A 615 -21.92 -23.51 -13.38
C PHE A 615 -21.26 -24.88 -13.51
N ASP A 616 -20.14 -24.95 -14.24
CA ASP A 616 -19.37 -26.18 -14.44
C ASP A 616 -18.50 -26.56 -13.22
N GLY A 617 -18.42 -25.71 -12.19
CA GLY A 617 -17.72 -26.00 -10.93
C GLY A 617 -16.19 -25.77 -10.94
N TYR A 618 -15.64 -25.21 -12.02
CA TYR A 618 -14.20 -24.89 -12.11
C TYR A 618 -13.81 -23.68 -11.26
N ILE A 619 -14.72 -22.74 -11.04
CA ILE A 619 -14.51 -21.58 -10.17
C ILE A 619 -15.23 -21.83 -8.85
N GLN A 620 -14.46 -22.06 -7.78
CA GLN A 620 -15.02 -22.40 -6.46
C GLN A 620 -15.05 -21.21 -5.49
N SER A 621 -14.22 -20.20 -5.70
CA SER A 621 -14.15 -19.04 -4.82
C SER A 621 -14.18 -17.74 -5.59
N TYR A 622 -14.85 -16.74 -5.01
CA TYR A 622 -14.83 -15.38 -5.50
C TYR A 622 -13.44 -14.75 -5.27
N TRP A 623 -12.96 -13.95 -6.24
CA TRP A 623 -11.55 -13.60 -6.41
C TRP A 623 -11.15 -12.19 -5.90
N ASP A 624 -12.10 -11.36 -5.48
CA ASP A 624 -11.79 -10.03 -4.94
C ASP A 624 -11.66 -10.08 -3.40
N PRO A 625 -10.47 -9.80 -2.84
CA PRO A 625 -10.23 -9.87 -1.40
C PRO A 625 -10.79 -8.67 -0.62
N PHE A 626 -11.11 -7.54 -1.26
CA PHE A 626 -11.62 -6.33 -0.59
C PHE A 626 -13.14 -6.19 -0.66
N LEU A 627 -13.83 -7.31 -0.87
CA LEU A 627 -15.29 -7.36 -0.98
C LEU A 627 -15.99 -6.72 0.23
N LEU A 628 -15.51 -7.01 1.44
CA LEU A 628 -16.05 -6.51 2.71
C LEU A 628 -15.17 -5.39 3.26
N ARG A 629 -15.69 -4.15 3.34
CA ARG A 629 -14.94 -2.98 3.78
C ARG A 629 -15.11 -2.65 5.25
N ASP A 630 -16.34 -2.66 5.73
CA ASP A 630 -16.69 -2.24 7.08
C ASP A 630 -17.88 -3.04 7.60
N VAL A 631 -17.94 -3.24 8.91
CA VAL A 631 -19.02 -3.95 9.60
C VAL A 631 -19.40 -3.12 10.82
N LYS A 632 -20.69 -2.81 10.94
CA LYS A 632 -21.24 -2.08 12.08
C LYS A 632 -22.46 -2.79 12.63
N LEU A 633 -22.62 -2.68 13.94
CA LEU A 633 -23.79 -3.17 14.65
C LEU A 633 -24.49 -1.98 15.26
N THR A 634 -25.76 -1.81 14.97
CA THR A 634 -26.57 -0.72 15.50
C THR A 634 -27.72 -1.30 16.31
N ARG A 635 -27.93 -0.80 17.53
CA ARG A 635 -29.11 -1.13 18.31
C ARG A 635 -30.31 -0.41 17.70
N LEU A 636 -31.40 -1.13 17.44
CA LEU A 636 -32.69 -0.53 17.09
C LEU A 636 -33.38 -0.15 18.41
N GLU A 637 -33.94 1.05 18.47
CA GLU A 637 -34.51 1.66 19.68
C GLU A 637 -35.25 0.64 20.57
N SER A 638 -34.78 0.52 21.81
CA SER A 638 -35.47 -0.23 22.86
C SER A 638 -36.67 0.58 23.33
N ASP A 639 -37.84 -0.07 23.42
CA ASP A 639 -39.04 0.42 24.12
C ASP A 639 -38.84 0.61 25.64
N VAL A 640 -37.63 0.89 26.11
CA VAL A 640 -37.31 1.10 27.52
C VAL A 640 -36.77 2.51 27.69
N SER A 641 -37.65 3.37 28.16
CA SER A 641 -37.35 4.67 28.75
C SER A 641 -36.16 4.59 29.72
N GLY A 642 -35.00 5.09 29.30
CA GLY A 642 -33.97 5.65 30.18
C GLY A 642 -33.12 4.70 31.04
N GLY A 643 -32.97 3.42 30.67
CA GLY A 643 -32.09 2.50 31.41
C GLY A 643 -30.62 2.57 30.93
N GLU A 644 -29.71 3.03 31.77
CA GLU A 644 -28.26 2.94 31.53
C GLU A 644 -27.79 1.48 31.35
N LEU A 645 -26.76 1.29 30.50
CA LEU A 645 -26.12 -0.02 30.32
C LEU A 645 -25.38 -0.42 31.60
N PRO A 646 -25.48 -1.69 32.04
CA PRO A 646 -24.83 -2.15 33.26
C PRO A 646 -23.31 -2.14 33.12
N VAL A 647 -22.62 -1.64 34.15
CA VAL A 647 -21.16 -1.64 34.27
C VAL A 647 -20.71 -2.88 35.04
N GLU A 648 -19.81 -3.67 34.46
CA GLU A 648 -19.22 -4.84 35.13
C GLU A 648 -18.08 -4.39 36.04
N SER A 649 -18.15 -4.73 37.33
CA SER A 649 -17.12 -4.41 38.34
C SER A 649 -16.66 -5.67 39.07
N GLU A 650 -15.37 -5.78 39.38
CA GLU A 650 -14.84 -6.90 40.16
C GLU A 650 -15.22 -6.79 41.64
N MET A 651 -15.67 -7.90 42.25
CA MET A 651 -16.12 -7.94 43.64
C MET A 651 -15.02 -7.47 44.63
N SER A 652 -13.76 -7.76 44.30
CA SER A 652 -12.58 -7.37 45.09
C SER A 652 -12.37 -5.86 45.24
N VAL A 653 -12.98 -5.07 44.35
CA VAL A 653 -12.92 -3.59 44.34
C VAL A 653 -14.03 -3.00 45.21
N LEU A 654 -15.18 -3.68 45.33
CA LEU A 654 -16.35 -3.22 46.08
C LEU A 654 -16.23 -3.45 47.60
N ASP A 655 -15.60 -4.54 48.03
CA ASP A 655 -15.46 -4.90 49.46
C ASP A 655 -14.41 -4.09 50.23
N LYS A 656 -13.50 -3.40 49.53
CA LYS A 656 -12.51 -2.53 50.18
C LYS A 656 -13.15 -1.20 50.49
N LYS A 657 -13.74 -1.06 51.70
CA LYS A 657 -13.74 0.24 52.41
C LYS A 657 -12.33 0.80 52.27
N ALA A 658 -12.21 1.89 51.51
CA ALA A 658 -10.96 2.41 50.98
C ALA A 658 -9.90 2.62 52.08
N LYS A 659 -9.09 1.59 52.35
CA LYS A 659 -7.70 1.81 52.76
C LYS A 659 -6.97 2.27 51.52
N VAL A 660 -6.82 3.59 51.40
CA VAL A 660 -5.96 4.23 50.42
C VAL A 660 -4.55 3.66 50.63
N ASN A 661 -4.12 2.75 49.76
CA ASN A 661 -2.72 2.37 49.64
C ASN A 661 -1.96 3.56 49.02
N PRO A 662 -0.97 4.16 49.70
CA PRO A 662 -0.29 5.38 49.25
C PRO A 662 0.84 5.11 48.24
N THR A 663 0.70 4.14 47.34
CA THR A 663 1.81 3.62 46.51
C THR A 663 1.51 3.50 45.01
N ARG A 664 0.64 4.36 44.46
CA ARG A 664 0.59 4.64 43.01
C ARG A 664 0.68 6.15 42.79
N SER A 665 1.86 6.62 42.39
CA SER A 665 2.25 8.04 42.37
C SER A 665 1.80 8.83 41.13
N ASP A 666 1.19 8.21 40.12
CA ASP A 666 1.06 8.85 38.80
C ASP A 666 -0.37 9.23 38.41
N GLU A 667 -1.35 9.01 39.28
CA GLU A 667 -2.71 9.49 39.04
C GLU A 667 -3.02 10.76 39.84
N VAL A 668 -3.30 11.80 39.07
CA VAL A 668 -3.85 13.07 39.51
C VAL A 668 -5.01 12.85 40.53
N PHE A 669 -4.75 13.15 41.80
CA PHE A 669 -5.68 12.92 42.90
C PHE A 669 -6.88 13.88 42.83
N ASN A 670 -8.00 13.37 42.30
CA ASN A 670 -9.31 13.98 42.45
C ASN A 670 -10.11 13.21 43.54
N PRO A 671 -10.34 13.80 44.73
CA PRO A 671 -11.04 13.14 45.85
C PRO A 671 -12.51 12.80 45.56
N PHE A 672 -13.07 13.32 44.47
CA PHE A 672 -14.45 13.11 44.02
C PHE A 672 -14.53 12.28 42.73
N ARG A 673 -13.41 11.72 42.27
CA ARG A 673 -13.35 10.87 41.06
C ARG A 673 -14.15 9.58 41.19
N GLN A 674 -14.54 9.15 42.39
CA GLN A 674 -15.37 7.96 42.60
C GLN A 674 -16.82 8.15 42.11
N LEU A 675 -17.36 9.37 42.18
CA LEU A 675 -18.66 9.71 41.59
C LEU A 675 -18.53 9.92 40.08
N LEU A 676 -17.46 10.59 39.66
CA LEU A 676 -17.10 10.72 38.25
C LEU A 676 -16.54 9.43 37.63
N ALA A 677 -16.42 8.31 38.35
CA ALA A 677 -16.03 7.03 37.75
C ALA A 677 -17.24 6.41 37.04
N ALA A 678 -18.46 6.69 37.51
CA ALA A 678 -19.68 6.44 36.74
C ALA A 678 -19.67 7.33 35.48
N ASP A 679 -19.36 8.62 35.61
CA ASP A 679 -19.36 9.55 34.47
C ASP A 679 -18.14 9.45 33.55
N LYS A 680 -16.96 8.98 34.00
CA LYS A 680 -15.77 8.79 33.15
C LYS A 680 -15.78 7.48 32.39
N VAL A 681 -16.55 6.49 32.82
CA VAL A 681 -16.93 5.37 31.94
C VAL A 681 -17.88 5.86 30.83
N VAL A 682 -18.58 6.99 31.03
CA VAL A 682 -19.49 7.60 30.05
C VAL A 682 -18.83 8.72 29.21
N SER A 683 -17.80 9.39 29.70
CA SER A 683 -17.19 10.58 29.05
C SER A 683 -15.84 10.35 28.37
N GLU A 684 -15.20 9.20 28.55
CA GLU A 684 -14.45 8.58 27.46
C GLU A 684 -15.40 7.55 26.84
N ALA A 685 -16.24 8.01 25.91
CA ALA A 685 -16.88 7.10 24.98
C ALA A 685 -15.77 6.46 24.12
N ASP A 686 -15.04 5.51 24.69
CA ASP A 686 -14.39 4.49 23.91
C ASP A 686 -15.47 3.92 22.98
N PRO A 687 -15.19 3.77 21.68
CA PRO A 687 -16.14 3.22 20.70
C PRO A 687 -16.60 1.78 21.03
N THR A 688 -16.14 1.20 22.14
CA THR A 688 -16.46 -0.14 22.65
C THR A 688 -17.78 -0.22 23.41
N SER A 689 -18.29 0.89 23.98
CA SER A 689 -19.59 0.90 24.70
C SER A 689 -20.80 0.73 23.77
N GLN A 690 -20.66 1.04 22.47
CA GLN A 690 -21.71 0.86 21.46
C GLN A 690 -21.98 -0.61 21.11
N ASN A 691 -21.03 -1.53 21.39
CA ASN A 691 -21.13 -2.93 21.00
C ASN A 691 -21.49 -3.88 22.16
N VAL A 692 -21.97 -3.34 23.28
CA VAL A 692 -22.54 -4.12 24.38
C VAL A 692 -24.04 -4.25 24.16
N PHE A 693 -24.59 -5.46 24.22
CA PHE A 693 -26.02 -5.73 24.03
C PHE A 693 -26.57 -6.60 25.16
N LEU A 694 -27.87 -6.52 25.42
CA LEU A 694 -28.58 -7.40 26.34
C LEU A 694 -29.23 -8.56 25.57
N VAL A 695 -29.33 -9.74 26.20
CA VAL A 695 -30.11 -10.86 25.64
C VAL A 695 -31.57 -10.41 25.49
N GLY A 696 -32.06 -10.36 24.25
CA GLY A 696 -33.39 -9.88 23.89
C GLY A 696 -33.43 -8.51 23.18
N ASP A 697 -32.31 -7.79 23.09
CA ASP A 697 -32.22 -6.54 22.33
C ASP A 697 -32.45 -6.77 20.83
N ARG A 698 -33.14 -5.83 20.17
CA ARG A 698 -33.23 -5.78 18.70
C ARG A 698 -32.03 -5.03 18.15
N ALA A 699 -31.23 -5.68 17.32
CA ALA A 699 -30.07 -5.07 16.67
C ALA A 699 -30.11 -5.25 15.15
N MET A 700 -29.40 -4.37 14.42
CA MET A 700 -29.15 -4.46 12.99
C MET A 700 -27.66 -4.66 12.75
N PHE A 701 -27.35 -5.60 11.88
CA PHE A 701 -26.03 -5.83 11.32
C PHE A 701 -25.92 -5.13 9.97
N SER A 702 -24.97 -4.20 9.85
CA SER A 702 -24.70 -3.45 8.63
C SER A 702 -23.34 -3.84 8.08
N CYS A 703 -23.27 -4.47 6.91
CA CYS A 703 -22.01 -4.75 6.22
C CYS A 703 -21.84 -3.89 4.96
N MET A 704 -20.71 -3.21 4.85
CA MET A 704 -20.33 -2.40 3.69
C MET A 704 -19.59 -3.26 2.68
N VAL A 705 -20.18 -3.43 1.50
CA VAL A 705 -19.64 -4.25 0.41
C VAL A 705 -19.25 -3.41 -0.79
N GLN A 706 -18.17 -3.79 -1.47
CA GLN A 706 -17.66 -3.12 -2.67
C GLN A 706 -17.85 -3.96 -3.93
N ASN A 707 -18.21 -3.30 -5.04
CA ASN A 707 -18.07 -3.82 -6.39
C ASN A 707 -17.02 -2.99 -7.15
N PRO A 708 -15.80 -3.49 -7.38
CA PRO A 708 -14.77 -2.79 -8.16
C PRO A 708 -14.90 -2.96 -9.68
N PHE A 709 -15.83 -3.78 -10.17
CA PHE A 709 -15.95 -4.14 -11.57
C PHE A 709 -17.02 -3.30 -12.30
N LYS A 710 -16.92 -3.28 -13.63
CA LYS A 710 -17.83 -2.52 -14.53
C LYS A 710 -19.09 -3.28 -14.91
N PHE A 711 -19.44 -4.33 -14.16
CA PHE A 711 -20.66 -5.12 -14.29
C PHE A 711 -21.27 -5.38 -12.91
N GLU A 712 -22.52 -5.85 -12.88
CA GLU A 712 -23.30 -6.06 -11.65
C GLU A 712 -22.89 -7.34 -10.90
N ILE A 713 -22.79 -7.24 -9.57
CA ILE A 713 -22.50 -8.38 -8.68
C ILE A 713 -23.74 -8.71 -7.87
N SER A 714 -24.12 -10.00 -7.82
CA SER A 714 -25.19 -10.50 -6.96
C SER A 714 -24.66 -11.15 -5.69
N PHE A 715 -25.16 -10.74 -4.53
CA PHE A 715 -24.90 -11.36 -3.23
C PHE A 715 -26.02 -12.37 -2.94
N THR A 716 -25.66 -13.63 -2.71
CA THR A 716 -26.60 -14.76 -2.60
C THR A 716 -26.74 -15.31 -1.18
N GLY A 717 -25.91 -14.89 -0.23
CA GLY A 717 -26.07 -15.20 1.18
C GLY A 717 -25.00 -14.54 2.05
N ILE A 718 -25.37 -14.13 3.26
CA ILE A 718 -24.48 -13.54 4.26
C ILE A 718 -24.72 -14.25 5.58
N GLN A 719 -23.66 -14.82 6.16
CA GLN A 719 -23.71 -15.61 7.38
C GLN A 719 -22.52 -15.30 8.27
N PHE A 720 -22.69 -15.56 9.57
CA PHE A 720 -21.60 -15.54 10.52
C PHE A 720 -20.80 -16.85 10.54
N ASN A 721 -19.60 -16.80 11.12
CA ASN A 721 -18.76 -17.97 11.31
C ASN A 721 -19.36 -18.93 12.36
N SER A 722 -18.85 -20.16 12.44
CA SER A 722 -19.35 -21.19 13.36
C SER A 722 -19.23 -20.83 14.84
N GLU A 723 -18.34 -19.90 15.20
CA GLU A 723 -18.17 -19.43 16.58
C GLU A 723 -19.18 -18.33 16.92
N THR A 724 -19.37 -17.36 16.02
CA THR A 724 -20.28 -16.22 16.17
C THR A 724 -21.75 -16.62 16.07
N THR A 725 -22.08 -17.63 15.25
CA THR A 725 -23.44 -18.19 15.13
C THR A 725 -24.00 -18.83 16.42
N LYS A 726 -23.14 -19.18 17.39
CA LYS A 726 -23.59 -19.71 18.70
C LYS A 726 -24.24 -18.63 19.57
N PHE A 727 -23.85 -17.37 19.37
CA PHE A 727 -24.25 -16.22 20.19
C PHE A 727 -25.24 -15.31 19.46
N CYS A 728 -25.05 -15.10 18.15
CA CYS A 728 -25.91 -14.26 17.31
C CYS A 728 -26.29 -14.96 16.00
N GLU A 729 -27.53 -14.81 15.54
CA GLU A 729 -27.96 -15.28 14.21
C GLU A 729 -28.49 -14.10 13.39
N LEU A 730 -28.14 -14.05 12.10
CA LEU A 730 -28.72 -13.09 11.16
C LEU A 730 -30.08 -13.60 10.69
N GLY A 731 -31.05 -12.70 10.55
CA GLY A 731 -32.38 -13.05 10.04
C GLY A 731 -32.30 -13.70 8.65
N LYS A 732 -32.98 -14.84 8.49
CA LYS A 732 -32.88 -15.72 7.31
C LYS A 732 -33.52 -15.18 6.03
N SER A 733 -34.16 -14.01 6.06
CA SER A 733 -35.17 -13.60 5.08
C SER A 733 -34.71 -12.64 3.98
N ASP A 734 -33.56 -11.96 4.12
CA ASP A 734 -33.30 -10.77 3.30
C ASP A 734 -32.33 -10.98 2.11
N VAL A 735 -31.34 -11.88 2.22
CA VAL A 735 -30.37 -12.16 1.13
C VAL A 735 -30.20 -13.67 0.96
N ASN A 736 -30.78 -14.22 -0.10
CA ASN A 736 -30.74 -15.66 -0.40
C ASN A 736 -30.63 -15.90 -1.91
N LEU A 737 -30.32 -17.13 -2.34
CA LEU A 737 -30.30 -17.55 -3.76
C LEU A 737 -31.58 -17.17 -4.54
N LYS A 738 -32.75 -17.14 -3.88
CA LYS A 738 -34.05 -16.76 -4.49
C LYS A 738 -34.28 -15.24 -4.54
N ARG A 739 -33.57 -14.47 -3.73
CA ARG A 739 -33.63 -13.00 -3.62
C ARG A 739 -32.21 -12.45 -3.43
N PRO A 740 -31.38 -12.46 -4.50
CA PRO A 740 -30.03 -11.91 -4.41
C PRO A 740 -30.06 -10.39 -4.27
N TYR A 741 -29.12 -9.85 -3.52
CA TYR A 741 -28.91 -8.41 -3.42
C TYR A 741 -27.91 -7.96 -4.48
N TYR A 742 -28.30 -7.04 -5.36
CA TYR A 742 -27.47 -6.60 -6.47
C TYR A 742 -26.70 -5.32 -6.14
N VAL A 743 -25.40 -5.32 -6.42
CA VAL A 743 -24.52 -4.16 -6.29
C VAL A 743 -24.09 -3.73 -7.69
N GLY A 744 -24.48 -2.51 -8.06
CA GLY A 744 -24.15 -1.91 -9.34
C GLY A 744 -22.65 -1.74 -9.57
N PRO A 745 -22.23 -1.51 -10.83
CA PRO A 745 -20.81 -1.39 -11.19
C PRO A 745 -20.12 -0.23 -10.47
N GLU A 746 -18.85 -0.42 -10.12
CA GLU A 746 -17.97 0.58 -9.46
C GLU A 746 -18.63 1.28 -8.25
N SER A 747 -19.38 0.53 -7.43
CA SER A 747 -20.14 1.09 -6.31
C SER A 747 -19.87 0.41 -4.97
N ILE A 748 -20.08 1.15 -3.89
CA ILE A 748 -20.04 0.66 -2.51
C ILE A 748 -21.45 0.79 -1.94
N ARG A 749 -21.95 -0.28 -1.31
CA ARG A 749 -23.30 -0.36 -0.73
C ARG A 749 -23.26 -0.95 0.66
N ILE A 750 -24.21 -0.52 1.50
CA ILE A 750 -24.40 -1.06 2.85
C ILE A 750 -25.60 -2.00 2.80
N ILE A 751 -25.41 -3.23 3.26
CA ILE A 751 -26.48 -4.22 3.42
C ILE A 751 -26.82 -4.29 4.90
N ASN A 752 -28.09 -4.03 5.23
CA ASN A 752 -28.60 -4.06 6.60
C ASN A 752 -29.40 -5.35 6.79
N LEU A 753 -29.07 -6.12 7.82
CA LEU A 753 -29.70 -7.39 8.17
C LEU A 753 -30.12 -7.37 9.64
N PRO A 754 -31.32 -7.83 9.99
CA PRO A 754 -31.74 -7.95 11.38
C PRO A 754 -30.90 -8.99 12.12
N LEU A 755 -30.54 -8.71 13.36
CA LEU A 755 -29.70 -9.53 14.23
C LEU A 755 -30.48 -10.02 15.46
N GLU A 756 -30.48 -11.33 15.68
CA GLU A 756 -31.05 -11.96 16.87
C GLU A 756 -29.93 -12.42 17.83
N LEU A 757 -29.98 -11.96 19.09
CA LEU A 757 -29.03 -12.32 20.15
C LEU A 757 -29.58 -13.49 20.98
N LYS A 758 -28.94 -14.66 20.89
CA LYS A 758 -29.47 -15.91 21.48
C LYS A 758 -28.91 -16.23 22.86
N LYS A 759 -27.64 -15.93 23.11
CA LYS A 759 -26.92 -16.32 24.34
C LYS A 759 -25.98 -15.22 24.80
N ALA A 760 -25.84 -15.05 26.11
CA ALA A 760 -24.85 -14.17 26.70
C ALA A 760 -23.44 -14.70 26.45
N THR A 761 -22.49 -13.80 26.16
CA THR A 761 -21.06 -14.13 26.05
C THR A 761 -20.35 -14.09 27.40
N HIS A 762 -21.05 -13.69 28.47
CA HIS A 762 -20.52 -13.55 29.83
C HIS A 762 -19.28 -12.64 29.86
N HIS A 763 -18.09 -13.19 30.11
CA HIS A 763 -16.85 -12.44 30.33
C HIS A 763 -16.03 -12.23 29.04
N GLU A 764 -16.28 -12.97 27.97
CA GLU A 764 -15.48 -12.92 26.75
C GLU A 764 -16.05 -11.96 25.70
N TRP A 765 -15.14 -11.26 25.00
CA TRP A 765 -15.48 -10.40 23.87
C TRP A 765 -15.55 -11.22 22.58
N LEU A 766 -16.72 -11.16 21.96
CA LEU A 766 -17.10 -11.56 20.61
C LEU A 766 -16.27 -10.91 19.51
N ASN A 767 -15.14 -11.48 19.06
CA ASN A 767 -14.39 -10.89 17.94
C ASN A 767 -14.95 -11.32 16.59
N ILE A 768 -15.38 -10.36 15.78
CA ILE A 768 -15.75 -10.54 14.39
C ILE A 768 -14.64 -9.94 13.51
N ASP A 769 -13.80 -10.83 13.00
CA ASP A 769 -12.69 -10.46 12.11
C ASP A 769 -13.04 -10.78 10.63
N SER A 770 -14.01 -11.67 10.39
CA SER A 770 -14.49 -12.06 9.06
C SER A 770 -15.97 -12.44 9.03
N VAL A 771 -16.57 -12.42 7.83
CA VAL A 771 -17.98 -12.77 7.58
C VAL A 771 -18.06 -13.74 6.40
N LYS A 772 -18.92 -14.76 6.50
CA LYS A 772 -19.19 -15.69 5.40
C LYS A 772 -20.10 -15.04 4.36
N ILE A 773 -19.59 -14.83 3.16
CA ILE A 773 -20.35 -14.22 2.07
C ILE A 773 -20.36 -15.18 0.86
N SER A 774 -21.56 -15.38 0.31
CA SER A 774 -21.79 -16.08 -0.96
C SER A 774 -22.12 -15.03 -2.03
N VAL A 775 -21.38 -15.10 -3.14
CA VAL A 775 -21.48 -14.16 -4.27
C VAL A 775 -21.77 -14.96 -5.54
N MET A 776 -22.72 -14.50 -6.35
CA MET A 776 -23.10 -15.09 -7.64
C MET A 776 -23.46 -16.59 -7.58
N GLY A 777 -23.93 -17.09 -6.44
CA GLY A 777 -24.27 -18.50 -6.24
C GLY A 777 -23.07 -19.41 -5.94
N LEU A 778 -21.87 -18.86 -5.76
CA LEU A 778 -20.70 -19.59 -5.27
C LEU A 778 -20.84 -19.98 -3.80
N PRO A 779 -20.13 -21.02 -3.32
CA PRO A 779 -20.16 -21.41 -1.91
C PRO A 779 -19.68 -20.28 -1.00
N ALA A 780 -20.29 -20.17 0.18
CA ALA A 780 -19.95 -19.12 1.15
C ALA A 780 -18.53 -19.31 1.70
N LYS A 781 -17.73 -18.25 1.64
CA LYS A 781 -16.34 -18.22 2.14
C LYS A 781 -16.15 -17.06 3.12
N ASP A 782 -15.20 -17.21 4.04
CA ASP A 782 -14.83 -16.17 5.00
C ASP A 782 -14.10 -15.01 4.28
N PHE A 783 -14.67 -13.81 4.36
CA PHE A 783 -14.04 -12.57 3.90
C PHE A 783 -13.63 -11.72 5.09
N PRO A 784 -12.35 -11.31 5.19
CA PRO A 784 -11.88 -10.43 6.25
C PRO A 784 -12.42 -9.01 6.06
N ILE A 785 -12.54 -8.25 7.16
CA ILE A 785 -12.93 -6.84 7.10
C ILE A 785 -11.73 -6.02 6.62
N ALA A 786 -11.81 -5.42 5.43
CA ALA A 786 -10.73 -4.65 4.82
C ALA A 786 -11.00 -3.13 4.87
N LEU A 787 -10.62 -2.48 5.97
CA LEU A 787 -10.91 -1.06 6.24
C LEU A 787 -10.32 -0.12 5.19
N SER A 788 -9.07 -0.35 4.82
CA SER A 788 -8.36 0.47 3.83
C SER A 788 -7.25 -0.31 3.14
N GLU A 789 -6.90 0.14 1.93
CA GLU A 789 -5.81 -0.43 1.14
C GLU A 789 -4.47 0.20 1.53
N ASN A 790 -3.50 -0.64 1.85
CA ASN A 790 -2.13 -0.17 2.07
C ASN A 790 -1.43 0.02 0.73
N ARG A 791 -0.92 1.23 0.51
CA ARG A 791 -0.12 1.59 -0.67
C ARG A 791 1.39 1.53 -0.42
N ILE A 792 1.81 1.24 0.81
CA ILE A 792 3.23 1.17 1.18
C ILE A 792 3.43 -0.14 1.93
N SER A 793 4.40 -0.94 1.49
CA SER A 793 4.72 -2.23 2.14
C SER A 793 5.48 -2.02 3.44
N LYS A 794 4.97 -2.58 4.54
CA LYS A 794 5.69 -2.73 5.80
C LYS A 794 6.53 -4.02 5.77
N PRO A 795 7.80 -3.97 6.22
CA PRO A 795 8.74 -5.08 6.03
C PRO A 795 8.47 -6.34 6.87
N ASP A 796 7.65 -6.25 7.93
CA ASP A 796 7.54 -7.31 8.96
C ASP A 796 6.22 -8.10 8.95
N VAL A 797 5.28 -7.85 8.01
CA VAL A 797 3.94 -8.47 8.01
C VAL A 797 3.64 -9.15 6.67
N GLU A 798 3.47 -10.48 6.68
CA GLU A 798 2.92 -11.22 5.54
C GLU A 798 1.45 -10.77 5.31
N ASN A 799 1.07 -10.46 4.06
CA ASN A 799 -0.26 -9.95 3.64
C ASN A 799 -0.61 -8.49 4.03
N ASP A 800 0.33 -7.55 3.90
CA ASP A 800 0.12 -6.11 4.17
C ASP A 800 -0.70 -5.36 3.10
N ARG A 801 -1.60 -6.01 2.36
CA ARG A 801 -2.34 -5.35 1.26
C ARG A 801 -3.54 -4.52 1.76
N PHE A 802 -4.16 -4.92 2.86
CA PHE A 802 -5.22 -4.17 3.53
C PHE A 802 -4.99 -4.10 5.04
N ASN A 803 -5.54 -3.05 5.66
CA ASN A 803 -5.68 -2.99 7.10
C ASN A 803 -6.88 -3.82 7.54
N ALA A 804 -6.61 -4.91 8.27
CA ALA A 804 -7.65 -5.76 8.83
C ALA A 804 -8.44 -5.01 9.92
N GLY A 805 -9.76 -4.97 9.77
CA GLY A 805 -10.69 -4.49 10.78
C GLY A 805 -11.11 -5.61 11.72
N ARG A 806 -11.40 -5.25 12.97
CA ARG A 806 -12.01 -6.13 13.97
C ARG A 806 -13.18 -5.40 14.63
N VAL A 807 -14.31 -6.09 14.77
CA VAL A 807 -15.45 -5.61 15.55
C VAL A 807 -15.63 -6.50 16.77
N GLN A 808 -15.60 -5.93 17.97
CA GLN A 808 -15.77 -6.67 19.22
C GLN A 808 -17.18 -6.46 19.77
N ILE A 809 -17.87 -7.55 20.14
CA ILE A 809 -19.24 -7.55 20.68
C ILE A 809 -19.25 -8.18 22.07
N LYS A 810 -20.08 -7.65 22.98
CA LYS A 810 -20.35 -8.29 24.28
C LYS A 810 -21.85 -8.40 24.52
N ILE A 811 -22.32 -9.59 24.92
CA ILE A 811 -23.75 -9.85 25.18
C ILE A 811 -23.95 -10.19 26.66
N LEU A 812 -24.70 -9.36 27.37
CA LEU A 812 -24.96 -9.45 28.80
C LEU A 812 -26.31 -10.12 29.10
N PRO A 813 -26.45 -10.84 30.24
CA PRO A 813 -27.71 -11.44 30.67
C PRO A 813 -28.74 -10.38 31.11
N GLU A 814 -30.00 -10.80 31.28
CA GLU A 814 -31.11 -9.97 31.80
C GLU A 814 -30.75 -9.35 33.16
N GLN A 815 -31.09 -8.07 33.36
CA GLN A 815 -30.64 -7.27 34.52
C GLN A 815 -31.82 -6.74 35.35
N PRO A 816 -31.66 -6.53 36.67
CA PRO A 816 -32.71 -5.95 37.52
C PRO A 816 -33.04 -4.48 37.15
N GLU A 817 -34.22 -4.03 37.57
CA GLU A 817 -34.73 -2.65 37.40
C GLU A 817 -35.23 -2.10 38.74
N LEU A 818 -34.66 -0.98 39.21
CA LEU A 818 -35.05 -0.30 40.43
C LEU A 818 -35.90 0.95 40.12
N GLN A 819 -36.97 1.17 40.90
CA GLN A 819 -37.85 2.33 40.77
C GLN A 819 -37.95 3.11 42.08
N LEU A 820 -37.77 4.43 42.01
CA LEU A 820 -38.01 5.36 43.13
C LEU A 820 -39.49 5.76 43.16
N LEU A 821 -40.16 5.60 44.31
CA LEU A 821 -41.54 6.02 44.52
C LEU A 821 -41.59 7.46 45.08
N ARG A 822 -42.63 8.23 44.71
CA ARG A 822 -42.81 9.61 45.16
C ARG A 822 -43.02 9.67 46.68
N THR A 823 -42.31 10.58 47.34
CA THR A 823 -42.41 10.84 48.78
C THR A 823 -43.48 11.90 49.07
N ASN A 824 -44.39 11.66 50.01
CA ASN A 824 -45.58 12.50 50.24
C ASN A 824 -45.29 13.93 50.74
N ASN A 825 -44.09 14.20 51.28
CA ASN A 825 -43.76 15.49 51.91
C ASN A 825 -43.01 16.47 51.00
N MET A 826 -42.84 16.15 49.71
CA MET A 826 -42.02 16.94 48.77
C MET A 826 -42.69 17.05 47.40
N THR A 827 -42.70 18.25 46.83
CA THR A 827 -43.18 18.52 45.48
C THR A 827 -42.01 18.47 44.50
N ASP A 828 -42.02 17.53 43.54
CA ASP A 828 -40.98 17.36 42.52
C ASP A 828 -39.55 17.39 43.07
N ASN A 829 -39.28 16.62 44.13
CA ASN A 829 -37.98 16.53 44.80
C ASN A 829 -37.38 17.89 45.22
N SER A 830 -38.21 18.91 45.43
CA SER A 830 -37.78 20.27 45.76
C SER A 830 -38.26 20.74 47.14
N TRP A 831 -37.42 21.50 47.86
CA TRP A 831 -37.80 22.08 49.15
C TRP A 831 -36.99 23.34 49.52
N MET A 832 -37.42 24.07 50.56
CA MET A 832 -36.74 25.24 51.12
C MET A 832 -36.16 24.97 52.52
N MET A 833 -34.95 25.48 52.77
CA MET A 833 -34.26 25.43 54.08
C MET A 833 -33.58 26.77 54.40
N LEU A 834 -33.47 27.07 55.70
CA LEU A 834 -32.67 28.20 56.20
C LEU A 834 -31.23 27.74 56.44
N HIS A 835 -30.27 28.59 56.08
CA HIS A 835 -28.85 28.37 56.38
C HIS A 835 -28.65 28.28 57.90
N GLY A 836 -27.90 27.27 58.37
CA GLY A 836 -27.74 26.99 59.80
C GLY A 836 -28.63 25.87 60.36
N THR A 837 -29.58 25.31 59.59
CA THR A 837 -30.59 24.35 60.09
C THR A 837 -30.38 22.89 59.61
N LYS A 838 -31.06 21.92 60.22
CA LYS A 838 -31.07 20.49 59.80
C LYS A 838 -32.50 19.97 59.61
N LYS A 839 -32.75 19.13 58.59
CA LYS A 839 -34.06 18.52 58.30
C LYS A 839 -33.94 17.04 57.92
N ARG A 840 -35.00 16.25 58.15
CA ARG A 840 -35.07 14.80 57.79
C ARG A 840 -36.22 14.51 56.82
N PHE A 841 -36.01 13.56 55.91
CA PHE A 841 -36.94 13.13 54.84
C PHE A 841 -36.98 11.60 54.72
N THR A 842 -38.12 11.00 54.38
CA THR A 842 -38.26 9.54 54.17
C THR A 842 -38.33 9.20 52.68
N ILE A 843 -37.53 8.24 52.21
CA ILE A 843 -37.42 7.80 50.80
C ILE A 843 -37.94 6.36 50.65
N THR A 844 -38.70 6.07 49.57
CA THR A 844 -39.31 4.76 49.28
C THR A 844 -38.83 4.19 47.93
N LEU A 845 -38.34 2.95 47.90
CA LEU A 845 -37.81 2.23 46.74
C LEU A 845 -38.62 0.97 46.42
N ARG A 846 -38.72 0.60 45.13
CA ARG A 846 -39.37 -0.63 44.64
C ARG A 846 -38.51 -1.35 43.60
N ASN A 847 -38.32 -2.67 43.75
CA ASN A 847 -37.73 -3.50 42.70
C ASN A 847 -38.81 -3.88 41.65
N LYS A 848 -38.65 -3.45 40.40
CA LYS A 848 -39.61 -3.67 39.31
C LYS A 848 -39.37 -4.99 38.55
N SER A 849 -38.21 -5.61 38.72
CA SER A 849 -37.83 -6.82 37.98
C SER A 849 -38.81 -7.98 38.22
N LEU A 850 -39.01 -8.81 37.18
CA LEU A 850 -39.88 -9.99 37.25
C LEU A 850 -39.19 -11.21 37.88
N LYS A 851 -37.87 -11.34 37.71
CA LYS A 851 -37.10 -12.54 38.11
C LYS A 851 -35.76 -12.26 38.78
N CYS A 852 -35.23 -11.03 38.73
CA CYS A 852 -33.86 -10.73 39.15
C CYS A 852 -33.82 -10.01 40.52
N PRO A 853 -33.25 -10.61 41.58
CA PRO A 853 -33.04 -9.90 42.85
C PRO A 853 -31.96 -8.82 42.70
N ILE A 854 -32.02 -7.79 43.53
CA ILE A 854 -30.98 -6.78 43.69
C ILE A 854 -30.14 -7.17 44.90
N GLU A 855 -28.92 -7.66 44.66
CA GLU A 855 -28.03 -8.21 45.69
C GLU A 855 -27.04 -7.17 46.24
N HIS A 856 -26.80 -6.09 45.49
CA HIS A 856 -25.93 -4.99 45.89
C HIS A 856 -26.69 -3.68 45.79
N LEU A 857 -26.75 -2.91 46.88
CA LEU A 857 -27.30 -1.55 46.94
C LEU A 857 -26.32 -0.64 47.67
N GLN A 858 -25.88 0.42 46.99
CA GLN A 858 -25.01 1.44 47.55
C GLN A 858 -25.60 2.83 47.28
N PHE A 859 -25.75 3.60 48.35
CA PHE A 859 -26.27 4.97 48.30
C PHE A 859 -25.10 5.95 48.33
N LEU A 860 -25.05 6.79 47.31
CA LEU A 860 -24.09 7.86 47.16
C LEU A 860 -24.85 9.16 46.93
N HIS A 861 -24.24 10.29 47.28
CA HIS A 861 -24.75 11.61 46.93
C HIS A 861 -23.66 12.42 46.24
N SER A 862 -24.06 13.32 45.37
CA SER A 862 -23.18 14.34 44.81
C SER A 862 -23.87 15.68 44.87
N SER A 863 -23.29 16.63 45.59
CA SER A 863 -23.79 18.01 45.59
C SER A 863 -23.50 18.70 44.26
N ASN A 864 -24.32 19.72 43.93
CA ASN A 864 -24.10 20.57 42.76
C ASN A 864 -22.73 21.27 42.78
N ILE A 865 -22.19 21.48 43.98
CA ILE A 865 -20.91 22.13 44.21
C ILE A 865 -19.77 21.20 43.81
N GLU A 866 -19.81 19.94 44.28
CA GLU A 866 -18.83 18.92 43.90
C GLU A 866 -18.80 18.68 42.39
N GLN A 867 -19.96 18.75 41.73
CA GLN A 867 -20.08 18.60 40.26
C GLN A 867 -19.53 19.81 39.48
N SER A 868 -19.64 21.01 40.04
CA SER A 868 -19.17 22.24 39.38
C SER A 868 -17.64 22.38 39.34
N ILE A 869 -16.92 21.62 40.18
CA ILE A 869 -15.48 21.76 40.35
C ILE A 869 -14.73 20.94 39.29
N LYS A 870 -13.88 21.62 38.52
CA LYS A 870 -13.04 20.97 37.51
C LYS A 870 -12.05 20.00 38.16
N PRO A 871 -11.73 18.87 37.50
CA PRO A 871 -10.82 17.87 38.06
C PRO A 871 -9.37 18.33 38.24
N ASP A 872 -8.99 19.56 37.88
CA ASP A 872 -7.66 20.15 38.03
C ASP A 872 -7.67 21.42 38.92
N TYR A 873 -8.73 21.63 39.71
CA TYR A 873 -8.97 22.88 40.44
C TYR A 873 -7.79 23.33 41.31
N TRP A 874 -7.08 22.39 41.94
CA TRP A 874 -5.96 22.70 42.84
C TRP A 874 -4.72 23.27 42.12
N LYS A 875 -4.57 23.11 40.80
CA LYS A 875 -3.40 23.64 40.05
C LYS A 875 -3.41 25.17 39.95
N LYS A 876 -4.59 25.79 40.06
CA LYS A 876 -4.77 27.23 39.85
C LYS A 876 -5.03 28.01 41.14
N MET A 877 -5.12 27.32 42.28
CA MET A 877 -5.58 27.88 43.55
C MET A 877 -4.40 28.01 44.52
N GLN A 878 -4.39 29.08 45.30
CA GLN A 878 -3.39 29.26 46.37
C GLN A 878 -3.64 28.27 47.51
N LEU A 879 -2.60 27.96 48.30
CA LEU A 879 -2.65 26.91 49.32
C LEU A 879 -3.67 27.17 50.44
N ASP A 880 -3.88 28.43 50.79
CA ASP A 880 -4.83 28.90 51.80
C ASP A 880 -6.29 28.78 51.33
N ASP A 881 -6.58 29.28 50.13
CA ASP A 881 -7.90 29.15 49.52
C ASP A 881 -8.24 27.69 49.26
N LEU A 882 -7.24 26.91 48.80
CA LEU A 882 -7.37 25.48 48.58
C LEU A 882 -7.84 24.82 49.88
N TYR A 883 -7.08 24.96 50.97
CA TYR A 883 -7.46 24.36 52.25
C TYR A 883 -8.92 24.66 52.68
N GLY A 884 -9.38 25.90 52.52
CA GLY A 884 -10.75 26.30 52.86
C GLY A 884 -11.80 25.53 52.04
N LEU A 885 -11.62 25.51 50.72
CA LEU A 885 -12.50 24.77 49.80
C LEU A 885 -12.46 23.26 50.09
N GLU A 886 -11.29 22.70 50.34
CA GLU A 886 -11.12 21.27 50.61
C GLU A 886 -11.80 20.81 51.89
N THR A 887 -11.64 21.59 52.96
CA THR A 887 -12.28 21.33 54.26
C THR A 887 -13.81 21.40 54.13
N GLN A 888 -14.31 22.36 53.34
CA GLN A 888 -15.74 22.50 53.09
C GLN A 888 -16.32 21.34 52.28
N LEU A 889 -15.60 20.87 51.26
CA LEU A 889 -16.01 19.70 50.50
C LEU A 889 -15.96 18.41 51.33
N GLU A 890 -14.94 18.23 52.16
CA GLU A 890 -14.86 17.09 53.08
C GLU A 890 -16.02 17.08 54.08
N TRP A 891 -16.38 18.26 54.59
CA TRP A 891 -17.56 18.41 55.43
C TRP A 891 -18.84 18.08 54.67
N MET A 892 -19.00 18.56 53.43
CA MET A 892 -20.18 18.23 52.63
C MET A 892 -20.30 16.74 52.36
N LYS A 893 -19.19 16.06 52.04
CA LYS A 893 -19.16 14.63 51.80
C LYS A 893 -19.59 13.79 53.01
N ASN A 894 -19.19 14.20 54.21
CA ASN A 894 -19.34 13.38 55.41
C ASN A 894 -20.53 13.77 56.30
N LYS A 895 -20.97 15.04 56.24
CA LYS A 895 -21.91 15.61 57.21
C LYS A 895 -23.14 16.28 56.58
N CYS A 896 -23.10 16.73 55.33
CA CYS A 896 -24.22 17.45 54.71
C CYS A 896 -25.44 16.53 54.51
N ILE A 897 -25.25 15.30 54.02
CA ILE A 897 -26.34 14.35 53.81
C ILE A 897 -25.99 13.05 54.51
N LYS A 898 -26.93 12.51 55.30
CA LYS A 898 -26.78 11.24 56.01
C LYS A 898 -27.98 10.35 55.76
N PHE A 899 -27.72 9.11 55.40
CA PHE A 899 -28.74 8.07 55.26
C PHE A 899 -28.88 7.30 56.57
N ILE A 900 -30.10 7.17 57.06
CA ILE A 900 -30.47 6.47 58.29
C ILE A 900 -31.20 5.19 57.86
N ASP A 901 -30.65 4.03 58.25
CA ASP A 901 -31.17 2.69 57.96
C ASP A 901 -31.42 2.34 56.47
N PRO A 902 -30.43 2.51 55.56
CA PRO A 902 -30.60 2.17 54.14
C PRO A 902 -30.66 0.65 53.88
N PRO A 903 -31.51 0.16 52.95
CA PRO A 903 -31.59 -1.26 52.59
C PRO A 903 -30.37 -1.76 51.84
N GLN A 904 -29.92 -2.99 52.12
CA GLN A 904 -28.73 -3.58 51.48
C GLN A 904 -29.06 -4.57 50.34
N ARG A 905 -30.26 -5.16 50.34
CA ARG A 905 -30.73 -6.15 49.35
C ARG A 905 -32.23 -5.99 49.13
N MET A 906 -32.72 -6.28 47.93
CA MET A 906 -34.15 -6.31 47.60
C MET A 906 -34.52 -7.50 46.71
N GLU A 907 -35.56 -8.23 47.09
CA GLU A 907 -36.15 -9.30 46.29
C GLU A 907 -37.02 -8.75 45.15
N PRO A 908 -37.34 -9.56 44.11
CA PRO A 908 -38.24 -9.14 43.04
C PRO A 908 -39.59 -8.65 43.60
N HIS A 909 -40.06 -7.50 43.11
CA HIS A 909 -41.29 -6.83 43.56
C HIS A 909 -41.33 -6.31 45.02
N GLU A 910 -40.23 -6.34 45.76
CA GLU A 910 -40.14 -5.80 47.12
C GLU A 910 -40.16 -4.26 47.15
N THR A 911 -40.73 -3.66 48.21
CA THR A 911 -40.78 -2.21 48.45
C THR A 911 -40.22 -1.89 49.85
N CYS A 912 -39.28 -0.94 49.96
CA CYS A 912 -38.59 -0.58 51.21
C CYS A 912 -38.53 0.95 51.42
N SER A 913 -38.48 1.41 52.68
CA SER A 913 -38.40 2.83 53.06
C SER A 913 -37.28 3.12 54.07
N PHE A 914 -36.56 4.23 53.92
CA PHE A 914 -35.48 4.67 54.82
C PHE A 914 -35.44 6.20 54.95
N ASP A 915 -34.74 6.75 55.96
CA ASP A 915 -34.69 8.19 56.23
C ASP A 915 -33.37 8.85 55.77
N MET A 916 -33.43 10.13 55.41
CA MET A 916 -32.32 10.96 54.93
C MET A 916 -32.32 12.30 55.68
N GLU A 917 -31.23 12.61 56.38
CA GLU A 917 -31.01 13.89 57.07
C GLU A 917 -30.14 14.81 56.21
N VAL A 918 -30.54 16.08 56.06
CA VAL A 918 -29.80 17.13 55.35
C VAL A 918 -29.43 18.24 56.34
N ASP A 919 -28.15 18.55 56.44
CA ASP A 919 -27.52 19.52 57.35
C ASP A 919 -27.03 20.75 56.56
N ALA A 920 -27.63 21.92 56.81
CA ALA A 920 -27.33 23.17 56.13
C ALA A 920 -26.46 24.13 56.97
N THR A 921 -25.74 23.63 57.98
CA THR A 921 -24.96 24.46 58.91
C THR A 921 -23.72 25.10 58.28
N ALA A 922 -22.92 24.35 57.54
CA ALA A 922 -21.70 24.85 56.87
C ALA A 922 -21.80 24.80 55.33
N THR A 923 -23.02 24.71 54.78
CA THR A 923 -23.26 24.65 53.34
C THR A 923 -22.99 25.99 52.67
N PRO A 924 -22.27 26.03 51.53
CA PRO A 924 -22.10 27.25 50.75
C PRO A 924 -23.42 27.84 50.24
N PHE A 925 -23.45 29.15 49.98
CA PHE A 925 -24.65 29.84 49.49
C PHE A 925 -25.08 29.42 48.08
N HIS A 926 -24.18 28.83 47.31
CA HIS A 926 -24.45 28.31 45.98
C HIS A 926 -24.94 26.85 46.00
N PHE A 927 -25.22 26.29 47.18
CA PHE A 927 -25.86 24.99 47.31
C PHE A 927 -27.32 25.06 46.86
N ASN A 928 -27.61 24.46 45.70
CA ASN A 928 -28.95 24.49 45.08
C ASN A 928 -29.58 23.10 45.02
N GLY A 929 -28.88 22.06 45.45
CA GLY A 929 -29.34 20.68 45.34
C GLY A 929 -28.22 19.65 45.35
N PHE A 930 -28.63 18.39 45.30
CA PHE A 930 -27.74 17.25 45.16
C PHE A 930 -28.42 16.13 44.37
N ASP A 931 -27.61 15.28 43.76
CA ASP A 931 -28.07 14.06 43.12
C ASP A 931 -27.90 12.89 44.09
N LEU A 932 -28.99 12.17 44.30
CA LEU A 932 -28.97 10.84 44.90
C LEU A 932 -28.60 9.83 43.82
N VAL A 933 -27.49 9.14 44.04
CA VAL A 933 -26.94 8.13 43.13
C VAL A 933 -27.04 6.78 43.82
N ILE A 934 -27.91 5.91 43.33
CA ILE A 934 -28.09 4.56 43.88
C ILE A 934 -27.45 3.57 42.91
N ASN A 935 -26.33 2.97 43.31
CA ASN A 935 -25.75 1.86 42.58
C ASN A 935 -26.45 0.58 43.01
N TYR A 936 -27.11 -0.09 42.07
CA TYR A 936 -27.82 -1.33 42.32
C TYR A 936 -27.39 -2.41 41.34
N GLY A 937 -27.30 -3.66 41.78
CA GLY A 937 -26.76 -4.70 40.92
C GLY A 937 -27.04 -6.13 41.35
N MET A 938 -26.66 -7.05 40.47
CA MET A 938 -26.70 -8.50 40.69
C MET A 938 -25.32 -9.11 40.51
N ASN A 939 -25.05 -10.21 41.22
CA ASN A 939 -23.81 -10.95 41.00
C ASN A 939 -23.87 -11.76 39.70
N ALA A 940 -22.72 -11.91 39.04
CA ALA A 940 -22.55 -12.94 38.02
C ALA A 940 -22.70 -14.33 38.64
N ASN A 941 -23.09 -15.33 37.85
CA ASN A 941 -23.31 -16.71 38.32
C ASN A 941 -22.10 -17.30 39.09
N ASP A 942 -20.89 -16.86 38.76
CA ASP A 942 -19.63 -17.32 39.37
C ASP A 942 -19.24 -16.51 40.63
N LYS A 943 -20.05 -15.52 41.05
CA LYS A 943 -19.81 -14.57 42.17
C LYS A 943 -18.49 -13.79 42.13
N SER A 944 -17.76 -13.84 41.03
CA SER A 944 -16.48 -13.14 40.83
C SER A 944 -16.64 -11.65 40.53
N ARG A 945 -17.78 -11.25 39.94
CA ARG A 945 -18.07 -9.89 39.44
C ARG A 945 -19.52 -9.50 39.68
N VAL A 946 -19.77 -8.20 39.73
CA VAL A 946 -21.10 -7.58 39.94
C VAL A 946 -21.46 -6.76 38.71
N TYR A 947 -22.68 -6.93 38.21
CA TYR A 947 -23.27 -6.05 37.21
C TYR A 947 -23.99 -4.92 37.93
N LEU A 948 -23.46 -3.71 37.84
CA LEU A 948 -23.99 -2.53 38.51
C LEU A 948 -24.73 -1.64 37.50
N LYS A 949 -25.92 -1.18 37.88
CA LYS A 949 -26.63 -0.08 37.25
C LYS A 949 -26.70 1.08 38.23
N THR A 950 -26.82 2.28 37.69
CA THR A 950 -26.94 3.48 38.49
C THR A 950 -28.34 4.06 38.31
N LEU A 951 -28.98 4.46 39.41
CA LEU A 951 -30.20 5.24 39.40
C LEU A 951 -29.88 6.64 39.92
N HIS A 952 -30.08 7.64 39.07
CA HIS A 952 -29.89 9.04 39.40
C HIS A 952 -31.23 9.69 39.73
N SER A 953 -31.31 10.37 40.88
CA SER A 953 -32.45 11.21 41.25
C SER A 953 -31.97 12.54 41.79
N SER A 954 -32.27 13.62 41.07
CA SER A 954 -31.92 14.98 41.47
C SER A 954 -32.90 15.53 42.51
N TYR A 955 -32.35 16.18 43.53
CA TYR A 955 -33.06 16.88 44.59
C TYR A 955 -32.67 18.35 44.60
N HIS A 956 -33.67 19.24 44.58
CA HIS A 956 -33.47 20.69 44.54
C HIS A 956 -33.70 21.32 45.92
N VAL A 957 -32.73 22.08 46.40
CA VAL A 957 -32.79 22.75 47.70
C VAL A 957 -32.66 24.25 47.50
N THR A 958 -33.69 25.01 47.93
CA THR A 958 -33.62 26.47 47.98
C THR A 958 -33.11 26.90 49.36
N LEU A 959 -31.82 27.23 49.44
CA LEU A 959 -31.19 27.68 50.67
C LEU A 959 -31.36 29.20 50.85
N LYS A 960 -32.08 29.61 51.89
CA LYS A 960 -32.29 31.03 52.24
C LYS A 960 -31.35 31.44 53.38
N ARG A 961 -30.80 32.66 53.28
CA ARG A 961 -29.87 33.20 54.28
C ARG A 961 -30.66 33.66 55.52
N SER A 962 -30.19 33.26 56.69
CA SER A 962 -30.73 33.65 57.99
C SER A 962 -29.95 34.87 58.52
N ILE A 963 -28.69 34.66 58.90
CA ILE A 963 -27.79 35.70 59.41
C ILE A 963 -26.61 35.88 58.45
N GLU A 964 -26.22 37.14 58.21
CA GLU A 964 -25.04 37.52 57.45
C GLU A 964 -24.07 38.34 58.31
N VAL A 965 -22.77 38.17 58.10
CA VAL A 965 -21.75 39.06 58.68
C VAL A 965 -21.25 39.99 57.57
N SER A 966 -21.55 41.29 57.67
CA SER A 966 -21.27 42.26 56.59
C SER A 966 -19.90 42.93 56.68
N SER A 967 -19.34 43.08 57.88
CA SER A 967 -18.00 43.66 58.07
C SER A 967 -17.30 43.07 59.30
N ILE A 968 -15.97 43.05 59.24
CA ILE A 968 -15.09 42.71 60.35
C ILE A 968 -13.96 43.74 60.42
N ASP A 969 -13.72 44.31 61.59
CA ASP A 969 -12.60 45.25 61.80
C ASP A 969 -11.92 44.94 63.14
N ILE A 970 -10.60 45.18 63.20
CA ILE A 970 -9.81 45.04 64.43
C ILE A 970 -9.25 46.40 64.82
N VAL A 971 -9.54 46.84 66.04
CA VAL A 971 -9.09 48.13 66.57
C VAL A 971 -8.22 47.92 67.81
N SER A 972 -7.10 48.64 67.89
CA SER A 972 -6.21 48.62 69.05
C SER A 972 -6.73 49.50 70.19
N LEU A 973 -6.67 48.97 71.41
CA LEU A 973 -6.97 49.70 72.64
C LEU A 973 -5.70 50.38 73.14
N ASN A 974 -5.65 51.72 73.07
CA ASN A 974 -4.49 52.55 73.47
C ASN A 974 -4.81 53.53 74.61
N GLN A 975 -6.03 53.50 75.14
CA GLN A 975 -6.51 54.38 76.20
C GLN A 975 -7.20 53.55 77.27
N ASP A 976 -7.06 53.99 78.51
CA ASP A 976 -7.80 53.43 79.64
C ASP A 976 -9.26 53.91 79.60
N PHE A 977 -10.21 53.03 79.94
CA PHE A 977 -11.64 53.33 79.94
C PHE A 977 -12.12 53.77 81.33
N THR A 978 -13.09 54.68 81.38
CA THR A 978 -13.74 55.11 82.61
C THR A 978 -14.81 54.09 83.05
N SER A 979 -15.02 53.93 84.35
CA SER A 979 -15.97 52.99 84.96
C SER A 979 -17.47 53.27 84.68
N GLU A 980 -17.79 54.27 83.86
CA GLU A 980 -19.16 54.72 83.59
C GLU A 980 -19.88 53.86 82.51
N ALA A 981 -19.16 52.96 81.84
CA ALA A 981 -19.63 52.17 80.69
C ALA A 981 -19.81 50.66 80.96
N ASP A 982 -20.01 50.25 82.22
CA ASP A 982 -20.10 48.84 82.65
C ASP A 982 -21.30 48.06 82.06
N HIS A 983 -22.30 48.75 81.51
CA HIS A 983 -23.45 48.11 80.84
C HIS A 983 -23.13 47.50 79.46
N VAL A 984 -21.91 47.71 78.95
CA VAL A 984 -21.47 47.24 77.62
C VAL A 984 -20.65 45.96 77.76
N ASP A 985 -21.02 44.91 77.04
CA ASP A 985 -20.53 43.52 77.18
C ASP A 985 -19.00 43.43 77.28
N TRP A 986 -18.31 44.07 76.32
CA TRP A 986 -16.85 44.00 76.22
C TRP A 986 -16.14 44.82 77.30
N VAL A 987 -16.75 45.90 77.78
CA VAL A 987 -16.23 46.74 78.86
C VAL A 987 -16.33 45.98 80.18
N HIS A 988 -17.52 45.41 80.46
CA HIS A 988 -17.75 44.57 81.64
C HIS A 988 -16.79 43.37 81.68
N TYR A 989 -16.56 42.71 80.54
CA TYR A 989 -15.59 41.61 80.45
C TYR A 989 -14.16 42.05 80.76
N LEU A 990 -13.69 43.18 80.20
CA LEU A 990 -12.34 43.68 80.44
C LEU A 990 -12.14 44.20 81.88
N LEU A 991 -13.13 44.87 82.46
CA LEU A 991 -13.12 45.29 83.87
C LEU A 991 -13.06 44.08 84.81
N LYS A 992 -13.87 43.05 84.55
CA LYS A 992 -13.82 41.79 85.30
C LYS A 992 -12.47 41.08 85.17
N LYS A 993 -11.85 41.10 83.99
CA LYS A 993 -10.50 40.54 83.78
C LYS A 993 -9.43 41.36 84.52
N GLN A 994 -9.56 42.69 84.57
CA GLN A 994 -8.69 43.58 85.33
C GLN A 994 -8.75 43.32 86.84
N GLU A 995 -9.92 42.96 87.38
CA GLU A 995 -10.06 42.56 88.80
C GLU A 995 -9.44 41.20 89.10
N THR A 996 -9.34 40.30 88.10
CA THR A 996 -8.85 38.93 88.29
C THR A 996 -7.37 38.70 87.98
N ASP A 997 -6.70 39.58 87.22
CA ASP A 997 -5.34 39.37 86.70
C ASP A 997 -4.38 40.53 87.10
N ASP A 998 -3.45 40.28 88.03
CA ASP A 998 -2.51 41.28 88.57
C ASP A 998 -1.56 41.87 87.51
N ASN A 999 -1.37 41.18 86.37
CA ASN A 999 -0.54 41.63 85.24
C ASN A 999 -1.37 42.16 84.05
N PHE A 1000 -2.60 42.63 84.32
CA PHE A 1000 -3.48 43.17 83.30
C PHE A 1000 -2.85 44.41 82.64
N ASN A 1001 -2.69 44.33 81.31
CA ASN A 1001 -2.27 45.45 80.48
C ASN A 1001 -3.25 45.60 79.33
N ILE A 1002 -3.90 46.75 79.26
CA ILE A 1002 -4.94 47.03 78.26
C ILE A 1002 -4.39 46.97 76.83
N ASN A 1003 -3.11 47.32 76.66
CA ASN A 1003 -2.41 47.27 75.37
C ASN A 1003 -2.25 45.84 74.82
N LYS A 1004 -2.51 44.80 75.63
CA LYS A 1004 -2.54 43.40 75.21
C LYS A 1004 -3.87 42.95 74.61
N TYR A 1005 -4.91 43.78 74.71
CA TYR A 1005 -6.23 43.50 74.13
C TYR A 1005 -6.47 44.32 72.87
N LEU A 1006 -7.35 43.81 72.01
CA LEU A 1006 -7.86 44.43 70.80
C LEU A 1006 -9.39 44.27 70.79
N LEU A 1007 -10.10 45.11 70.05
CA LEU A 1007 -11.53 44.96 69.81
C LEU A 1007 -11.78 44.40 68.41
N LEU A 1008 -12.50 43.30 68.34
CA LEU A 1008 -13.06 42.74 67.11
C LEU A 1008 -14.48 43.26 66.93
N LEU A 1009 -14.69 44.05 65.88
CA LEU A 1009 -15.98 44.62 65.51
C LEU A 1009 -16.62 43.71 64.46
N LEU A 1010 -17.83 43.20 64.73
CA LEU A 1010 -18.59 42.34 63.81
C LEU A 1010 -19.94 42.97 63.49
N ASP A 1011 -20.19 43.30 62.24
CA ASP A 1011 -21.51 43.76 61.79
C ASP A 1011 -22.38 42.56 61.41
N VAL A 1012 -23.34 42.22 62.26
CA VAL A 1012 -24.27 41.09 62.10
C VAL A 1012 -25.59 41.60 61.54
N ARG A 1013 -26.03 41.06 60.40
CA ARG A 1013 -27.25 41.43 59.70
C ARG A 1013 -28.25 40.28 59.70
N ASN A 1014 -29.51 40.57 60.03
CA ASN A 1014 -30.61 39.64 59.80
C ASN A 1014 -31.10 39.78 58.35
N SER A 1015 -30.97 38.71 57.57
CA SER A 1015 -31.39 38.68 56.15
C SER A 1015 -32.68 37.87 55.93
N TRP A 1016 -33.34 37.46 57.01
CA TRP A 1016 -34.65 36.82 57.00
C TRP A 1016 -35.77 37.82 57.31
N ILE A 1017 -37.01 37.40 57.04
CA ILE A 1017 -38.23 38.24 57.14
C ILE A 1017 -38.69 38.40 58.59
N ASP A 1018 -38.40 37.42 59.45
CA ASP A 1018 -38.75 37.46 60.88
C ASP A 1018 -37.58 37.98 61.71
N SER A 1019 -37.87 38.50 62.92
CA SER A 1019 -36.82 38.87 63.87
C SER A 1019 -36.08 37.64 64.39
N ILE A 1020 -34.76 37.76 64.54
CA ILE A 1020 -33.88 36.67 64.98
C ILE A 1020 -33.20 37.09 66.27
N LYS A 1021 -33.21 36.20 67.26
CA LYS A 1021 -32.40 36.33 68.48
C LYS A 1021 -31.05 35.68 68.24
N THR A 1022 -29.96 36.40 68.54
CA THR A 1022 -28.58 35.97 68.27
C THR A 1022 -27.72 36.11 69.52
N GLN A 1023 -26.89 35.10 69.78
CA GLN A 1023 -25.93 35.10 70.88
C GLN A 1023 -24.55 34.71 70.36
N LEU A 1024 -23.52 35.51 70.65
CA LEU A 1024 -22.14 35.28 70.21
C LEU A 1024 -21.26 34.81 71.36
N HIS A 1025 -20.36 33.89 71.05
CA HIS A 1025 -19.38 33.34 71.98
C HIS A 1025 -17.97 33.43 71.37
N TYR A 1026 -17.00 33.84 72.18
CA TYR A 1026 -15.58 33.88 71.82
C TYR A 1026 -14.69 33.49 73.01
N GLU A 1027 -14.09 32.30 72.98
CA GLU A 1027 -13.37 31.73 74.13
C GLU A 1027 -14.21 31.79 75.42
N ASP A 1028 -13.77 32.57 76.42
CA ASP A 1028 -14.45 32.79 77.70
C ASP A 1028 -15.48 33.95 77.65
N PHE A 1029 -15.58 34.66 76.53
CA PHE A 1029 -16.49 35.80 76.34
C PHE A 1029 -17.84 35.35 75.78
N GLU A 1030 -18.92 35.82 76.40
CA GLU A 1030 -20.30 35.60 76.01
C GLU A 1030 -21.00 36.95 75.89
N SER A 1031 -21.64 37.20 74.75
CA SER A 1031 -22.41 38.43 74.53
C SER A 1031 -23.81 38.35 75.14
N HIS A 1032 -24.44 39.50 75.32
CA HIS A 1032 -25.90 39.54 75.57
C HIS A 1032 -26.68 39.00 74.37
N GLU A 1033 -27.94 38.61 74.61
CA GLU A 1033 -28.87 38.19 73.55
C GLU A 1033 -29.31 39.42 72.74
N TYR A 1034 -28.89 39.51 71.48
CA TYR A 1034 -29.30 40.58 70.57
C TYR A 1034 -30.53 40.14 69.79
N THR A 1035 -31.59 40.96 69.79
CA THR A 1035 -32.74 40.78 68.90
C THR A 1035 -32.56 41.66 67.68
N ILE A 1036 -32.32 41.05 66.51
CA ILE A 1036 -32.07 41.76 65.25
C ILE A 1036 -33.35 41.72 64.41
N GLU A 1037 -33.94 42.89 64.16
CA GLU A 1037 -35.11 43.04 63.29
C GLU A 1037 -34.78 42.69 61.84
N SER A 1038 -35.81 42.36 61.05
CA SER A 1038 -35.66 42.00 59.63
C SER A 1038 -34.89 43.08 58.86
N LEU A 1039 -33.88 42.67 58.10
CA LEU A 1039 -33.01 43.52 57.28
C LEU A 1039 -32.15 44.53 58.04
N HIS A 1040 -32.16 44.53 59.38
CA HIS A 1040 -31.30 45.38 60.20
C HIS A 1040 -29.92 44.77 60.43
N THR A 1041 -28.92 45.66 60.62
CA THR A 1041 -27.55 45.32 60.97
C THR A 1041 -27.23 45.87 62.35
N THR A 1042 -26.66 45.03 63.21
CA THR A 1042 -26.20 45.37 64.56
C THR A 1042 -24.72 45.07 64.69
N ARG A 1043 -23.93 46.03 65.19
CA ARG A 1043 -22.51 45.86 65.46
C ARG A 1043 -22.30 45.24 66.83
N VAL A 1044 -21.66 44.08 66.87
CA VAL A 1044 -21.23 43.38 68.08
C VAL A 1044 -19.74 43.59 68.26
N VAL A 1045 -19.32 43.94 69.47
CA VAL A 1045 -17.90 44.21 69.81
C VAL A 1045 -17.39 43.10 70.72
N ILE A 1046 -16.32 42.44 70.30
CA ILE A 1046 -15.73 41.28 71.00
C ILE A 1046 -14.30 41.62 71.42
N PRO A 1047 -13.93 41.53 72.71
CA PRO A 1047 -12.56 41.74 73.15
C PRO A 1047 -11.70 40.49 72.83
N ILE A 1048 -10.58 40.68 72.13
CA ILE A 1048 -9.63 39.61 71.76
C ILE A 1048 -8.21 39.93 72.27
N ARG A 1049 -7.38 38.91 72.51
CA ARG A 1049 -6.02 39.09 73.00
C ARG A 1049 -5.00 39.14 71.86
N LYS A 1050 -3.96 39.99 71.97
CA LYS A 1050 -2.81 40.02 71.05
C LYS A 1050 -2.03 38.71 71.12
N LEU A 1051 -1.46 38.32 69.98
CA LEU A 1051 -0.65 37.14 69.78
C LEU A 1051 0.83 37.45 70.08
N GLU A 1052 1.43 36.65 70.96
CA GLU A 1052 2.87 36.71 71.23
C GLU A 1052 3.64 36.05 70.09
N TYR A 1053 4.48 36.81 69.38
CA TYR A 1053 5.24 36.34 68.21
C TYR A 1053 6.18 35.17 68.53
N GLN A 1054 6.72 35.12 69.77
CA GLN A 1054 7.62 34.04 70.20
C GLN A 1054 6.89 32.71 70.41
N ASN A 1055 5.63 32.74 70.86
CA ASN A 1055 4.85 31.54 71.14
C ASN A 1055 4.16 31.01 69.88
N TYR A 1056 3.72 31.90 68.99
CA TYR A 1056 2.97 31.56 67.80
C TYR A 1056 3.82 31.75 66.53
N ASN A 1057 4.61 30.74 66.19
CA ASN A 1057 5.52 30.75 65.03
C ASN A 1057 4.80 30.43 63.70
N PHE A 1058 3.78 31.22 63.37
CA PHE A 1058 2.97 31.03 62.15
C PHE A 1058 3.76 31.17 60.85
N LYS A 1059 4.90 31.87 60.87
CA LYS A 1059 5.87 31.95 59.76
C LYS A 1059 6.36 30.57 59.31
N LYS A 1060 6.71 29.69 60.26
CA LYS A 1060 7.23 28.34 59.97
C LYS A 1060 6.12 27.30 59.83
N GLN A 1061 4.92 27.58 60.32
CA GLN A 1061 3.82 26.64 60.30
C GLN A 1061 3.21 26.52 58.89
N LEU A 1062 3.41 25.36 58.27
CA LEU A 1062 2.85 25.06 56.96
C LEU A 1062 1.32 24.95 57.03
N VAL A 1063 0.63 25.44 56.01
CA VAL A 1063 -0.81 25.21 55.83
C VAL A 1063 -1.03 23.69 55.70
N PRO A 1064 -1.91 23.07 56.49
CA PRO A 1064 -2.12 21.63 56.44
C PRO A 1064 -2.66 21.22 55.08
N ARG A 1065 -2.33 20.02 54.61
CA ARG A 1065 -2.95 19.44 53.42
C ARG A 1065 -4.09 18.53 53.87
N VAL A 1066 -5.32 18.83 53.45
CA VAL A 1066 -6.50 17.98 53.73
C VAL A 1066 -6.30 16.59 53.11
N TRP A 1067 -5.65 16.51 51.94
CA TRP A 1067 -5.31 15.24 51.28
C TRP A 1067 -3.81 14.97 51.22
N GLN A 1068 -3.38 13.92 51.93
CA GLN A 1068 -1.98 13.52 52.12
C GLN A 1068 -1.30 12.96 50.84
N GLY A 1069 -2.07 12.47 49.87
CA GLY A 1069 -1.55 11.76 48.69
C GLY A 1069 -0.99 12.64 47.56
N ARG A 1070 -0.94 13.97 47.73
CA ARG A 1070 -0.51 14.90 46.66
C ARG A 1070 0.96 15.28 46.80
N GLN A 1071 1.78 14.96 45.80
CA GLN A 1071 3.14 15.48 45.68
C GLN A 1071 3.14 16.89 45.06
N TYR A 1072 3.91 17.79 45.67
CA TYR A 1072 4.29 19.15 45.24
C TYR A 1072 3.23 20.03 44.55
N ILE A 1073 2.62 20.93 45.32
CA ILE A 1073 1.95 22.13 44.79
C ILE A 1073 3.01 23.25 44.77
N GLN A 1074 3.39 23.74 43.59
CA GLN A 1074 4.27 24.90 43.47
C GLN A 1074 3.44 26.18 43.72
N SER A 1075 3.77 26.92 44.78
CA SER A 1075 3.04 28.13 45.20
C SER A 1075 3.17 29.28 44.19
N GLY A 1076 4.26 29.30 43.41
CA GLY A 1076 4.60 30.41 42.50
C GLY A 1076 4.90 31.74 43.22
N LEU A 1077 4.98 31.73 44.56
CA LEU A 1077 5.19 32.87 45.44
C LEU A 1077 6.66 32.95 45.87
N ASN A 1078 7.13 34.17 46.11
CA ASN A 1078 8.43 34.38 46.75
C ASN A 1078 8.40 33.94 48.23
N GLU A 1079 9.56 33.64 48.82
CA GLU A 1079 9.64 33.21 50.24
C GLU A 1079 8.93 34.19 51.20
N GLU A 1080 9.09 35.50 50.99
CA GLU A 1080 8.41 36.54 51.79
C GLU A 1080 6.87 36.49 51.61
N GLN A 1081 6.40 36.25 50.39
CA GLN A 1081 4.97 36.15 50.08
C GLN A 1081 4.35 34.87 50.64
N GLU A 1082 5.10 33.76 50.67
CA GLU A 1082 4.66 32.52 51.32
C GLU A 1082 4.52 32.68 52.83
N ILE A 1083 5.45 33.40 53.47
CA ILE A 1083 5.39 33.70 54.91
C ILE A 1083 4.15 34.53 55.22
N GLU A 1084 3.90 35.59 54.43
CA GLU A 1084 2.74 36.45 54.63
C GLU A 1084 1.41 35.69 54.45
N MET A 1085 1.34 34.79 53.45
CA MET A 1085 0.17 33.92 53.25
C MET A 1085 -0.07 33.00 54.45
N ARG A 1086 0.99 32.36 55.00
CA ARG A 1086 0.86 31.48 56.18
C ARG A 1086 0.38 32.23 57.42
N GLU A 1087 0.93 33.43 57.67
CA GLU A 1087 0.51 34.25 58.80
C GLU A 1087 -0.95 34.71 58.67
N ARG A 1088 -1.37 35.19 57.49
CA ARG A 1088 -2.76 35.54 57.23
C ARG A 1088 -3.70 34.36 57.47
N PHE A 1089 -3.33 33.19 56.96
CA PHE A 1089 -4.12 31.96 57.13
C PHE A 1089 -4.26 31.57 58.60
N TRP A 1090 -3.16 31.47 59.35
CA TRP A 1090 -3.19 31.01 60.73
C TRP A 1090 -3.82 32.01 61.68
N CYS A 1091 -3.58 33.32 61.50
CA CYS A 1091 -4.27 34.36 62.28
C CYS A 1091 -5.79 34.30 62.06
N ARG A 1092 -6.23 34.13 60.81
CA ARG A 1092 -7.65 33.95 60.49
C ARG A 1092 -8.24 32.71 61.16
N GLN A 1093 -7.59 31.56 61.01
CA GLN A 1093 -8.05 30.30 61.62
C GLN A 1093 -8.07 30.37 63.15
N HIS A 1094 -7.11 31.08 63.76
CA HIS A 1094 -7.05 31.28 65.19
C HIS A 1094 -8.29 32.00 65.72
N ILE A 1095 -8.73 33.07 65.06
CA ILE A 1095 -9.94 33.81 65.46
C ILE A 1095 -11.21 33.00 65.15
N LEU A 1096 -11.33 32.46 63.93
CA LEU A 1096 -12.56 31.79 63.49
C LEU A 1096 -12.86 30.49 64.26
N SER A 1097 -11.85 29.73 64.66
CA SER A 1097 -12.03 28.48 65.41
C SER A 1097 -12.63 28.67 66.81
N ARG A 1098 -12.60 29.90 67.33
CA ARG A 1098 -13.07 30.26 68.68
C ARG A 1098 -14.35 31.07 68.67
N LEU A 1099 -14.82 31.49 67.49
CA LEU A 1099 -16.00 32.31 67.32
C LEU A 1099 -17.20 31.43 66.95
N SER A 1100 -18.26 31.46 67.75
CA SER A 1100 -19.53 30.78 67.45
C SER A 1100 -20.72 31.69 67.71
N CYS A 1101 -21.80 31.50 66.94
CA CYS A 1101 -23.01 32.31 67.07
C CYS A 1101 -24.21 31.42 66.81
N ASP A 1102 -25.10 31.39 67.79
CA ASP A 1102 -26.33 30.62 67.77
C ASP A 1102 -27.52 31.57 67.60
N TRP A 1103 -28.52 31.10 66.85
CA TRP A 1103 -29.69 31.91 66.55
C TRP A 1103 -30.99 31.12 66.58
N ILE A 1104 -32.05 31.83 66.98
CA ILE A 1104 -33.40 31.28 67.13
C ILE A 1104 -34.40 32.27 66.53
N LEU A 1105 -35.37 31.75 65.76
CA LEU A 1105 -36.49 32.54 65.25
C LEU A 1105 -37.46 32.90 66.38
N THR A 1106 -37.91 34.16 66.40
CA THR A 1106 -38.90 34.62 67.39
C THR A 1106 -40.30 34.06 67.13
N THR A 1107 -40.61 33.71 65.87
CA THR A 1107 -41.90 33.19 65.41
C THR A 1107 -42.06 31.68 65.66
N ASP A 1108 -40.99 30.90 65.46
CA ASP A 1108 -40.98 29.44 65.66
C ASP A 1108 -39.69 28.98 66.36
N ALA A 1109 -39.82 28.65 67.65
CA ALA A 1109 -38.71 28.19 68.47
C ALA A 1109 -38.16 26.80 68.05
N SER A 1110 -38.87 26.06 67.19
CA SER A 1110 -38.36 24.79 66.65
C SER A 1110 -37.24 25.02 65.61
N ILE A 1111 -37.19 26.20 65.01
CA ILE A 1111 -36.20 26.57 64.02
C ILE A 1111 -35.08 27.36 64.71
N LYS A 1112 -34.01 26.64 65.01
CA LYS A 1112 -32.74 27.17 65.51
C LYS A 1112 -31.62 26.81 64.55
N GLY A 1113 -30.59 27.65 64.52
CA GLY A 1113 -29.41 27.38 63.72
C GLY A 1113 -28.15 28.01 64.29
N THR A 1114 -27.03 27.72 63.64
CA THR A 1114 -25.72 28.25 64.00
C THR A 1114 -25.11 28.96 62.80
N VAL A 1115 -24.30 29.99 63.05
CA VAL A 1115 -23.63 30.77 62.00
C VAL A 1115 -22.26 30.17 61.71
N TYR A 1116 -22.00 29.86 60.44
CA TYR A 1116 -20.68 29.41 59.97
C TYR A 1116 -19.83 30.59 59.50
N PHE A 1117 -19.10 31.21 60.44
CA PHE A 1117 -18.26 32.39 60.19
C PHE A 1117 -17.23 32.27 59.05
N PRO A 1118 -16.56 31.13 58.79
CA PRO A 1118 -15.58 31.01 57.72
C PRO A 1118 -16.12 31.35 56.32
N GLN A 1119 -17.43 31.27 56.11
CA GLN A 1119 -18.08 31.56 54.83
C GLN A 1119 -18.24 33.06 54.54
N PHE A 1120 -18.15 33.92 55.55
CA PHE A 1120 -18.21 35.38 55.40
C PHE A 1120 -16.81 36.02 55.42
N LEU A 1121 -15.81 35.27 55.86
CA LEU A 1121 -14.50 35.79 56.25
C LEU A 1121 -13.39 35.06 55.48
N GLU A 1122 -13.22 35.45 54.21
CA GLU A 1122 -12.26 34.82 53.30
C GLU A 1122 -10.80 35.18 53.65
N ARG A 1123 -10.47 36.46 53.84
CA ARG A 1123 -9.08 36.92 54.05
C ARG A 1123 -8.99 38.05 55.07
N PHE A 1124 -7.95 38.01 55.90
CA PHE A 1124 -7.58 39.13 56.76
C PHE A 1124 -6.63 40.07 56.05
N ASP A 1125 -6.85 41.36 56.22
CA ASP A 1125 -5.97 42.38 55.67
C ASP A 1125 -4.59 42.33 56.36
N PRO A 1126 -3.50 42.69 55.65
CA PRO A 1126 -2.16 42.72 56.24
C PRO A 1126 -2.07 43.65 57.46
N LYS A 1127 -2.89 44.72 57.47
CA LYS A 1127 -3.04 45.62 58.62
C LYS A 1127 -3.62 44.89 59.83
N MET A 1128 -4.72 44.15 59.65
CA MET A 1128 -5.35 43.35 60.71
C MET A 1128 -4.35 42.34 61.29
N VAL A 1129 -3.61 41.61 60.43
CA VAL A 1129 -2.59 40.66 60.86
C VAL A 1129 -1.46 41.34 61.64
N SER A 1130 -1.00 42.51 61.19
CA SER A 1130 0.03 43.25 61.90
C SER A 1130 -0.42 43.74 63.28
N SER A 1131 -1.69 44.15 63.41
CA SER A 1131 -2.28 44.61 64.67
C SER A 1131 -2.51 43.48 65.67
N LEU A 1132 -2.69 42.25 65.20
CA LEU A 1132 -2.87 41.07 66.04
C LEU A 1132 -1.60 40.68 66.81
N TYR A 1133 -0.41 41.03 66.33
CA TYR A 1133 0.85 40.72 67.02
C TYR A 1133 1.26 41.81 68.03
N GLU A 1134 1.89 41.41 69.14
CA GLU A 1134 2.41 42.35 70.15
C GLU A 1134 3.69 43.10 69.68
N ALA A 1135 4.62 42.41 69.00
CA ALA A 1135 5.80 43.00 68.37
C ALA A 1135 6.35 42.08 67.25
N LYS A 1136 6.22 42.48 65.98
CA LYS A 1136 6.63 41.68 64.80
C LYS A 1136 8.03 42.05 64.25
N SER A 1137 8.64 43.12 64.73
CA SER A 1137 9.79 43.73 64.06
C SER A 1137 11.16 43.25 64.60
N PRO A 1138 12.17 43.13 63.73
CA PRO A 1138 13.53 42.75 64.11
C PRO A 1138 14.26 43.84 64.93
N TYR A 1139 13.68 45.03 65.04
CA TYR A 1139 14.20 46.14 65.83
C TYR A 1139 13.18 46.60 66.88
N HIS A 1140 13.69 47.11 67.99
CA HIS A 1140 12.98 47.82 69.04
C HIS A 1140 13.35 49.30 68.92
N ILE A 1141 12.34 50.17 68.81
CA ILE A 1141 12.51 51.62 68.67
C ILE A 1141 12.01 52.27 69.94
N ASP A 1142 12.90 52.84 70.75
CA ASP A 1142 12.55 53.70 71.87
C ASP A 1142 12.74 55.16 71.46
N LEU A 1143 11.64 55.92 71.43
CA LEU A 1143 11.67 57.38 71.27
C LEU A 1143 11.44 58.03 72.63
N SER A 1144 12.33 58.93 73.00
CA SER A 1144 12.19 59.79 74.17
C SER A 1144 12.47 61.24 73.80
N ILE A 1145 11.81 62.18 74.49
CA ILE A 1145 12.02 63.62 74.32
C ILE A 1145 12.52 64.20 75.64
N ASP A 1146 13.53 65.07 75.58
CA ASP A 1146 14.17 65.66 76.77
C ASP A 1146 13.21 66.56 77.58
N LYS A 1147 12.30 67.29 76.90
CA LYS A 1147 11.33 68.21 77.52
C LYS A 1147 9.96 68.09 76.86
N ARG A 1148 8.92 67.76 77.64
CA ARG A 1148 7.53 67.69 77.15
C ARG A 1148 6.84 69.04 77.06
N SER A 1149 7.33 70.08 77.77
CA SER A 1149 6.79 71.44 77.74
C SER A 1149 7.91 72.44 77.51
N VAL A 1150 7.80 73.28 76.47
CA VAL A 1150 8.91 74.07 75.95
C VAL A 1150 8.45 75.48 75.55
N THR A 1151 9.27 76.50 75.75
CA THR A 1151 8.96 77.88 75.33
C THR A 1151 9.33 78.14 73.87
N LYS A 1152 8.61 79.03 73.18
CA LYS A 1152 8.90 79.39 71.78
C LYS A 1152 10.37 79.83 71.60
N GLY A 1153 11.10 79.16 70.69
CA GLY A 1153 12.50 79.42 70.40
C GLY A 1153 13.52 78.65 71.24
N GLU A 1154 13.08 77.82 72.19
CA GLU A 1154 13.95 76.94 72.98
C GLU A 1154 14.14 75.58 72.29
N CYS A 1155 15.38 75.06 72.25
CA CYS A 1155 15.67 73.78 71.59
C CYS A 1155 15.19 72.57 72.41
N VAL A 1156 14.69 71.56 71.69
CA VAL A 1156 14.22 70.26 72.20
C VAL A 1156 14.98 69.16 71.48
N ASN A 1157 15.46 68.14 72.18
CA ASN A 1157 16.03 66.96 71.52
C ASN A 1157 15.07 65.78 71.62
N ALA A 1158 14.82 65.16 70.48
CA ALA A 1158 14.20 63.85 70.37
C ALA A 1158 15.31 62.82 70.19
N VAL A 1159 15.45 61.90 71.16
CA VAL A 1159 16.43 60.82 71.14
C VAL A 1159 15.72 59.53 70.75
N VAL A 1160 16.23 58.87 69.72
CA VAL A 1160 15.76 57.57 69.27
C VAL A 1160 16.85 56.54 69.49
N LYS A 1161 16.52 55.51 70.24
CA LYS A 1161 17.35 54.33 70.44
C LYS A 1161 16.76 53.18 69.64
N VAL A 1162 17.52 52.69 68.66
CA VAL A 1162 17.14 51.51 67.87
C VAL A 1162 18.03 50.34 68.26
N SER A 1163 17.43 49.30 68.86
CA SER A 1163 18.12 48.06 69.24
C SER A 1163 17.58 46.87 68.42
N PRO A 1164 18.40 45.86 68.08
CA PRO A 1164 17.90 44.64 67.47
C PRO A 1164 17.19 43.76 68.51
N THR A 1165 16.01 43.22 68.18
CA THR A 1165 15.12 42.46 69.10
C THR A 1165 15.59 41.02 69.33
N SER A 1166 16.37 40.43 68.41
CA SER A 1166 16.94 39.08 68.56
C SER A 1166 18.30 38.97 67.88
N ILE A 1167 19.34 38.61 68.64
CA ILE A 1167 20.74 38.48 68.17
C ILE A 1167 20.94 37.24 67.26
N SER A 1168 19.97 36.33 67.19
CA SER A 1168 20.13 34.99 66.59
C SER A 1168 19.87 34.87 65.08
N ASP A 1169 19.27 35.86 64.42
CA ASP A 1169 18.88 35.73 62.99
C ASP A 1169 19.82 36.49 62.02
N CYS A 1170 20.88 37.13 62.54
CA CYS A 1170 21.89 37.83 61.72
C CYS A 1170 23.03 36.94 61.19
N THR A 1171 22.99 35.61 61.40
CA THR A 1171 24.07 34.68 60.99
C THR A 1171 23.70 33.72 59.86
N THR A 1172 22.55 33.88 59.20
CA THR A 1172 22.25 33.13 57.97
C THR A 1172 22.64 33.90 56.72
N SER A 1173 23.88 33.66 56.30
CA SER A 1173 24.55 33.91 55.02
C SER A 1173 25.76 34.85 55.13
N PRO A 1174 27.01 34.34 55.03
CA PRO A 1174 28.23 35.16 55.13
C PRO A 1174 28.47 36.11 53.93
N GLN A 1175 27.48 36.32 53.05
CA GLN A 1175 27.67 36.99 51.76
C GLN A 1175 26.74 38.18 51.49
N SER A 1176 25.86 38.58 52.41
CA SER A 1176 25.07 39.81 52.26
C SER A 1176 25.70 40.99 53.02
N PRO A 1177 25.89 42.17 52.40
CA PRO A 1177 26.37 43.37 53.09
C PRO A 1177 25.39 43.79 54.20
N PRO A 1178 25.86 44.45 55.28
CA PRO A 1178 24.98 44.91 56.35
C PRO A 1178 23.89 45.83 55.79
N GLU A 1179 22.64 45.47 56.05
CA GLU A 1179 21.46 46.15 55.51
C GLU A 1179 21.43 47.62 55.97
N ARG A 1180 21.38 48.57 55.03
CA ARG A 1180 21.29 50.00 55.32
C ARG A 1180 19.83 50.37 55.51
N LEU A 1181 19.43 50.64 56.74
CA LEU A 1181 18.09 51.10 57.09
C LEU A 1181 18.01 52.62 57.00
N LEU A 1182 16.82 53.14 56.78
CA LEU A 1182 16.53 54.58 56.78
C LEU A 1182 15.53 54.87 57.91
N LEU A 1183 15.98 55.63 58.91
CA LEU A 1183 15.16 56.13 60.01
C LEU A 1183 14.54 57.47 59.62
N ASN A 1184 13.21 57.54 59.61
CA ASN A 1184 12.42 58.71 59.24
C ASN A 1184 11.65 59.25 60.45
N PHE A 1185 11.86 60.53 60.75
CA PHE A 1185 11.06 61.30 61.71
C PHE A 1185 9.85 61.93 61.01
N ALA A 1186 8.67 61.73 61.57
CA ALA A 1186 7.43 62.35 61.16
C ALA A 1186 6.88 63.18 62.33
N ILE A 1187 6.54 64.43 62.07
CA ILE A 1187 6.02 65.35 63.09
C ILE A 1187 4.61 65.75 62.68
N PHE A 1188 3.65 65.50 63.56
CA PHE A 1188 2.25 65.81 63.39
C PHE A 1188 1.85 66.95 64.31
N ASP A 1189 0.88 67.74 63.86
CA ASP A 1189 0.10 68.59 64.75
C ASP A 1189 -0.93 67.72 65.46
N SER A 1190 -0.86 67.62 66.78
CA SER A 1190 -1.68 66.70 67.58
C SER A 1190 -3.18 67.00 67.50
N HIS A 1191 -3.58 68.26 67.24
CA HIS A 1191 -5.00 68.61 67.15
C HIS A 1191 -5.59 68.36 65.75
N THR A 1192 -4.78 68.52 64.70
CA THR A 1192 -5.24 68.37 63.31
C THR A 1192 -4.82 67.06 62.67
N ALA A 1193 -3.98 66.27 63.33
CA ALA A 1193 -3.33 65.05 62.83
C ALA A 1193 -2.62 65.23 61.47
N LYS A 1194 -2.33 66.48 61.08
CA LYS A 1194 -1.68 66.79 59.79
C LYS A 1194 -0.17 66.69 59.94
N LEU A 1195 0.45 65.95 59.02
CA LEU A 1195 1.91 65.85 58.90
C LEU A 1195 2.49 67.21 58.49
N LEU A 1196 3.47 67.69 59.24
CA LEU A 1196 4.20 68.92 58.93
C LEU A 1196 5.15 68.70 57.73
N SER A 1197 5.16 69.63 56.78
CA SER A 1197 6.01 69.51 55.58
C SER A 1197 7.51 69.67 55.90
N LYS A 1198 8.39 69.13 55.04
CA LYS A 1198 9.86 69.25 55.20
C LYS A 1198 10.38 70.69 55.12
N SER A 1199 9.60 71.63 54.56
CA SER A 1199 9.93 73.05 54.40
C SER A 1199 9.09 73.96 55.32
N ASN A 1200 8.60 73.43 56.44
CA ASN A 1200 7.68 74.13 57.32
C ASN A 1200 8.35 75.27 58.11
N ARG A 1201 7.63 76.38 58.31
CA ARG A 1201 8.04 77.54 59.13
C ARG A 1201 7.69 77.38 60.63
N ARG A 1202 6.99 76.30 61.01
CA ARG A 1202 6.49 76.08 62.39
C ARG A 1202 7.51 75.47 63.34
N VAL A 1203 8.30 74.51 62.87
CA VAL A 1203 9.33 73.82 63.66
C VAL A 1203 10.56 73.70 62.78
N LEU A 1204 11.65 74.32 63.20
CA LEU A 1204 12.95 74.12 62.58
C LEU A 1204 13.61 72.89 63.20
N PHE A 1205 14.33 72.11 62.41
CA PHE A 1205 15.09 70.96 62.89
C PHE A 1205 16.49 70.98 62.33
N ASN A 1206 17.45 70.45 63.09
CA ASN A 1206 18.85 70.41 62.68
C ASN A 1206 19.14 69.13 61.88
N GLY A 1207 19.51 69.29 60.60
CA GLY A 1207 19.83 68.22 59.67
C GLY A 1207 18.63 67.70 58.88
N THR A 1208 18.70 66.43 58.45
CA THR A 1208 17.63 65.77 57.69
C THR A 1208 16.72 64.96 58.63
N LEU A 1209 15.41 64.96 58.33
CA LEU A 1209 14.42 64.10 59.00
C LEU A 1209 14.59 62.62 58.67
N SER A 1210 15.43 62.29 57.68
CA SER A 1210 15.79 60.92 57.34
C SER A 1210 17.28 60.69 57.60
N ARG A 1211 17.62 59.57 58.24
CA ARG A 1211 19.01 59.19 58.54
C ARG A 1211 19.25 57.72 58.24
N HIS A 1212 20.36 57.42 57.56
CA HIS A 1212 20.76 56.04 57.33
C HIS A 1212 21.39 55.43 58.58
N LEU A 1213 20.94 54.23 58.94
CA LEU A 1213 21.39 53.45 60.07
C LEU A 1213 21.88 52.07 59.62
N ILE A 1214 22.97 51.62 60.22
CA ILE A 1214 23.43 50.23 60.14
C ILE A 1214 23.34 49.68 61.56
N VAL A 1215 22.27 48.92 61.83
CA VAL A 1215 21.92 48.47 63.19
C VAL A 1215 22.47 47.06 63.42
N ILE A 1216 23.76 46.98 63.77
CA ILE A 1216 24.42 45.74 64.24
C ILE A 1216 24.50 45.71 65.78
N LYS A 1217 24.50 46.90 66.39
CA LYS A 1217 24.48 47.18 67.84
C LYS A 1217 23.40 48.24 68.09
N PRO A 1218 22.91 48.44 69.33
CA PRO A 1218 22.00 49.53 69.63
C PRO A 1218 22.59 50.87 69.18
N VAL A 1219 21.89 51.57 68.29
CA VAL A 1219 22.31 52.89 67.77
C VAL A 1219 21.39 53.95 68.34
N GLU A 1220 21.98 55.00 68.90
CA GLU A 1220 21.25 56.18 69.37
C GLU A 1220 21.42 57.32 68.36
N THR A 1221 20.31 57.95 68.00
CA THR A 1221 20.29 59.13 67.12
C THR A 1221 19.45 60.23 67.73
N GLN A 1222 19.92 61.46 67.57
CA GLN A 1222 19.28 62.65 68.15
C GLN A 1222 18.85 63.62 67.06
N LEU A 1223 17.60 64.08 67.13
CA LEU A 1223 17.07 65.16 66.30
C LEU A 1223 16.77 66.36 67.20
N GLN A 1224 17.48 67.47 66.95
CA GLN A 1224 17.23 68.73 67.65
C GLN A 1224 16.17 69.53 66.90
N LEU A 1225 15.15 69.98 67.63
CA LEU A 1225 13.96 70.67 67.17
C LEU A 1225 13.89 72.04 67.85
N LEU A 1226 13.57 73.08 67.09
CA LEU A 1226 13.34 74.44 67.56
C LEU A 1226 11.94 74.88 67.10
N PRO A 1227 10.94 74.79 67.98
CA PRO A 1227 9.58 75.22 67.65
C PRO A 1227 9.49 76.76 67.60
N LEU A 1228 8.92 77.27 66.51
CA LEU A 1228 8.69 78.70 66.24
C LEU A 1228 7.23 79.13 66.47
N GLU A 1229 6.29 78.19 66.55
CA GLU A 1229 4.87 78.45 66.84
C GLU A 1229 4.40 77.65 68.05
N LYS A 1230 3.50 78.27 68.84
CA LYS A 1230 2.82 77.63 69.96
C LYS A 1230 1.89 76.53 69.42
N GLY A 1231 1.83 75.40 70.12
CA GLY A 1231 1.03 74.26 69.70
C GLY A 1231 1.53 72.95 70.30
N SER A 1232 0.70 71.92 70.16
CA SER A 1232 0.99 70.56 70.64
C SER A 1232 1.40 69.69 69.46
N TYR A 1233 2.63 69.19 69.48
CA TYR A 1233 3.21 68.42 68.39
C TYR A 1233 3.47 66.98 68.81
N GLU A 1234 3.21 66.05 67.90
CA GLU A 1234 3.41 64.62 68.08
C GLU A 1234 4.52 64.13 67.17
N ILE A 1235 5.46 63.37 67.73
CA ILE A 1235 6.59 62.81 67.00
C ILE A 1235 6.42 61.30 66.87
N CYS A 1236 6.48 60.84 65.62
CA CYS A 1236 6.53 59.43 65.28
C CYS A 1236 7.82 59.13 64.51
N VAL A 1237 8.32 57.90 64.67
CA VAL A 1237 9.54 57.44 64.01
C VAL A 1237 9.26 56.15 63.27
N CYS A 1238 9.78 56.07 62.05
CA CYS A 1238 9.61 54.93 61.16
C CYS A 1238 10.98 54.44 60.66
N LEU A 1239 11.21 53.13 60.66
CA LEU A 1239 12.32 52.49 59.95
C LEU A 1239 11.84 52.03 58.56
N SER A 1240 12.65 52.24 57.53
CA SER A 1240 12.33 51.89 56.13
C SER A 1240 13.56 51.35 55.40
N ARG A 1241 13.37 50.48 54.38
CA ARG A 1241 14.48 49.91 53.57
C ARG A 1241 14.94 50.86 52.46
N SER A 1242 14.09 51.78 52.02
CA SER A 1242 14.36 52.75 50.96
C SER A 1242 13.62 54.07 51.22
N ASP A 1243 13.94 55.11 50.44
CA ASP A 1243 13.25 56.41 50.49
C ASP A 1243 11.76 56.34 50.03
N SER A 1244 11.31 55.20 49.50
CA SER A 1244 9.92 55.01 49.07
C SER A 1244 9.01 54.81 50.29
N LYS A 1245 7.93 55.59 50.36
CA LYS A 1245 6.96 55.58 51.48
C LYS A 1245 6.30 54.20 51.69
N ASP A 1246 6.31 53.36 50.67
CA ASP A 1246 5.63 52.05 50.66
C ASP A 1246 6.48 50.92 51.27
N GLN A 1247 7.71 51.21 51.75
CA GLN A 1247 8.62 50.22 52.35
C GLN A 1247 8.98 50.53 53.82
N ALA A 1248 7.97 50.93 54.61
CA ALA A 1248 8.10 51.06 56.06
C ALA A 1248 8.19 49.66 56.71
N ILE A 1249 9.27 49.40 57.45
CA ILE A 1249 9.54 48.15 58.17
C ILE A 1249 8.84 48.15 59.52
N GLN A 1250 8.89 49.29 60.23
CA GLN A 1250 8.38 49.41 61.59
C GLN A 1250 8.12 50.87 61.95
N PHE A 1251 6.98 51.13 62.59
CA PHE A 1251 6.72 52.37 63.31
C PHE A 1251 6.97 52.16 64.80
N ASN A 1252 7.39 53.22 65.49
CA ASN A 1252 7.44 53.21 66.94
C ASN A 1252 6.02 53.01 67.51
N SER A 1253 5.87 52.10 68.47
CA SER A 1253 4.62 51.82 69.19
C SER A 1253 4.23 52.94 70.17
N GLY A 1254 5.19 53.76 70.62
CA GLY A 1254 4.96 54.88 71.53
C GLY A 1254 4.83 56.22 70.78
N LEU A 1255 3.68 56.88 70.90
CA LEU A 1255 3.49 58.25 70.46
C LEU A 1255 4.08 59.20 71.51
N VAL A 1256 5.01 60.08 71.11
CA VAL A 1256 5.61 61.05 72.03
C VAL A 1256 5.18 62.46 71.64
N THR A 1257 4.43 63.10 72.54
CA THR A 1257 3.89 64.44 72.36
C THR A 1257 4.67 65.46 73.20
N PHE A 1258 4.89 66.65 72.65
CA PHE A 1258 5.38 67.81 73.40
C PHE A 1258 4.57 69.07 73.07
N THR A 1259 4.40 69.94 74.06
CA THR A 1259 3.59 71.16 73.98
C THR A 1259 4.45 72.40 74.05
N VAL A 1260 4.24 73.34 73.13
CA VAL A 1260 4.97 74.61 73.04
C VAL A 1260 4.09 75.72 73.59
N ILE A 1261 4.53 76.33 74.70
CA ILE A 1261 3.81 77.36 75.45
C ILE A 1261 4.18 78.76 74.98
#